data_AF-A0A022WDR9-F1
#
_entry.id   AF-A0A022WDR9-F1
#
_cell.length_a   1.000
_cell.length_b   1.000
_cell.length_c   1.000
_cell.angle_alpha   90.00
_cell.angle_beta   90.00
_cell.angle_gamma   90.00
#
_symmetry.space_group_name_H-M   'P 1'
#
loop_
_entity.id
_entity.type
_entity.pdbx_description
1 polymer ?
#
loop_
_entity_poly.entity_id
_entity_poly.type
_entity_poly.pdbx_seq_one_letter_code
_entity_poly.pdbx_strand_id
1 'polypeptide(L)'
;MRYIKAGSEGAGPSYWSELQLILQSLPMEVLEIDKGDEAAMHSIISIVEAIHCSLKKREEARTNLLAAWATYIKVSIWMSGKIPVGEKRLNFLEDHLFPILVQFIAADQAQAIWTIDDPNASKVCVELFIALSQMLEHDTTSGLCIKLATILKDNILISEPEQSQTYRASQDAVCSKGSRFFTLFSGIVTKAPESSQHDFVVESIKSSSFSLIETSLQTLQSRNGKPYGAAAVVDEALTKIPSLIGEMEALDPFLSNTLPQLIFSPSADHLVSILFACRSRKGFNDALGKVINTYHNTLISSSQLPSMGNLFSSVTAFDEENNPDFKLLILGVLQQGVRGDHQSWLDIAAVLQNKKLGPEISNTILDSLVGRLSNEGSVMEVLRGLLLLSTESAAPIQSYVSSSNGSKLISKLLYLTESSNDEVALLAASLKEQITSIGGDNNSLKPTLEVLERNFKTVDDESLSVESLVAIVQEVLDQSSTDDSPMLLLSLLPRESSWKAALDPYFEVPPKRSCSIMSPLGGAVHIIDASRNLGILRALPRDRDGFPLAFRLAYYVTKLLTAVGIDALPLPPLENVFTYLPLIIQLVDEELSIDESTAIIYPLTSDTRTIAIEIVSEARILMNGWIQKSCTADAAFKAGARSFVFFWERSVYNFEGINPRAYRFAECFARILTERDAIRPTPSADGKLKAAMETPGLSNPFILIATIVGYRDSIIETQTVVKLCNQLVADMTGLKHTDNIGDLRKLVILNSLMYGGKNPAKNIPTQRLVFLVKHLITCLRSGEFGVGIISEILKVLSAVLPLMKEIYGSHWPDLFDVLKTLWQKGGLSSEYLPVLHSSLRLFSCLRKLATEDSNEDLEDAWKEARKSHTETMVNMLKQFGPSFHPDQPWDITTDLLSRELSVINADAISDISELFPSLSIESKGVQRATYGIIHRVIPKIQETLSFDVALSKTAVHLPGQLLDLLSEVPPIAPFRETDIEENFWLGARSYLLGWKVVFDHFASSSIPVQESYSSDIKQKDCLSSLLDFTFDCLETPQGQLIDASKFEIRSFELDNAESSKREMQWLLVHTYYLALRYLPNTTRAWWVDCKKRLKTPVETWTQRYVSPFIIEDSLQSVSNWYSGQDWDNEDHALEVKVSSKAAEIIGSIEIDEESPPTSIAISLPPTYPLHQATVSGRSRVAVDEKKWKSWLLVIQGVILFSNGNLMDGLMAFRRNVQGALKGQGECPICCSIISANMQTPNKKCGTCKNTFHSDCLFRWFRSSNSSSCPLCRNSFLYS
;
A
#
# COMPACT_ATOMS: atom_id res chain seq x y z
N MET A 1 42.45 -86.82 -21.76
CA MET A 1 41.80 -85.85 -22.68
C MET A 1 40.30 -85.69 -22.50
N ARG A 2 39.47 -86.74 -22.52
CA ARG A 2 37.99 -86.62 -22.40
C ARG A 2 37.54 -85.84 -21.15
N TYR A 3 38.16 -86.08 -19.99
CA TYR A 3 37.88 -85.37 -18.74
C TYR A 3 38.28 -83.89 -18.77
N ILE A 4 39.41 -83.55 -19.40
CA ILE A 4 39.87 -82.17 -19.55
C ILE A 4 38.92 -81.37 -20.45
N LYS A 5 38.45 -82.00 -21.54
CA LYS A 5 37.42 -81.43 -22.44
C LYS A 5 36.05 -81.28 -21.76
N ALA A 6 35.79 -81.99 -20.66
CA ALA A 6 34.53 -81.91 -19.95
C ALA A 6 34.36 -80.57 -19.21
N GLY A 7 35.47 -79.99 -18.72
CA GLY A 7 35.47 -78.77 -17.91
C GLY A 7 35.23 -79.08 -16.43
N SER A 8 34.87 -78.05 -15.66
CA SER A 8 34.61 -78.21 -14.22
C SER A 8 33.32 -78.97 -13.89
N GLU A 9 32.43 -79.16 -14.88
CA GLU A 9 31.11 -79.80 -14.73
C GLU A 9 30.30 -79.26 -13.52
N GLY A 10 30.43 -77.96 -13.24
CA GLY A 10 29.73 -77.27 -12.15
C GLY A 10 30.53 -77.14 -10.84
N ALA A 11 31.79 -77.60 -10.79
CA ALA A 11 32.69 -77.35 -9.67
C ALA A 11 33.12 -75.87 -9.59
N GLY A 12 33.61 -75.44 -8.43
CA GLY A 12 34.10 -74.07 -8.22
C GLY A 12 35.46 -73.80 -8.89
N PRO A 13 35.96 -72.54 -8.82
CA PRO A 13 37.21 -72.13 -9.47
C PRO A 13 38.46 -72.94 -9.09
N SER A 14 38.47 -73.57 -7.91
CA SER A 14 39.58 -74.39 -7.42
C SER A 14 39.87 -75.61 -8.30
N TYR A 15 38.85 -76.13 -9.01
CA TYR A 15 38.99 -77.21 -9.98
C TYR A 15 40.11 -76.90 -10.99
N TRP A 16 40.16 -75.68 -11.49
CA TRP A 16 41.13 -75.27 -12.52
C TRP A 16 42.55 -75.20 -11.98
N SER A 17 42.74 -74.74 -10.75
CA SER A 17 44.06 -74.76 -10.10
C SER A 17 44.53 -76.18 -9.77
N GLU A 18 43.61 -77.06 -9.37
CA GLU A 18 43.91 -78.47 -9.07
C GLU A 18 44.24 -79.24 -10.36
N LEU A 19 43.52 -78.98 -11.46
CA LEU A 19 43.81 -79.57 -12.77
C LEU A 19 45.23 -79.25 -13.24
N GLN A 20 45.69 -78.00 -13.03
CA GLN A 20 47.07 -77.62 -13.31
C GLN A 20 48.06 -78.48 -12.52
N LEU A 21 47.86 -78.62 -11.20
CA LEU A 21 48.74 -79.38 -10.32
C LEU A 21 48.76 -80.88 -10.67
N ILE A 22 47.59 -81.44 -11.03
CA ILE A 22 47.48 -82.83 -11.48
C ILE A 22 48.29 -83.03 -12.77
N LEU A 23 48.11 -82.17 -13.77
CA LEU A 23 48.87 -82.28 -15.03
C LEU A 23 50.38 -82.17 -14.81
N GLN A 24 50.83 -81.31 -13.89
CA GLN A 24 52.25 -81.13 -13.58
C GLN A 24 52.86 -82.27 -12.75
N SER A 25 52.04 -83.07 -12.05
CA SER A 25 52.50 -84.21 -11.23
C SER A 25 52.53 -85.54 -11.98
N LEU A 26 51.91 -85.62 -13.17
CA LEU A 26 51.94 -86.81 -14.02
C LEU A 26 53.34 -86.98 -14.67
N PRO A 27 53.87 -88.22 -14.75
CA PRO A 27 55.12 -88.49 -15.46
C PRO A 27 55.02 -88.12 -16.95
N MET A 28 56.11 -87.61 -17.53
CA MET A 28 56.14 -87.10 -18.91
C MET A 28 55.88 -88.20 -19.94
N GLU A 29 56.20 -89.45 -19.60
CA GLU A 29 55.94 -90.64 -20.41
C GLU A 29 54.43 -90.93 -20.51
N VAL A 30 53.65 -90.62 -19.45
CA VAL A 30 52.19 -90.78 -19.41
C VAL A 30 51.50 -89.71 -20.25
N LEU A 31 52.10 -88.53 -20.34
CA LEU A 31 51.63 -87.45 -21.19
C LEU A 31 52.14 -87.56 -22.64
N GLU A 32 53.00 -88.54 -22.93
CA GLU A 32 53.67 -88.76 -24.22
C GLU A 32 54.54 -87.57 -24.68
N ILE A 33 55.22 -86.87 -23.74
CA ILE A 33 55.95 -85.62 -24.02
C ILE A 33 57.49 -85.81 -24.01
N ASP A 34 58.00 -86.95 -23.54
CA ASP A 34 59.42 -87.16 -23.21
C ASP A 34 60.38 -87.29 -24.41
N LYS A 35 59.88 -87.52 -25.63
CA LYS A 35 60.72 -87.91 -26.78
C LYS A 35 61.12 -86.76 -27.72
N GLY A 36 60.59 -85.55 -27.55
CA GLY A 36 60.93 -84.38 -28.38
C GLY A 36 60.63 -84.54 -29.88
N ASP A 37 59.79 -85.52 -30.23
CA ASP A 37 59.38 -85.89 -31.60
C ASP A 37 58.03 -85.24 -31.99
N GLU A 38 57.59 -85.44 -33.24
CA GLU A 38 56.28 -84.91 -33.69
C GLU A 38 55.09 -85.43 -32.88
N ALA A 39 55.22 -86.64 -32.31
CA ALA A 39 54.23 -87.21 -31.41
C ALA A 39 54.12 -86.40 -30.11
N ALA A 40 55.25 -86.00 -29.50
CA ALA A 40 55.25 -85.14 -28.32
C ALA A 40 54.59 -83.77 -28.59
N MET A 41 54.81 -83.17 -29.76
CA MET A 41 54.14 -81.93 -30.16
C MET A 41 52.63 -82.11 -30.32
N HIS A 42 52.19 -83.20 -30.94
CA HIS A 42 50.76 -83.51 -31.09
C HIS A 42 50.06 -83.69 -29.73
N SER A 43 50.73 -84.33 -28.77
CA SER A 43 50.20 -84.53 -27.42
C SER A 43 50.15 -83.22 -26.62
N ILE A 44 51.17 -82.36 -26.73
CA ILE A 44 51.16 -81.00 -26.14
C ILE A 44 49.97 -80.19 -26.68
N ILE A 45 49.83 -80.12 -28.00
CA ILE A 45 48.74 -79.38 -28.65
C ILE A 45 47.38 -79.95 -28.22
N SER A 46 47.23 -81.28 -28.22
CA SER A 46 45.96 -81.92 -27.82
C SER A 46 45.57 -81.62 -26.37
N ILE A 47 46.52 -81.42 -25.45
CA ILE A 47 46.24 -81.06 -24.05
C ILE A 47 45.75 -79.62 -23.96
N VAL A 48 46.47 -78.71 -24.61
CA VAL A 48 46.16 -77.27 -24.61
C VAL A 48 44.81 -77.02 -25.28
N GLU A 49 44.57 -77.65 -26.43
CA GLU A 49 43.28 -77.62 -27.11
C GLU A 49 42.15 -78.24 -26.28
N ALA A 50 42.43 -79.30 -25.51
CA ALA A 50 41.43 -79.89 -24.64
C ALA A 50 40.98 -78.94 -23.52
N ILE A 51 41.91 -78.17 -22.94
CA ILE A 51 41.61 -77.13 -21.95
C ILE A 51 40.89 -75.96 -22.63
N HIS A 52 41.34 -75.51 -23.81
CA HIS A 52 40.66 -74.45 -24.56
C HIS A 52 39.23 -74.84 -24.94
N CYS A 53 39.00 -76.10 -25.31
CA CYS A 53 37.66 -76.60 -25.64
C CYS A 53 36.71 -76.60 -24.45
N SER A 54 37.19 -76.85 -23.23
CA SER A 54 36.33 -76.78 -22.04
C SER A 54 35.96 -75.35 -21.67
N LEU A 55 36.84 -74.37 -21.93
CA LEU A 55 36.51 -72.94 -21.81
C LEU A 55 35.38 -72.47 -22.73
N LYS A 56 35.16 -73.18 -23.86
CA LYS A 56 34.12 -72.86 -24.86
C LYS A 56 32.73 -73.38 -24.49
N LYS A 57 32.61 -74.28 -23.51
CA LYS A 57 31.33 -74.92 -23.19
C LYS A 57 30.41 -73.97 -22.44
N ARG A 58 29.12 -73.97 -22.82
CA ARG A 58 28.06 -73.21 -22.14
C ARG A 58 27.84 -73.64 -20.68
N GLU A 59 28.31 -74.84 -20.31
CA GLU A 59 28.17 -75.45 -18.99
C GLU A 59 29.21 -74.93 -17.97
N GLU A 60 30.28 -74.24 -18.41
CA GLU A 60 31.27 -73.65 -17.51
C GLU A 60 30.74 -72.32 -16.93
N ALA A 61 30.77 -72.19 -15.60
CA ALA A 61 30.23 -71.03 -14.92
C ALA A 61 31.06 -69.77 -15.20
N ARG A 62 30.39 -68.62 -15.45
CA ARG A 62 31.07 -67.32 -15.69
C ARG A 62 32.04 -66.94 -14.56
N THR A 63 31.70 -67.27 -13.32
CA THR A 63 32.54 -67.03 -12.13
C THR A 63 33.84 -67.84 -12.11
N ASN A 64 33.94 -68.91 -12.92
CA ASN A 64 35.14 -69.74 -13.02
C ASN A 64 36.07 -69.30 -14.16
N LEU A 65 35.57 -68.50 -15.12
CA LEU A 65 36.28 -68.19 -16.37
C LEU A 65 37.66 -67.59 -16.12
N LEU A 66 37.80 -66.69 -15.14
CA LEU A 66 39.09 -66.08 -14.82
C LEU A 66 40.12 -67.12 -14.35
N ALA A 67 39.73 -68.02 -13.44
CA ALA A 67 40.59 -69.10 -12.96
C ALA A 67 40.91 -70.10 -14.06
N ALA A 68 39.93 -70.38 -14.92
CA ALA A 68 40.05 -71.30 -16.04
C ALA A 68 41.02 -70.79 -17.13
N TRP A 69 40.91 -69.52 -17.51
CA TRP A 69 41.84 -68.84 -18.43
C TRP A 69 43.25 -68.71 -17.83
N ALA A 70 43.36 -68.40 -16.54
CA ALA A 70 44.65 -68.37 -15.84
C ALA A 70 45.32 -69.76 -15.86
N THR A 71 44.56 -70.83 -15.64
CA THR A 71 45.05 -72.21 -15.75
C THR A 71 45.46 -72.54 -17.18
N TYR A 72 44.64 -72.21 -18.18
CA TYR A 72 44.98 -72.41 -19.60
C TYR A 72 46.31 -71.75 -19.95
N ILE A 73 46.50 -70.49 -19.55
CA ILE A 73 47.74 -69.73 -19.78
C ILE A 73 48.92 -70.42 -19.08
N LYS A 74 48.81 -70.74 -17.78
CA LYS A 74 49.89 -71.37 -17.00
C LYS A 74 50.28 -72.74 -17.55
N VAL A 75 49.31 -73.57 -17.93
CA VAL A 75 49.57 -74.89 -18.54
C VAL A 75 50.21 -74.73 -19.92
N SER A 76 49.72 -73.81 -20.75
CA SER A 76 50.30 -73.57 -22.08
C SER A 76 51.74 -73.05 -22.02
N ILE A 77 52.03 -72.15 -21.07
CA ILE A 77 53.40 -71.68 -20.77
C ILE A 77 54.28 -72.86 -20.34
N TRP A 78 53.81 -73.66 -19.38
CA TRP A 78 54.55 -74.84 -18.90
C TRP A 78 54.85 -75.85 -20.03
N MET A 79 53.85 -76.13 -20.87
CA MET A 79 53.99 -77.05 -22.01
C MET A 79 54.94 -76.52 -23.07
N SER A 80 54.89 -75.22 -23.39
CA SER A 80 55.82 -74.62 -24.34
C SER A 80 57.29 -74.71 -23.87
N GLY A 81 57.52 -74.73 -22.55
CA GLY A 81 58.84 -74.96 -21.96
C GLY A 81 59.41 -76.37 -22.22
N LYS A 82 58.58 -77.30 -22.67
CA LYS A 82 58.98 -78.66 -23.09
C LYS A 82 59.26 -78.77 -24.59
N ILE A 83 58.93 -77.75 -25.36
CA ILE A 83 59.29 -77.66 -26.78
C ILE A 83 60.70 -77.04 -26.88
N PRO A 84 61.62 -77.63 -27.66
CA PRO A 84 62.94 -77.05 -27.90
C PRO A 84 62.84 -75.61 -28.41
N VAL A 85 63.74 -74.74 -27.96
CA VAL A 85 63.80 -73.34 -28.39
C VAL A 85 64.08 -73.30 -29.90
N GLY A 86 63.24 -72.58 -30.64
CA GLY A 86 63.28 -72.49 -32.10
C GLY A 86 61.90 -72.21 -32.69
N GLU A 87 61.80 -72.27 -34.03
CA GLU A 87 60.59 -71.91 -34.79
C GLU A 87 59.33 -72.67 -34.36
N LYS A 88 59.46 -73.96 -34.03
CA LYS A 88 58.34 -74.79 -33.58
C LYS A 88 57.71 -74.31 -32.26
N ARG A 89 58.53 -73.83 -31.32
CA ARG A 89 58.04 -73.26 -30.05
C ARG A 89 57.39 -71.89 -30.28
N LEU A 90 57.96 -71.09 -31.18
CA LEU A 90 57.38 -69.80 -31.55
C LEU A 90 56.01 -69.99 -32.19
N ASN A 91 55.87 -70.87 -33.18
CA ASN A 91 54.59 -71.16 -33.84
C ASN A 91 53.53 -71.60 -32.82
N PHE A 92 53.89 -72.44 -31.85
CA PHE A 92 52.97 -72.82 -30.76
C PHE A 92 52.50 -71.62 -29.92
N LEU A 93 53.39 -70.70 -29.56
CA LEU A 93 53.03 -69.49 -28.80
C LEU A 93 52.17 -68.54 -29.63
N GLU A 94 52.45 -68.41 -30.92
CA GLU A 94 51.68 -67.58 -31.87
C GLU A 94 50.28 -68.12 -32.11
N ASP A 95 50.11 -69.44 -32.18
CA ASP A 95 48.82 -70.08 -32.45
C ASP A 95 47.93 -70.18 -31.21
N HIS A 96 48.50 -70.30 -30.00
CA HIS A 96 47.74 -70.66 -28.79
C HIS A 96 47.75 -69.63 -27.66
N LEU A 97 48.67 -68.66 -27.65
CA LEU A 97 48.78 -67.65 -26.58
C LEU A 97 48.67 -66.21 -27.08
N PHE A 98 49.31 -65.86 -28.22
CA PHE A 98 49.20 -64.51 -28.80
C PHE A 98 47.75 -64.08 -29.12
N PRO A 99 46.85 -64.97 -29.60
CA PRO A 99 45.49 -64.58 -29.94
C PRO A 99 44.70 -64.03 -28.74
N ILE A 100 45.05 -64.39 -27.49
CA ILE A 100 44.42 -63.85 -26.29
C ILE A 100 44.70 -62.35 -26.16
N LEU A 101 45.96 -61.94 -26.36
CA LEU A 101 46.37 -60.53 -26.28
C LEU A 101 45.79 -59.73 -27.46
N VAL A 102 45.81 -60.31 -28.66
CA VAL A 102 45.23 -59.72 -29.87
C VAL A 102 43.72 -59.53 -29.69
N GLN A 103 43.01 -60.54 -29.20
CA GLN A 103 41.55 -60.48 -29.00
C GLN A 103 41.16 -59.53 -27.87
N PHE A 104 41.97 -59.41 -26.81
CA PHE A 104 41.72 -58.43 -25.75
C PHE A 104 41.69 -57.00 -26.29
N ILE A 105 42.57 -56.67 -27.25
CA ILE A 105 42.63 -55.34 -27.88
C ILE A 105 41.60 -55.19 -29.00
N ALA A 106 41.57 -56.13 -29.95
CA ALA A 106 40.71 -56.05 -31.13
C ALA A 106 39.22 -56.22 -30.80
N ALA A 107 38.91 -57.13 -29.87
CA ALA A 107 37.58 -57.70 -29.60
C ALA A 107 36.76 -57.95 -30.86
N ASP A 108 37.36 -58.70 -31.77
CA ASP A 108 36.70 -59.12 -32.99
C ASP A 108 35.73 -60.26 -32.68
N GLN A 109 34.49 -60.16 -33.18
CA GLN A 109 33.51 -61.24 -33.03
C GLN A 109 33.96 -62.52 -33.75
N ALA A 110 34.75 -62.42 -34.82
CA ALA A 110 35.27 -63.59 -35.54
C ALA A 110 36.26 -64.43 -34.71
N GLN A 111 36.93 -63.80 -33.74
CA GLN A 111 37.92 -64.43 -32.85
C GLN A 111 37.39 -64.54 -31.41
N ALA A 112 36.05 -64.52 -31.22
CA ALA A 112 35.42 -64.55 -29.90
C ALA A 112 35.86 -65.72 -29.01
N ILE A 113 36.33 -66.81 -29.61
CA ILE A 113 36.91 -67.99 -28.94
C ILE A 113 38.11 -67.69 -28.02
N TRP A 114 38.75 -66.52 -28.15
CA TRP A 114 39.88 -66.09 -27.33
C TRP A 114 39.50 -65.02 -26.29
N THR A 115 38.21 -64.70 -26.17
CA THR A 115 37.72 -63.62 -25.30
C THR A 115 37.66 -64.05 -23.85
N ILE A 116 38.23 -63.23 -22.96
CA ILE A 116 38.09 -63.37 -21.51
C ILE A 116 36.97 -62.44 -21.04
N ASP A 117 35.78 -63.00 -20.79
CA ASP A 117 34.59 -62.26 -20.34
C ASP A 117 34.59 -62.08 -18.80
N ASP A 118 35.56 -61.29 -18.30
CA ASP A 118 35.71 -60.96 -16.87
C ASP A 118 36.27 -59.54 -16.67
N PRO A 119 35.79 -58.74 -15.67
CA PRO A 119 36.33 -57.41 -15.37
C PRO A 119 37.84 -57.38 -15.07
N ASN A 120 38.44 -58.50 -14.64
CA ASN A 120 39.87 -58.64 -14.39
C ASN A 120 40.67 -59.21 -15.58
N ALA A 121 40.07 -59.31 -16.78
CA ALA A 121 40.74 -59.80 -17.99
C ALA A 121 42.08 -59.07 -18.27
N SER A 122 42.14 -57.77 -17.99
CA SER A 122 43.37 -56.97 -18.14
C SER A 122 44.52 -57.50 -17.28
N LYS A 123 44.26 -57.89 -16.02
CA LYS A 123 45.28 -58.42 -15.10
C LYS A 123 45.89 -59.73 -15.62
N VAL A 124 45.05 -60.60 -16.19
CA VAL A 124 45.48 -61.87 -16.78
C VAL A 124 46.27 -61.65 -18.07
N CYS A 125 45.85 -60.70 -18.90
CA CYS A 125 46.58 -60.33 -20.12
C CYS A 125 47.95 -59.71 -19.80
N VAL A 126 48.05 -58.88 -18.75
CA VAL A 126 49.33 -58.35 -18.26
C VAL A 126 50.27 -59.49 -17.84
N GLU A 127 49.77 -60.44 -17.04
CA GLU A 127 50.56 -61.59 -16.59
C GLU A 127 51.01 -62.48 -17.75
N LEU A 128 50.14 -62.71 -18.73
CA LEU A 128 50.48 -63.43 -19.96
C LEU A 128 51.58 -62.72 -20.74
N PHE A 129 51.47 -61.40 -20.94
CA PHE A 129 52.47 -60.64 -21.68
C PHE A 129 53.84 -60.68 -20.99
N ILE A 130 53.88 -60.52 -19.67
CA ILE A 130 55.12 -60.60 -18.88
C ILE A 130 55.74 -62.00 -18.98
N ALA A 131 54.93 -63.06 -18.89
CA ALA A 131 55.45 -64.42 -19.04
C ALA A 131 55.99 -64.70 -20.45
N LEU A 132 55.33 -64.18 -21.49
CA LEU A 132 55.80 -64.29 -22.87
C LEU A 132 57.12 -63.53 -23.09
N SER A 133 57.26 -62.32 -22.55
CA SER A 133 58.49 -61.51 -22.71
C SER A 133 59.73 -62.13 -22.05
N GLN A 134 59.55 -63.00 -21.05
CA GLN A 134 60.63 -63.77 -20.43
C GLN A 134 61.08 -64.98 -21.27
N MET A 135 60.25 -65.42 -22.22
CA MET A 135 60.48 -66.64 -23.01
C MET A 135 60.86 -66.35 -24.47
N LEU A 136 60.51 -65.17 -24.96
CA LEU A 136 60.74 -64.74 -26.34
C LEU A 136 62.04 -63.92 -26.44
N GLU A 137 62.61 -63.91 -27.65
CA GLU A 137 63.71 -62.99 -27.97
C GLU A 137 63.22 -61.54 -28.00
N HIS A 138 64.15 -60.58 -27.82
CA HIS A 138 63.85 -59.15 -27.78
C HIS A 138 63.10 -58.68 -29.04
N ASP A 139 63.55 -59.09 -30.23
CA ASP A 139 62.95 -58.70 -31.51
C ASP A 139 61.52 -59.24 -31.66
N THR A 140 61.26 -60.44 -31.16
CA THR A 140 59.92 -61.07 -31.25
C THR A 140 58.94 -60.42 -30.27
N THR A 141 59.41 -60.08 -29.07
CA THR A 141 58.60 -59.34 -28.07
C THR A 141 58.28 -57.93 -28.58
N SER A 142 59.25 -57.25 -29.20
CA SER A 142 59.04 -55.96 -29.85
C SER A 142 58.05 -56.08 -31.02
N GLY A 143 58.18 -57.12 -31.84
CA GLY A 143 57.23 -57.47 -32.89
C GLY A 143 55.79 -57.66 -32.40
N LEU A 144 55.60 -58.27 -31.22
CA LEU A 144 54.28 -58.40 -30.59
C LEU A 144 53.71 -57.03 -30.15
N CYS A 145 54.52 -56.17 -29.53
CA CYS A 145 54.10 -54.80 -29.18
C CYS A 145 53.66 -54.03 -30.43
N ILE A 146 54.45 -54.09 -31.50
CA ILE A 146 54.16 -53.46 -32.79
C ILE A 146 52.87 -54.03 -33.38
N LYS A 147 52.66 -55.35 -33.33
CA LYS A 147 51.45 -55.99 -33.83
C LYS A 147 50.20 -55.52 -33.10
N LEU A 148 50.24 -55.44 -31.76
CA LEU A 148 49.13 -54.93 -30.95
C LEU A 148 48.85 -53.45 -31.24
N ALA A 149 49.90 -52.64 -31.40
CA ALA A 149 49.77 -51.23 -31.75
C ALA A 149 49.23 -51.04 -33.17
N THR A 150 49.65 -51.86 -34.13
CA THR A 150 49.20 -51.77 -35.54
C THR A 150 47.70 -52.02 -35.65
N ILE A 151 47.13 -52.94 -34.87
CA ILE A 151 45.67 -53.16 -34.82
C ILE A 151 44.95 -51.85 -34.48
N LEU A 152 45.36 -51.16 -33.41
CA LEU A 152 44.72 -49.91 -33.01
C LEU A 152 44.99 -48.80 -34.05
N LYS A 153 46.20 -48.73 -34.60
CA LYS A 153 46.60 -47.79 -35.64
C LYS A 153 45.71 -47.89 -36.87
N ASP A 154 45.48 -49.10 -37.37
CA ASP A 154 44.63 -49.35 -38.55
C ASP A 154 43.19 -48.95 -38.25
N ASN A 155 42.68 -49.26 -37.06
CA ASN A 155 41.32 -48.87 -36.63
C ASN A 155 41.14 -47.35 -36.56
N ILE A 156 42.18 -46.60 -36.17
CA ILE A 156 42.16 -45.13 -36.17
C ILE A 156 42.08 -44.60 -37.62
N LEU A 157 42.92 -45.13 -38.51
CA LEU A 157 43.03 -44.68 -39.91
C LEU A 157 41.76 -44.98 -40.72
N ILE A 158 41.14 -46.14 -40.50
CA ILE A 158 39.91 -46.55 -41.20
C ILE A 158 38.63 -46.07 -40.49
N SER A 159 38.74 -45.33 -39.39
CA SER A 159 37.57 -44.85 -38.65
C SER A 159 36.63 -44.03 -39.54
N GLU A 160 35.34 -44.21 -39.36
CA GLU A 160 34.32 -43.64 -40.24
C GLU A 160 34.32 -42.10 -40.17
N PRO A 161 34.05 -41.39 -41.29
CA PRO A 161 33.93 -39.94 -41.29
C PRO A 161 32.59 -39.48 -40.69
N GLU A 162 32.53 -38.22 -40.25
CA GLU A 162 31.36 -37.63 -39.54
C GLU A 162 30.03 -37.74 -40.33
N GLN A 163 30.07 -37.81 -41.66
CA GLN A 163 28.87 -37.96 -42.49
C GLN A 163 28.25 -39.36 -42.44
N SER A 164 28.95 -40.34 -41.87
CA SER A 164 28.48 -41.74 -41.77
C SER A 164 27.47 -41.92 -40.64
N GLN A 165 26.41 -42.71 -40.87
CA GLN A 165 25.41 -43.02 -39.84
C GLN A 165 26.00 -43.85 -38.69
N THR A 166 27.08 -44.61 -38.95
CA THR A 166 27.79 -45.42 -37.95
C THR A 166 28.97 -44.69 -37.33
N TYR A 167 29.14 -43.39 -37.62
CA TYR A 167 30.25 -42.57 -37.14
C TYR A 167 30.50 -42.71 -35.63
N ARG A 168 29.47 -42.47 -34.80
CA ARG A 168 29.62 -42.58 -33.33
C ARG A 168 30.03 -43.98 -32.90
N ALA A 169 29.36 -45.02 -33.40
CA ALA A 169 29.69 -46.41 -33.09
C ALA A 169 31.12 -46.78 -33.50
N SER A 170 31.61 -46.25 -34.64
CA SER A 170 32.98 -46.44 -35.11
C SER A 170 34.00 -45.77 -34.17
N GLN A 171 33.75 -44.52 -33.78
CA GLN A 171 34.64 -43.77 -32.89
C GLN A 171 34.62 -44.34 -31.45
N ASP A 172 33.45 -44.68 -30.90
CA ASP A 172 33.30 -45.30 -29.57
C ASP A 172 34.03 -46.66 -29.49
N ALA A 173 34.03 -47.41 -30.60
CA ALA A 173 34.80 -48.64 -30.71
C ALA A 173 36.31 -48.36 -30.64
N VAL A 174 36.80 -47.31 -31.31
CA VAL A 174 38.21 -46.88 -31.20
C VAL A 174 38.54 -46.45 -29.77
N CYS A 175 37.68 -45.68 -29.10
CA CYS A 175 37.85 -45.30 -27.68
C CYS A 175 38.01 -46.55 -26.80
N SER A 176 37.11 -47.53 -26.95
CA SER A 176 37.11 -48.77 -26.17
C SER A 176 38.36 -49.63 -26.43
N LYS A 177 38.85 -49.67 -27.67
CA LYS A 177 40.10 -50.36 -28.04
C LYS A 177 41.33 -49.64 -27.46
N GLY A 178 41.37 -48.31 -27.55
CA GLY A 178 42.42 -47.47 -26.98
C GLY A 178 42.54 -47.63 -25.47
N SER A 179 41.41 -47.57 -24.76
CA SER A 179 41.37 -47.73 -23.30
C SER A 179 41.89 -49.11 -22.86
N ARG A 180 41.49 -50.19 -23.54
CA ARG A 180 42.03 -51.55 -23.25
C ARG A 180 43.51 -51.67 -23.55
N PHE A 181 43.97 -51.08 -24.65
CA PHE A 181 45.39 -51.07 -25.04
C PHE A 181 46.26 -50.41 -23.97
N PHE A 182 45.92 -49.18 -23.58
CA PHE A 182 46.71 -48.46 -22.58
C PHE A 182 46.52 -49.01 -21.16
N THR A 183 45.38 -49.65 -20.85
CA THR A 183 45.22 -50.39 -19.60
C THR A 183 46.15 -51.60 -19.53
N LEU A 184 46.28 -52.37 -20.62
CA LEU A 184 47.24 -53.49 -20.70
C LEU A 184 48.68 -52.99 -20.57
N PHE A 185 49.05 -51.98 -21.35
CA PHE A 185 50.44 -51.48 -21.38
C PHE A 185 50.83 -50.78 -20.08
N SER A 186 49.94 -49.98 -19.48
CA SER A 186 50.15 -49.39 -18.15
C SER A 186 50.33 -50.47 -17.08
N GLY A 187 49.52 -51.53 -17.11
CA GLY A 187 49.66 -52.67 -16.21
C GLY A 187 50.99 -53.42 -16.37
N ILE A 188 51.52 -53.53 -17.59
CA ILE A 188 52.84 -54.14 -17.86
C ILE A 188 53.95 -53.24 -17.31
N VAL A 189 53.89 -51.93 -17.59
CA VAL A 189 54.88 -50.95 -17.12
C VAL A 189 54.92 -50.89 -15.58
N THR A 190 53.77 -51.00 -14.91
CA THR A 190 53.71 -51.01 -13.44
C THR A 190 54.13 -52.32 -12.78
N LYS A 191 53.92 -53.48 -13.44
CA LYS A 191 54.30 -54.80 -12.88
C LYS A 191 55.72 -55.25 -13.22
N ALA A 192 56.41 -54.62 -14.17
CA ALA A 192 57.81 -54.93 -14.47
C ALA A 192 58.69 -54.67 -13.23
N PRO A 193 59.28 -55.69 -12.57
CA PRO A 193 60.16 -55.48 -11.41
C PRO A 193 61.43 -54.73 -11.84
N GLU A 194 62.09 -54.04 -10.91
CA GLU A 194 63.38 -53.33 -11.08
C GLU A 194 64.57 -54.27 -11.40
N SER A 195 64.43 -55.17 -12.38
CA SER A 195 65.51 -55.98 -12.95
C SER A 195 65.82 -55.50 -14.36
N SER A 196 67.11 -55.32 -14.66
CA SER A 196 67.65 -54.84 -15.94
C SER A 196 67.30 -55.71 -17.17
N GLN A 197 66.55 -56.80 -16.98
CA GLN A 197 66.08 -57.67 -18.06
C GLN A 197 64.77 -57.18 -18.71
N HIS A 198 64.06 -56.19 -18.13
CA HIS A 198 62.76 -55.74 -18.65
C HIS A 198 62.76 -54.32 -19.26
N ASP A 199 63.89 -53.60 -19.23
CA ASP A 199 64.01 -52.24 -19.78
C ASP A 199 63.67 -52.19 -21.28
N PHE A 200 64.06 -53.21 -22.04
CA PHE A 200 63.75 -53.30 -23.47
C PHE A 200 62.24 -53.42 -23.77
N VAL A 201 61.46 -54.01 -22.84
CA VAL A 201 60.00 -54.16 -22.98
C VAL A 201 59.34 -52.81 -22.80
N VAL A 202 59.77 -52.06 -21.78
CA VAL A 202 59.30 -50.69 -21.54
C VAL A 202 59.63 -49.80 -22.73
N GLU A 203 60.84 -49.92 -23.31
CA GLU A 203 61.24 -49.17 -24.51
C GLU A 203 60.44 -49.58 -25.77
N SER A 204 60.10 -50.86 -25.92
CA SER A 204 59.25 -51.36 -27.01
C SER A 204 57.80 -50.88 -26.88
N ILE A 205 57.27 -50.82 -25.66
CA ILE A 205 55.94 -50.25 -25.34
C ILE A 205 55.92 -48.75 -25.65
N LYS A 206 56.98 -48.04 -25.25
CA LYS A 206 57.15 -46.61 -25.46
C LYS A 206 57.21 -46.24 -26.94
N SER A 207 58.07 -46.90 -27.73
CA SER A 207 58.15 -46.70 -29.18
C SER A 207 56.83 -47.01 -29.91
N SER A 208 56.15 -48.10 -29.52
CA SER A 208 54.83 -48.45 -30.06
C SER A 208 53.76 -47.40 -29.71
N SER A 209 53.81 -46.86 -28.49
CA SER A 209 52.90 -45.80 -28.03
C SER A 209 53.17 -44.48 -28.74
N PHE A 210 54.43 -44.10 -28.98
CA PHE A 210 54.79 -42.90 -29.75
C PHE A 210 54.27 -42.98 -31.18
N SER A 211 54.44 -44.11 -31.87
CA SER A 211 53.91 -44.28 -33.23
C SER A 211 52.39 -44.13 -33.28
N LEU A 212 51.68 -44.65 -32.27
CA LEU A 212 50.23 -44.53 -32.15
C LEU A 212 49.77 -43.10 -31.88
N ILE A 213 50.43 -42.40 -30.95
CA ILE A 213 50.11 -41.01 -30.65
C ILE A 213 50.39 -40.14 -31.87
N GLU A 214 51.53 -40.28 -32.57
CA GLU A 214 51.82 -39.52 -33.80
C GLU A 214 50.76 -39.75 -34.88
N THR A 215 50.36 -41.00 -35.10
CA THR A 215 49.31 -41.33 -36.07
C THR A 215 47.98 -40.70 -35.67
N SER A 216 47.66 -40.69 -34.38
CA SER A 216 46.44 -40.10 -33.85
C SER A 216 46.44 -38.57 -34.00
N LEU A 217 47.55 -37.90 -33.68
CA LEU A 217 47.71 -36.45 -33.84
C LEU A 217 47.61 -36.02 -35.31
N GLN A 218 48.26 -36.76 -36.22
CA GLN A 218 48.16 -36.52 -37.68
C GLN A 218 46.73 -36.74 -38.20
N THR A 219 46.04 -37.75 -37.68
CA THR A 219 44.64 -38.04 -38.04
C THR A 219 43.71 -36.91 -37.56
N LEU A 220 43.92 -36.42 -36.34
CA LEU A 220 43.18 -35.26 -35.81
C LEU A 220 43.43 -34.00 -36.64
N GLN A 221 44.68 -33.73 -37.02
CA GLN A 221 45.02 -32.57 -37.85
C GLN A 221 44.43 -32.66 -39.26
N SER A 222 44.60 -33.80 -39.94
CA SER A 222 44.13 -33.99 -41.33
C SER A 222 42.61 -34.03 -41.46
N ARG A 223 41.90 -34.48 -40.42
CA ARG A 223 40.43 -34.58 -40.39
C ARG A 223 39.77 -33.51 -39.50
N ASN A 224 40.46 -32.42 -39.21
CA ASN A 224 39.94 -31.25 -38.46
C ASN A 224 39.25 -31.62 -37.14
N GLY A 225 39.87 -32.49 -36.34
CA GLY A 225 39.41 -32.84 -35.00
C GLY A 225 38.12 -33.67 -34.96
N LYS A 226 37.57 -34.10 -36.10
CA LYS A 226 36.37 -34.94 -36.12
C LYS A 226 36.59 -36.27 -35.39
N PRO A 227 37.65 -37.06 -35.67
CA PRO A 227 37.81 -38.41 -35.10
C PRO A 227 38.10 -38.41 -33.59
N TYR A 228 37.06 -38.31 -32.76
CA TYR A 228 37.21 -38.26 -31.30
C TYR A 228 37.77 -39.54 -30.69
N GLY A 229 37.66 -40.68 -31.38
CA GLY A 229 38.36 -41.91 -31.01
C GLY A 229 39.88 -41.77 -31.08
N ALA A 230 40.41 -41.02 -32.05
CA ALA A 230 41.83 -40.72 -32.11
C ALA A 230 42.28 -39.80 -30.96
N ALA A 231 41.46 -38.82 -30.59
CA ALA A 231 41.72 -37.98 -29.42
C ALA A 231 41.69 -38.80 -28.12
N ALA A 232 40.70 -39.67 -27.94
CA ALA A 232 40.60 -40.56 -26.78
C ALA A 232 41.82 -41.48 -26.64
N VAL A 233 42.40 -41.97 -27.75
CA VAL A 233 43.64 -42.78 -27.73
C VAL A 233 44.81 -41.98 -27.18
N VAL A 234 44.98 -40.71 -27.59
CA VAL A 234 46.03 -39.84 -27.05
C VAL A 234 45.79 -39.52 -25.57
N ASP A 235 44.54 -39.21 -25.22
CA ASP A 235 44.12 -38.92 -23.84
C ASP A 235 44.40 -40.11 -22.89
N GLU A 236 43.98 -41.33 -23.28
CA GLU A 236 44.26 -42.56 -22.53
C GLU A 236 45.76 -42.85 -22.43
N ALA A 237 46.54 -42.58 -23.49
CA ALA A 237 47.98 -42.77 -23.46
C ALA A 237 48.65 -41.90 -22.39
N LEU A 238 48.34 -40.60 -22.40
CA LEU A 238 48.93 -39.62 -21.49
C LEU A 238 48.44 -39.82 -20.05
N THR A 239 47.18 -40.22 -19.88
CA THR A 239 46.58 -40.46 -18.57
C THR A 239 47.10 -41.74 -17.91
N LYS A 240 47.21 -42.85 -18.66
CA LYS A 240 47.59 -44.16 -18.11
C LYS A 240 49.10 -44.40 -18.07
N ILE A 241 49.88 -43.70 -18.90
CA ILE A 241 51.34 -43.81 -18.95
C ILE A 241 51.96 -42.39 -18.95
N PRO A 242 51.96 -41.68 -17.80
CA PRO A 242 52.43 -40.29 -17.73
C PRO A 242 53.91 -40.09 -18.10
N SER A 243 54.73 -41.13 -18.04
CA SER A 243 56.15 -41.07 -18.46
C SER A 243 56.31 -40.70 -19.94
N LEU A 244 55.29 -40.92 -20.78
CA LEU A 244 55.31 -40.53 -22.20
C LEU A 244 55.25 -39.01 -22.41
N ILE A 245 54.76 -38.25 -21.42
CA ILE A 245 54.51 -36.80 -21.54
C ILE A 245 55.81 -36.02 -21.76
N GLY A 246 56.91 -36.42 -21.12
CA GLY A 246 58.17 -35.66 -21.11
C GLY A 246 59.05 -35.81 -22.35
N GLU A 247 58.89 -36.89 -23.10
CA GLU A 247 59.85 -37.30 -24.14
C GLU A 247 59.34 -37.16 -25.57
N MET A 248 58.04 -36.88 -25.76
CA MET A 248 57.44 -36.86 -27.08
C MET A 248 57.43 -35.46 -27.70
N GLU A 249 58.40 -35.11 -28.54
CA GLU A 249 58.50 -33.77 -29.17
C GLU A 249 57.30 -33.40 -30.05
N ALA A 250 56.64 -34.38 -30.68
CA ALA A 250 55.49 -34.16 -31.58
C ALA A 250 54.26 -33.50 -30.90
N LEU A 251 54.17 -33.54 -29.57
CA LEU A 251 53.08 -32.90 -28.83
C LEU A 251 53.21 -31.37 -28.79
N ASP A 252 54.42 -30.81 -28.75
CA ASP A 252 54.60 -29.35 -28.64
C ASP A 252 53.99 -28.56 -29.82
N PRO A 253 54.26 -28.89 -31.10
CA PRO A 253 53.64 -28.18 -32.23
C PRO A 253 52.13 -28.41 -32.32
N PHE A 254 51.66 -29.58 -31.87
CA PHE A 254 50.23 -29.87 -31.80
C PHE A 254 49.52 -28.99 -30.77
N LEU A 255 50.04 -28.92 -29.54
CA LEU A 255 49.49 -28.14 -28.44
C LEU A 255 49.45 -26.64 -28.77
N SER A 256 50.55 -26.06 -29.27
CA SER A 256 50.64 -24.61 -29.46
C SER A 256 49.91 -24.08 -30.71
N ASN A 257 49.73 -24.90 -31.76
CA ASN A 257 49.22 -24.43 -33.06
C ASN A 257 47.96 -25.16 -33.54
N THR A 258 47.85 -26.46 -33.29
CA THR A 258 46.78 -27.29 -33.89
C THR A 258 45.59 -27.44 -32.94
N LEU A 259 45.83 -27.79 -31.67
CA LEU A 259 44.80 -28.03 -30.67
C LEU A 259 43.82 -26.85 -30.51
N PRO A 260 44.26 -25.57 -30.40
CA PRO A 260 43.33 -24.45 -30.23
C PRO A 260 42.34 -24.30 -31.39
N GLN A 261 42.72 -24.70 -32.60
CA GLN A 261 41.87 -24.62 -33.80
C GLN A 261 40.82 -25.75 -33.84
N LEU A 262 41.02 -26.82 -33.07
CA LEU A 262 40.16 -28.01 -33.06
C LEU A 262 39.19 -28.06 -31.87
N ILE A 263 39.19 -27.04 -31.00
CA ILE A 263 38.47 -27.08 -29.72
C ILE A 263 36.94 -27.08 -29.85
N PHE A 264 36.40 -26.73 -31.04
CA PHE A 264 34.97 -26.82 -31.35
C PHE A 264 34.58 -28.09 -32.11
N SER A 265 35.52 -29.01 -32.31
CA SER A 265 35.25 -30.31 -32.95
C SER A 265 34.63 -31.31 -31.97
N PRO A 266 34.07 -32.44 -32.45
CA PRO A 266 33.63 -33.54 -31.59
C PRO A 266 34.70 -34.07 -30.61
N SER A 267 35.99 -33.80 -30.84
CA SER A 267 37.08 -34.18 -29.95
C SER A 267 37.33 -33.22 -28.77
N ALA A 268 36.54 -32.15 -28.64
CA ALA A 268 36.78 -31.05 -27.70
C ALA A 268 37.14 -31.52 -26.28
N ASP A 269 36.34 -32.40 -25.69
CA ASP A 269 36.53 -32.89 -24.32
C ASP A 269 37.88 -33.60 -24.14
N HIS A 270 38.22 -34.52 -25.03
CA HIS A 270 39.51 -35.21 -25.02
C HIS A 270 40.68 -34.27 -25.30
N LEU A 271 40.51 -33.27 -26.17
CA LEU A 271 41.54 -32.26 -26.45
C LEU A 271 41.82 -31.40 -25.23
N VAL A 272 40.79 -31.01 -24.47
CA VAL A 272 40.97 -30.30 -23.19
C VAL A 272 41.70 -31.19 -22.18
N SER A 273 41.33 -32.46 -22.05
CA SER A 273 42.05 -33.41 -21.18
C SER A 273 43.52 -33.57 -21.58
N ILE A 274 43.82 -33.71 -22.87
CA ILE A 274 45.19 -33.78 -23.41
C ILE A 274 45.99 -32.52 -23.07
N LEU A 275 45.39 -31.34 -23.25
CA LEU A 275 46.02 -30.06 -22.91
C LEU A 275 46.44 -30.05 -21.44
N PHE A 276 45.55 -30.41 -20.51
CA PHE A 276 45.85 -30.42 -19.08
C PHE A 276 46.78 -31.56 -18.65
N ALA A 277 46.75 -32.72 -19.32
CA ALA A 277 47.73 -33.78 -19.12
C ALA A 277 49.16 -33.32 -19.46
N CYS A 278 49.30 -32.36 -20.38
CA CYS A 278 50.58 -31.78 -20.80
C CYS A 278 51.01 -30.54 -19.99
N ARG A 279 50.44 -30.28 -18.80
CA ARG A 279 50.72 -29.09 -17.97
C ARG A 279 52.21 -28.86 -17.66
N SER A 280 53.02 -29.91 -17.59
CA SER A 280 54.46 -29.82 -17.31
C SER A 280 55.32 -29.36 -18.50
N ARG A 281 54.74 -29.18 -19.70
CA ARG A 281 55.47 -28.83 -20.93
C ARG A 281 55.57 -27.32 -21.15
N LYS A 282 56.64 -26.88 -21.83
CA LYS A 282 56.94 -25.46 -22.08
C LYS A 282 55.87 -24.72 -22.90
N GLY A 283 55.09 -25.42 -23.72
CA GLY A 283 54.05 -24.83 -24.58
C GLY A 283 52.65 -24.74 -23.96
N PHE A 284 52.44 -25.26 -22.75
CA PHE A 284 51.11 -25.36 -22.13
C PHE A 284 50.42 -24.00 -21.92
N ASN A 285 51.11 -23.02 -21.31
CA ASN A 285 50.51 -21.72 -21.00
C ASN A 285 50.08 -20.96 -22.26
N ASP A 286 50.90 -20.97 -23.32
CA ASP A 286 50.55 -20.37 -24.61
C ASP A 286 49.36 -21.08 -25.28
N ALA A 287 49.34 -22.41 -25.23
CA ALA A 287 48.23 -23.22 -25.76
C ALA A 287 46.92 -22.96 -25.01
N LEU A 288 46.96 -22.92 -23.67
CA LEU A 288 45.80 -22.62 -22.82
C LEU A 288 45.27 -21.21 -23.09
N GLY A 289 46.14 -20.20 -23.17
CA GLY A 289 45.74 -18.84 -23.50
C GLY A 289 45.07 -18.73 -24.88
N LYS A 290 45.61 -19.42 -25.89
CA LYS A 290 44.98 -19.49 -27.22
C LYS A 290 43.62 -20.19 -27.19
N VAL A 291 43.45 -21.25 -26.41
CA VAL A 291 42.16 -21.95 -26.24
C VAL A 291 41.14 -21.02 -25.58
N ILE A 292 41.49 -20.36 -24.48
CA ILE A 292 40.62 -19.40 -23.78
C ILE A 292 40.21 -18.27 -24.71
N ASN A 293 41.15 -17.70 -25.47
CA ASN A 293 40.86 -16.64 -26.45
C ASN A 293 39.98 -17.11 -27.61
N THR A 294 40.15 -18.35 -28.05
CA THR A 294 39.32 -18.94 -29.11
C THR A 294 37.87 -19.10 -28.64
N TYR A 295 37.66 -19.58 -27.41
CA TYR A 295 36.34 -19.61 -26.78
C TYR A 295 35.76 -18.20 -26.60
N HIS A 296 36.54 -17.26 -26.07
CA HIS A 296 36.08 -15.90 -25.81
C HIS A 296 35.66 -15.17 -27.10
N ASN A 297 36.46 -15.21 -28.17
CA ASN A 297 36.13 -14.56 -29.44
C ASN A 297 34.88 -15.17 -30.10
N THR A 298 34.68 -16.47 -29.93
CA THR A 298 33.51 -17.17 -30.47
C THR A 298 32.25 -16.84 -29.69
N LEU A 299 32.36 -16.68 -28.36
CA LEU A 299 31.26 -16.22 -27.49
C LEU A 299 30.74 -14.82 -27.87
N ILE A 300 31.60 -13.96 -28.42
CA ILE A 300 31.20 -12.65 -28.94
C ILE A 300 30.39 -12.77 -30.25
N SER A 301 30.66 -13.80 -31.05
CA SER A 301 30.13 -13.93 -32.41
C SER A 301 29.01 -14.98 -32.59
N SER A 302 28.85 -15.92 -31.65
CA SER A 302 27.87 -17.01 -31.69
C SER A 302 27.19 -17.24 -30.33
N SER A 303 25.91 -17.63 -30.35
CA SER A 303 25.10 -17.94 -29.16
C SER A 303 25.03 -19.44 -28.84
N GLN A 304 25.71 -20.29 -29.62
CA GLN A 304 25.77 -21.74 -29.36
C GLN A 304 27.23 -22.16 -29.24
N LEU A 305 27.61 -22.57 -28.04
CA LEU A 305 28.93 -23.08 -27.71
C LEU A 305 28.79 -24.53 -27.18
N PRO A 306 29.76 -25.40 -27.46
CA PRO A 306 29.84 -26.70 -26.80
C PRO A 306 30.17 -26.52 -25.31
N SER A 307 29.84 -27.55 -24.52
CA SER A 307 30.12 -27.61 -23.08
C SER A 307 31.58 -27.24 -22.78
N MET A 308 31.75 -26.38 -21.77
CA MET A 308 33.06 -25.93 -21.30
C MET A 308 33.40 -26.51 -19.91
N GLY A 309 32.55 -27.37 -19.37
CA GLY A 309 32.71 -27.96 -18.03
C GLY A 309 34.07 -28.64 -17.80
N ASN A 310 34.65 -29.32 -18.79
CA ASN A 310 35.98 -29.95 -18.67
C ASN A 310 37.11 -28.93 -18.58
N LEU A 311 37.00 -27.80 -19.30
CA LEU A 311 37.94 -26.68 -19.18
C LEU A 311 37.82 -26.08 -17.78
N PHE A 312 36.61 -25.70 -17.38
CA PHE A 312 36.36 -25.02 -16.10
C PHE A 312 36.69 -25.86 -14.88
N SER A 313 36.52 -27.19 -14.92
CA SER A 313 36.87 -28.10 -13.81
C SER A 313 38.37 -28.43 -13.71
N SER A 314 39.14 -28.16 -14.75
CA SER A 314 40.57 -28.53 -14.83
C SER A 314 41.54 -27.39 -14.54
N VAL A 315 41.12 -26.14 -14.78
CA VAL A 315 41.89 -24.92 -14.48
C VAL A 315 42.20 -24.81 -12.99
N THR A 316 43.41 -24.35 -12.66
CA THR A 316 43.86 -24.04 -11.30
C THR A 316 44.01 -22.53 -11.09
N ALA A 317 44.11 -22.07 -9.84
CA ALA A 317 44.40 -20.65 -9.55
C ALA A 317 45.65 -20.13 -10.28
N PHE A 318 46.71 -20.93 -10.37
CA PHE A 318 47.92 -20.56 -11.11
C PHE A 318 47.67 -20.40 -12.62
N ASP A 319 46.80 -21.24 -13.21
CA ASP A 319 46.46 -21.13 -14.62
C ASP A 319 45.64 -19.86 -14.90
N GLU A 320 44.77 -19.46 -13.97
CA GLU A 320 43.97 -18.23 -14.06
C GLU A 320 44.82 -16.96 -13.96
N GLU A 321 45.75 -16.89 -12.99
CA GLU A 321 46.67 -15.75 -12.86
C GLU A 321 47.49 -15.50 -14.14
N ASN A 322 47.83 -16.56 -14.88
CA ASN A 322 48.59 -16.47 -16.12
C ASN A 322 47.72 -16.18 -17.36
N ASN A 323 46.39 -16.18 -17.25
CA ASN A 323 45.46 -16.01 -18.38
C ASN A 323 44.34 -15.02 -18.04
N PRO A 324 44.54 -13.70 -18.25
CA PRO A 324 43.60 -12.67 -17.80
C PRO A 324 42.23 -12.74 -18.49
N ASP A 325 42.15 -13.27 -19.70
CA ASP A 325 40.92 -13.40 -20.48
C ASP A 325 39.97 -14.50 -19.95
N PHE A 326 40.44 -15.35 -19.03
CA PHE A 326 39.63 -16.42 -18.43
C PHE A 326 38.43 -15.86 -17.65
N LYS A 327 38.63 -14.76 -16.91
CA LYS A 327 37.56 -14.09 -16.16
C LYS A 327 36.51 -13.49 -17.10
N LEU A 328 36.92 -12.92 -18.23
CA LEU A 328 36.01 -12.36 -19.23
C LEU A 328 35.17 -13.45 -19.90
N LEU A 329 35.78 -14.60 -20.19
CA LEU A 329 35.10 -15.78 -20.70
C LEU A 329 34.01 -16.26 -19.74
N ILE A 330 34.30 -16.41 -18.44
CA ILE A 330 33.31 -16.80 -17.41
C ILE A 330 32.14 -15.80 -17.37
N LEU A 331 32.43 -14.49 -17.35
CA LEU A 331 31.37 -13.47 -17.29
C LEU A 331 30.51 -13.44 -18.56
N GLY A 332 31.09 -13.74 -19.73
CA GLY A 332 30.34 -13.86 -20.96
C GLY A 332 29.43 -15.10 -21.00
N VAL A 333 29.89 -16.24 -20.46
CA VAL A 333 29.07 -17.45 -20.31
C VAL A 333 27.93 -17.20 -19.32
N LEU A 334 28.21 -16.54 -18.20
CA LEU A 334 27.19 -16.10 -17.24
C LEU A 334 26.11 -15.25 -17.91
N GLN A 335 26.50 -14.33 -18.81
CA GLN A 335 25.56 -13.49 -19.55
C GLN A 335 24.67 -14.29 -20.52
N GLN A 336 25.16 -15.37 -21.13
CA GLN A 336 24.33 -16.25 -21.97
C GLN A 336 23.33 -17.04 -21.13
N GLY A 337 23.74 -17.51 -19.94
CA GLY A 337 22.84 -18.11 -18.97
C GLY A 337 21.71 -17.17 -18.55
N VAL A 338 22.04 -15.90 -18.26
CA VAL A 338 21.05 -14.85 -17.93
C VAL A 338 20.11 -14.54 -19.11
N ARG A 339 20.51 -14.83 -20.36
CA ARG A 339 19.63 -14.72 -21.54
C ARG A 339 18.79 -15.98 -21.80
N GLY A 340 18.85 -16.98 -20.93
CA GLY A 340 18.02 -18.18 -20.96
C GLY A 340 18.72 -19.45 -21.46
N ASP A 341 20.04 -19.46 -21.68
CA ASP A 341 20.76 -20.68 -22.08
C ASP A 341 21.03 -21.61 -20.88
N HIS A 342 20.47 -22.82 -20.92
CA HIS A 342 20.61 -23.79 -19.83
C HIS A 342 22.03 -24.38 -19.72
N GLN A 343 22.69 -24.62 -20.86
CA GLN A 343 24.03 -25.21 -20.87
C GLN A 343 25.05 -24.28 -20.21
N SER A 344 24.96 -22.98 -20.47
CA SER A 344 25.78 -21.97 -19.80
C SER A 344 25.66 -22.01 -18.27
N TRP A 345 24.48 -22.31 -17.71
CA TRP A 345 24.34 -22.44 -16.25
C TRP A 345 25.06 -23.69 -15.69
N LEU A 346 25.06 -24.79 -16.43
CA LEU A 346 25.81 -26.00 -16.06
C LEU A 346 27.33 -25.75 -16.13
N ASP A 347 27.78 -24.98 -17.11
CA ASP A 347 29.18 -24.56 -17.21
C ASP A 347 29.59 -23.63 -16.05
N ILE A 348 28.72 -22.71 -15.63
CA ILE A 348 28.94 -21.91 -14.42
C ILE A 348 28.93 -22.77 -13.14
N ALA A 349 28.07 -23.79 -13.06
CA ALA A 349 28.10 -24.74 -11.96
C ALA A 349 29.44 -25.48 -11.90
N ALA A 350 30.01 -25.88 -13.04
CA ALA A 350 31.34 -26.50 -13.12
C ALA A 350 32.47 -25.56 -12.62
N VAL A 351 32.37 -24.25 -12.90
CA VAL A 351 33.29 -23.25 -12.34
C VAL A 351 33.17 -23.20 -10.81
N LEU A 352 31.94 -23.13 -10.28
CA LEU A 352 31.70 -23.04 -8.83
C LEU A 352 32.10 -24.31 -8.07
N GLN A 353 31.94 -25.50 -8.68
CA GLN A 353 32.35 -26.78 -8.09
C GLN A 353 33.88 -26.97 -8.07
N ASN A 354 34.63 -26.23 -8.88
CA ASN A 354 36.08 -26.38 -8.98
C ASN A 354 36.81 -25.79 -7.76
N LYS A 355 37.12 -26.65 -6.79
CA LYS A 355 37.88 -26.30 -5.58
C LYS A 355 39.33 -25.86 -5.83
N LYS A 356 39.85 -26.00 -7.05
CA LYS A 356 41.22 -25.59 -7.41
C LYS A 356 41.30 -24.11 -7.81
N LEU A 357 40.17 -23.45 -8.03
CA LEU A 357 40.07 -22.01 -8.26
C LEU A 357 39.99 -21.26 -6.93
N GLY A 358 40.48 -20.03 -6.90
CA GLY A 358 40.37 -19.15 -5.74
C GLY A 358 38.92 -18.68 -5.49
N PRO A 359 38.56 -18.30 -4.25
CA PRO A 359 37.20 -17.87 -3.90
C PRO A 359 36.77 -16.56 -4.59
N GLU A 360 37.72 -15.78 -5.13
CA GLU A 360 37.45 -14.49 -5.79
C GLU A 360 36.59 -14.63 -7.05
N ILE A 361 36.74 -15.72 -7.80
CA ILE A 361 35.95 -15.98 -9.02
C ILE A 361 34.50 -16.29 -8.64
N SER A 362 34.30 -17.18 -7.66
CA SER A 362 32.97 -17.50 -7.14
C SER A 362 32.25 -16.26 -6.59
N ASN A 363 32.96 -15.42 -5.83
CA ASN A 363 32.41 -14.16 -5.35
C ASN A 363 32.07 -13.21 -6.49
N THR A 364 32.93 -13.09 -7.52
CA THR A 364 32.66 -12.24 -8.70
C THR A 364 31.39 -12.69 -9.43
N ILE A 365 31.20 -14.01 -9.62
CA ILE A 365 30.00 -14.56 -10.28
C ILE A 365 28.76 -14.22 -9.45
N LEU A 366 28.79 -14.50 -8.15
CA LEU A 366 27.65 -14.29 -7.25
C LEU A 366 27.32 -12.80 -7.07
N ASP A 367 28.33 -11.93 -6.94
CA ASP A 367 28.14 -10.46 -6.91
C ASP A 367 27.49 -9.96 -8.22
N SER A 368 27.90 -10.50 -9.37
CA SER A 368 27.29 -10.16 -10.67
C SER A 368 25.81 -10.58 -10.74
N LEU A 369 25.47 -11.77 -10.24
CA LEU A 369 24.09 -12.26 -10.20
C LEU A 369 23.23 -11.43 -9.24
N VAL A 370 23.74 -11.13 -8.04
CA VAL A 370 23.07 -10.25 -7.06
C VAL A 370 22.83 -8.86 -7.65
N GLY A 371 23.77 -8.31 -8.40
CA GLY A 371 23.60 -7.04 -9.12
C GLY A 371 22.46 -7.08 -10.15
N ARG A 372 22.30 -8.20 -10.86
CA ARG A 372 21.29 -8.39 -11.92
C ARG A 372 19.89 -8.69 -11.41
N LEU A 373 19.73 -9.05 -10.14
CA LEU A 373 18.41 -9.20 -9.50
C LEU A 373 17.60 -7.90 -9.45
N SER A 374 18.25 -6.73 -9.58
CA SER A 374 17.58 -5.42 -9.67
C SER A 374 17.08 -5.08 -11.07
N ASN A 375 17.33 -5.91 -12.08
CA ASN A 375 16.92 -5.65 -13.46
C ASN A 375 15.68 -6.48 -13.82
N GLU A 376 14.55 -5.80 -14.01
CA GLU A 376 13.25 -6.41 -14.34
C GLU A 376 13.30 -7.36 -15.53
N GLY A 377 14.14 -7.08 -16.54
CA GLY A 377 14.25 -7.90 -17.74
C GLY A 377 15.06 -9.19 -17.59
N SER A 378 15.71 -9.42 -16.45
CA SER A 378 16.55 -10.60 -16.21
C SER A 378 16.34 -11.28 -14.86
N VAL A 379 15.49 -10.72 -13.99
CA VAL A 379 15.30 -11.21 -12.61
C VAL A 379 14.81 -12.66 -12.59
N MET A 380 13.93 -13.04 -13.52
CA MET A 380 13.35 -14.38 -13.61
C MET A 380 14.40 -15.45 -13.95
N GLU A 381 15.21 -15.19 -14.98
CA GLU A 381 16.27 -16.09 -15.43
C GLU A 381 17.39 -16.19 -14.39
N VAL A 382 17.70 -15.10 -13.69
CA VAL A 382 18.68 -15.09 -12.60
C VAL A 382 18.18 -15.90 -11.40
N LEU A 383 16.92 -15.76 -10.99
CA LEU A 383 16.34 -16.54 -9.89
C LEU A 383 16.33 -18.04 -10.22
N ARG A 384 15.92 -18.41 -11.44
CA ARG A 384 15.96 -19.81 -11.91
C ARG A 384 17.40 -20.35 -11.96
N GLY A 385 18.33 -19.53 -12.45
CA GLY A 385 19.76 -19.87 -12.46
C GLY A 385 20.33 -20.09 -11.07
N LEU A 386 20.06 -19.19 -10.12
CA LEU A 386 20.48 -19.33 -8.73
C LEU A 386 19.88 -20.57 -8.04
N LEU A 387 18.63 -20.94 -8.36
CA LEU A 387 17.99 -22.16 -7.86
C LEU A 387 18.65 -23.44 -8.42
N LEU A 388 19.07 -23.41 -9.69
CA LEU A 388 19.85 -24.50 -10.27
C LEU A 388 21.23 -24.58 -9.61
N LEU A 389 21.91 -23.45 -9.43
CA LEU A 389 23.22 -23.38 -8.78
C LEU A 389 23.17 -23.77 -7.30
N SER A 390 22.09 -23.48 -6.56
CA SER A 390 21.91 -23.95 -5.17
C SER A 390 21.76 -25.47 -5.08
N THR A 391 21.15 -26.08 -6.11
CA THR A 391 20.98 -27.53 -6.20
C THR A 391 22.29 -28.22 -6.61
N GLU A 392 22.96 -27.72 -7.65
CA GLU A 392 24.18 -28.33 -8.22
C GLU A 392 25.46 -27.96 -7.43
N SER A 393 25.51 -26.79 -6.79
CA SER A 393 26.73 -26.22 -6.19
C SER A 393 26.45 -25.50 -4.85
N ALA A 394 25.97 -26.24 -3.86
CA ALA A 394 25.58 -25.69 -2.55
C ALA A 394 26.72 -25.04 -1.75
N ALA A 395 27.93 -25.63 -1.75
CA ALA A 395 29.03 -25.18 -0.87
C ALA A 395 29.57 -23.76 -1.16
N PRO A 396 29.83 -23.34 -2.42
CA PRO A 396 30.21 -21.96 -2.75
C PRO A 396 29.14 -20.94 -2.36
N ILE A 397 27.86 -21.28 -2.55
CA ILE A 397 26.73 -20.41 -2.18
C ILE A 397 26.64 -20.28 -0.67
N GLN A 398 26.82 -21.38 0.08
CA GLN A 398 26.88 -21.36 1.54
C GLN A 398 28.02 -20.46 2.06
N SER A 399 29.20 -20.56 1.45
CA SER A 399 30.35 -19.71 1.80
C SER A 399 30.09 -18.23 1.49
N TYR A 400 29.40 -17.93 0.39
CA TYR A 400 29.02 -16.57 0.01
C TYR A 400 27.96 -15.98 0.95
N VAL A 401 26.96 -16.77 1.32
CA VAL A 401 25.91 -16.36 2.28
C VAL A 401 26.49 -16.11 3.67
N SER A 402 27.51 -16.87 4.07
CA SER A 402 28.23 -16.67 5.32
C SER A 402 29.22 -15.49 5.29
N SER A 403 29.48 -14.92 4.11
CA SER A 403 30.34 -13.76 3.92
C SER A 403 29.59 -12.45 4.14
N SER A 404 30.31 -11.32 4.18
CA SER A 404 29.72 -9.97 4.27
C SER A 404 28.83 -9.59 3.08
N ASN A 405 28.88 -10.32 1.97
CA ASN A 405 28.02 -10.09 0.81
C ASN A 405 26.71 -10.90 0.87
N GLY A 406 26.58 -11.84 1.81
CA GLY A 406 25.39 -12.67 1.98
C GLY A 406 24.14 -11.88 2.36
N SER A 407 24.30 -10.85 3.19
CA SER A 407 23.21 -9.93 3.57
C SER A 407 22.63 -9.17 2.37
N LYS A 408 23.43 -8.87 1.33
CA LYS A 408 22.91 -8.26 0.09
C LYS A 408 22.00 -9.22 -0.68
N LEU A 409 22.39 -10.49 -0.80
CA LEU A 409 21.58 -11.51 -1.48
C LEU A 409 20.26 -11.73 -0.72
N ILE A 410 20.33 -11.93 0.60
CA ILE A 410 19.13 -12.17 1.42
C ILE A 410 18.21 -10.94 1.41
N SER A 411 18.75 -9.72 1.55
CA SER A 411 17.95 -8.48 1.45
C SER A 411 17.23 -8.39 0.11
N LYS A 412 17.90 -8.72 -1.00
CA LYS A 412 17.27 -8.70 -2.33
C LYS A 412 16.22 -9.79 -2.51
N LEU A 413 16.46 -11.00 -2.01
CA LEU A 413 15.46 -12.07 -2.08
C LEU A 413 14.21 -11.70 -1.28
N LEU A 414 14.37 -11.18 -0.06
CA LEU A 414 13.26 -10.68 0.75
C LEU A 414 12.49 -9.56 0.03
N TYR A 415 13.20 -8.61 -0.59
CA TYR A 415 12.54 -7.57 -1.38
C TYR A 415 11.73 -8.16 -2.54
N LEU A 416 12.31 -9.11 -3.27
CA LEU A 416 11.64 -9.77 -4.39
C LEU A 416 10.46 -10.65 -3.96
N THR A 417 10.42 -11.14 -2.71
CA THR A 417 9.21 -11.81 -2.18
C THR A 417 8.01 -10.89 -2.04
N GLU A 418 8.24 -9.57 -2.02
CA GLU A 418 7.20 -8.55 -1.97
C GLU A 418 6.90 -7.94 -3.35
N SER A 419 7.38 -8.58 -4.43
CA SER A 419 7.13 -8.13 -5.80
C SER A 419 5.65 -8.27 -6.16
N SER A 420 5.14 -7.35 -6.98
CA SER A 420 3.81 -7.46 -7.58
C SER A 420 3.70 -8.57 -8.63
N ASN A 421 4.81 -9.19 -9.04
CA ASN A 421 4.83 -10.34 -9.93
C ASN A 421 4.88 -11.65 -9.12
N ASP A 422 3.78 -12.38 -9.11
CA ASP A 422 3.60 -13.63 -8.36
C ASP A 422 4.69 -14.67 -8.67
N GLU A 423 5.15 -14.80 -9.91
CA GLU A 423 6.19 -15.77 -10.27
C GLU A 423 7.56 -15.37 -9.69
N VAL A 424 7.89 -14.08 -9.71
CA VAL A 424 9.12 -13.55 -9.10
C VAL A 424 9.09 -13.77 -7.60
N ALA A 425 7.96 -13.45 -6.96
CA ALA A 425 7.78 -13.60 -5.52
C ALA A 425 7.90 -15.07 -5.08
N LEU A 426 7.28 -16.01 -5.80
CA LEU A 426 7.37 -17.44 -5.53
C LEU A 426 8.78 -17.99 -5.73
N LEU A 427 9.47 -17.62 -6.82
CA LEU A 427 10.83 -18.05 -7.07
C LEU A 427 11.82 -17.50 -6.02
N ALA A 428 11.67 -16.23 -5.63
CA ALA A 428 12.47 -15.62 -4.58
C ALA A 428 12.22 -16.29 -3.22
N ALA A 429 10.98 -16.63 -2.89
CA ALA A 429 10.62 -17.32 -1.65
C ALA A 429 11.20 -18.74 -1.61
N SER A 430 11.07 -19.50 -2.71
CA SER A 430 11.64 -20.85 -2.82
C SER A 430 13.16 -20.85 -2.73
N LEU A 431 13.83 -19.88 -3.38
CA LEU A 431 15.26 -19.72 -3.30
C LEU A 431 15.73 -19.32 -1.89
N LYS A 432 14.98 -18.43 -1.21
CA LYS A 432 15.24 -18.09 0.20
C LYS A 432 15.18 -19.34 1.07
N GLU A 433 14.12 -20.14 0.96
CA GLU A 433 13.93 -21.36 1.76
C GLU A 433 15.08 -22.37 1.52
N GLN A 434 15.46 -22.59 0.26
CA GLN A 434 16.59 -23.46 -0.06
C GLN A 434 17.90 -22.94 0.52
N ILE A 435 18.21 -21.65 0.38
CA ILE A 435 19.43 -21.05 0.94
C ILE A 435 19.46 -21.16 2.46
N THR A 436 18.32 -20.96 3.14
CA THR A 436 18.22 -21.13 4.60
C THR A 436 18.40 -22.58 5.03
N SER A 437 17.92 -23.56 4.26
CA SER A 437 18.09 -25.00 4.56
C SER A 437 19.54 -25.49 4.41
N ILE A 438 20.32 -24.85 3.53
CA ILE A 438 21.73 -25.19 3.25
C ILE A 438 22.66 -24.65 4.36
N GLY A 439 22.29 -23.54 5.00
CA GLY A 439 23.01 -22.96 6.13
C GLY A 439 22.65 -23.62 7.46
N GLY A 440 23.29 -24.74 7.80
CA GLY A 440 23.00 -25.47 9.05
C GLY A 440 22.94 -24.61 10.34
N ASP A 441 22.19 -25.09 11.33
CA ASP A 441 21.62 -24.42 12.53
C ASP A 441 22.52 -23.46 13.35
N ASN A 442 23.84 -23.45 13.18
CA ASN A 442 24.75 -22.75 14.09
C ASN A 442 25.17 -21.33 13.65
N ASN A 443 24.73 -20.79 12.49
CA ASN A 443 25.09 -19.44 12.02
C ASN A 443 23.98 -18.68 11.25
N SER A 444 22.72 -19.10 11.35
CA SER A 444 21.60 -18.63 10.52
C SER A 444 21.18 -17.18 10.74
N LEU A 445 21.42 -16.60 11.92
CA LEU A 445 20.88 -15.28 12.31
C LEU A 445 21.73 -14.08 11.86
N LYS A 446 23.04 -14.26 11.64
CA LYS A 446 23.96 -13.15 11.34
C LYS A 446 23.59 -12.37 10.07
N PRO A 447 23.25 -13.01 8.94
CA PRO A 447 22.85 -12.29 7.74
C PRO A 447 21.54 -11.52 7.92
N THR A 448 20.58 -12.11 8.66
CA THR A 448 19.29 -11.47 8.99
C THR A 448 19.50 -10.22 9.84
N LEU A 449 20.38 -10.27 10.84
CA LEU A 449 20.74 -9.09 11.65
C LEU A 449 21.45 -8.01 10.82
N GLU A 450 22.30 -8.38 9.85
CA GLU A 450 22.92 -7.43 8.93
C GLU A 450 21.90 -6.77 7.98
N VAL A 451 20.86 -7.51 7.55
CA VAL A 451 19.73 -6.96 6.76
C VAL A 451 18.97 -5.91 7.57
N LEU A 452 18.68 -6.17 8.84
CA LEU A 452 18.07 -5.19 9.75
C LEU A 452 18.98 -3.96 9.92
N GLU A 453 20.27 -4.16 10.19
CA GLU A 453 21.21 -3.06 10.37
C GLU A 453 21.32 -2.17 9.12
N ARG A 454 21.22 -2.75 7.91
CA ARG A 454 21.16 -1.99 6.65
C ARG A 454 19.88 -1.16 6.56
N ASN A 455 18.72 -1.76 6.82
CA ASN A 455 17.41 -1.08 6.77
C ASN A 455 17.26 0.01 7.85
N PHE A 456 18.08 -0.02 8.91
CA PHE A 456 18.14 1.06 9.89
C PHE A 456 19.05 2.23 9.50
N LYS A 457 19.84 2.11 8.43
CA LYS A 457 20.81 3.15 8.00
C LYS A 457 20.42 3.83 6.71
N THR A 458 19.84 3.08 5.78
CA THR A 458 19.53 3.56 4.43
C THR A 458 18.11 3.18 4.06
N VAL A 459 17.43 4.08 3.35
CA VAL A 459 16.14 3.83 2.72
C VAL A 459 16.23 4.20 1.24
N ASP A 460 15.68 3.35 0.40
CA ASP A 460 15.63 3.45 -1.06
C ASP A 460 14.41 2.64 -1.57
N ASP A 461 14.14 2.71 -2.87
CA ASP A 461 13.01 2.00 -3.50
C ASP A 461 13.12 0.46 -3.41
N GLU A 462 14.31 -0.07 -3.09
CA GLU A 462 14.59 -1.51 -2.88
C GLU A 462 14.55 -1.91 -1.40
N SER A 463 14.16 -0.99 -0.50
CA SER A 463 14.08 -1.27 0.93
C SER A 463 12.85 -2.12 1.25
N LEU A 464 12.99 -3.05 2.20
CA LEU A 464 11.91 -3.95 2.63
C LEU A 464 10.75 -3.18 3.23
N SER A 465 9.52 -3.67 3.14
CA SER A 465 8.42 -3.07 3.91
C SER A 465 8.65 -3.18 5.42
N VAL A 466 8.08 -2.28 6.21
CA VAL A 466 8.24 -2.32 7.67
C VAL A 466 7.58 -3.57 8.27
N GLU A 467 6.46 -4.00 7.70
CA GLU A 467 5.74 -5.23 8.08
C GLU A 467 6.62 -6.46 7.86
N SER A 468 7.37 -6.52 6.77
CA SER A 468 8.33 -7.59 6.53
C SER A 468 9.48 -7.58 7.52
N LEU A 469 10.00 -6.40 7.88
CA LEU A 469 11.00 -6.28 8.95
C LEU A 469 10.46 -6.80 10.29
N VAL A 470 9.19 -6.48 10.61
CA VAL A 470 8.52 -6.98 11.82
C VAL A 470 8.33 -8.50 11.75
N ALA A 471 7.91 -9.05 10.60
CA ALA A 471 7.73 -10.50 10.41
C ALA A 471 9.04 -11.28 10.56
N ILE A 472 10.14 -10.76 9.99
CA ILE A 472 11.48 -11.33 10.16
C ILE A 472 11.88 -11.37 11.63
N VAL A 473 11.64 -10.29 12.37
CA VAL A 473 12.00 -10.24 13.79
C VAL A 473 11.11 -11.13 14.64
N GLN A 474 9.84 -11.26 14.30
CA GLN A 474 8.95 -12.21 14.96
C GLN A 474 9.44 -13.65 14.77
N GLU A 475 9.84 -14.02 13.55
CA GLU A 475 10.45 -15.33 13.26
C GLU A 475 11.73 -15.56 14.08
N VAL A 476 12.60 -14.56 14.19
CA VAL A 476 13.83 -14.63 15.01
C VAL A 476 13.51 -14.78 16.50
N LEU A 477 12.49 -14.07 17.00
CA LEU A 477 12.06 -14.16 18.40
C LEU A 477 11.47 -15.55 18.71
N ASP A 478 10.64 -16.09 17.81
CA ASP A 478 10.00 -17.41 17.95
C ASP A 478 11.01 -18.57 17.95
N GLN A 479 12.15 -18.40 17.26
CA GLN A 479 13.23 -19.39 17.17
C GLN A 479 14.23 -19.34 18.34
N SER A 480 14.18 -18.31 19.19
CA SER A 480 15.16 -18.10 20.26
C SER A 480 14.75 -18.73 21.60
N SER A 481 15.69 -19.38 22.31
CA SER A 481 15.47 -19.88 23.68
C SER A 481 15.50 -18.75 24.72
N THR A 482 14.75 -18.89 25.81
CA THR A 482 14.52 -17.85 26.84
C THR A 482 15.78 -17.29 27.54
N ASP A 483 16.93 -17.97 27.48
CA ASP A 483 18.16 -17.60 28.19
C ASP A 483 19.06 -16.58 27.45
N ASP A 484 18.93 -16.40 26.12
CA ASP A 484 19.77 -15.48 25.30
C ASP A 484 19.12 -14.10 25.00
N SER A 485 17.93 -13.87 25.55
CA SER A 485 17.01 -12.78 25.18
C SER A 485 17.62 -11.35 25.19
N PRO A 486 18.43 -10.90 26.17
CA PRO A 486 18.87 -9.50 26.23
C PRO A 486 19.88 -9.09 25.16
N MET A 487 20.80 -10.00 24.79
CA MET A 487 21.85 -9.73 23.78
C MET A 487 21.27 -9.78 22.37
N LEU A 488 20.31 -10.67 22.13
CA LEU A 488 19.55 -10.72 20.89
C LEU A 488 18.71 -9.44 20.70
N LEU A 489 17.99 -8.99 21.74
CA LEU A 489 17.21 -7.74 21.69
C LEU A 489 18.06 -6.50 21.39
N LEU A 490 19.31 -6.45 21.88
CA LEU A 490 20.28 -5.41 21.54
C LEU A 490 20.58 -5.33 20.03
N SER A 491 20.59 -6.47 19.35
CA SER A 491 20.86 -6.55 17.91
C SER A 491 19.64 -6.22 17.03
N LEU A 492 18.43 -6.30 17.60
CA LEU A 492 17.17 -6.01 16.91
C LEU A 492 16.78 -4.53 16.94
N LEU A 493 17.45 -3.72 17.76
CA LEU A 493 17.16 -2.28 17.91
C LEU A 493 18.08 -1.40 17.05
N PRO A 494 17.57 -0.26 16.52
CA PRO A 494 18.40 0.69 15.80
C PRO A 494 19.45 1.35 16.72
N ARG A 495 20.67 1.54 16.21
CA ARG A 495 21.75 2.23 16.93
C ARG A 495 21.48 3.73 17.03
N GLU A 496 22.11 4.40 17.99
CA GLU A 496 21.99 5.85 18.18
C GLU A 496 22.34 6.64 16.91
N SER A 497 23.37 6.22 16.16
CA SER A 497 23.78 6.87 14.91
C SER A 497 22.70 6.81 13.83
N SER A 498 21.95 5.70 13.75
CA SER A 498 20.81 5.54 12.83
C SER A 498 19.68 6.51 13.18
N TRP A 499 19.32 6.60 14.47
CA TRP A 499 18.30 7.54 14.92
C TRP A 499 18.68 8.99 14.64
N LYS A 500 19.93 9.38 14.94
CA LYS A 500 20.43 10.74 14.66
C LYS A 500 20.38 11.05 13.17
N ALA A 501 20.93 10.18 12.33
CA ALA A 501 20.93 10.38 10.89
C ALA A 501 19.50 10.50 10.32
N ALA A 502 18.54 9.75 10.87
CA ALA A 502 17.15 9.81 10.45
C ALA A 502 16.44 11.10 10.89
N LEU A 503 16.72 11.61 12.10
CA LEU A 503 15.95 12.69 12.72
C LEU A 503 16.59 14.08 12.56
N ASP A 504 17.91 14.17 12.45
CA ASP A 504 18.66 15.43 12.35
C ASP A 504 18.13 16.37 11.25
N PRO A 505 17.79 15.91 10.03
CA PRO A 505 17.22 16.80 8.99
C PRO A 505 15.95 17.52 9.44
N TYR A 506 15.08 16.86 10.20
CA TYR A 506 13.81 17.42 10.69
C TYR A 506 14.03 18.47 11.79
N PHE A 507 15.19 18.47 12.45
CA PHE A 507 15.55 19.44 13.48
C PHE A 507 16.20 20.72 12.92
N GLU A 508 16.49 20.76 11.62
CA GLU A 508 16.94 21.98 10.94
C GLU A 508 15.77 22.84 10.47
N VAL A 509 14.57 22.25 10.32
CA VAL A 509 13.38 22.97 9.84
C VAL A 509 12.51 23.42 11.01
N PRO A 510 12.25 24.74 11.15
CA PRO A 510 11.34 25.24 12.18
C PRO A 510 9.89 24.79 11.93
N PRO A 511 9.11 24.53 13.01
CA PRO A 511 7.67 24.29 12.90
C PRO A 511 6.94 25.47 12.23
N LYS A 512 5.79 25.20 11.61
CA LYS A 512 4.91 26.27 11.10
C LYS A 512 4.44 27.17 12.25
N ARG A 513 4.27 28.47 12.00
CA ARG A 513 3.80 29.41 13.03
C ARG A 513 2.38 29.10 13.52
N SER A 514 1.55 28.48 12.68
CA SER A 514 0.22 27.98 13.03
C SER A 514 0.25 26.91 14.14
N CYS A 515 1.37 26.20 14.34
CA CYS A 515 1.54 25.26 15.46
C CYS A 515 1.34 25.93 16.83
N SER A 516 1.48 27.26 16.95
CA SER A 516 1.21 27.99 18.20
C SER A 516 -0.24 27.89 18.71
N ILE A 517 -1.18 27.46 17.85
CA ILE A 517 -2.60 27.27 18.20
C ILE A 517 -2.81 25.93 18.90
N MET A 518 -2.03 24.91 18.52
CA MET A 518 -2.20 23.52 18.98
C MET A 518 -1.13 23.06 19.96
N SER A 519 0.11 23.53 19.81
CA SER A 519 1.24 23.11 20.62
C SER A 519 1.06 23.52 22.08
N PRO A 520 1.42 22.65 23.05
CA PRO A 520 1.38 23.00 24.47
C PRO A 520 2.34 24.14 24.83
N LEU A 521 3.39 24.37 24.04
CA LEU A 521 4.30 25.52 24.24
C LEU A 521 3.78 26.82 23.63
N GLY A 522 2.66 26.79 22.90
CA GLY A 522 2.00 27.96 22.33
C GLY A 522 2.93 28.87 21.53
N GLY A 523 3.01 30.14 21.95
CA GLY A 523 3.81 31.18 21.28
C GLY A 523 5.31 30.96 21.25
N ALA A 524 5.84 29.94 21.93
CA ALA A 524 7.25 29.63 21.93
C ALA A 524 7.81 29.36 20.51
N VAL A 525 6.97 28.90 19.58
CA VAL A 525 7.35 28.72 18.17
C VAL A 525 7.83 30.03 17.52
N HIS A 526 7.33 31.18 17.98
CA HIS A 526 7.73 32.50 17.45
C HIS A 526 9.13 32.94 17.91
N ILE A 527 9.71 32.28 18.92
CA ILE A 527 11.05 32.59 19.44
C ILE A 527 12.15 32.00 18.55
N ILE A 528 11.81 31.00 17.72
CA ILE A 528 12.76 30.30 16.85
C ILE A 528 13.18 31.24 15.72
N ASP A 529 14.47 31.48 15.61
CA ASP A 529 15.08 32.32 14.57
C ASP A 529 15.73 31.42 13.50
N ALA A 530 14.91 30.84 12.63
CA ALA A 530 15.36 29.97 11.54
C ALA A 530 14.48 30.13 10.29
N SER A 531 15.09 30.02 9.10
CA SER A 531 14.36 30.02 7.84
C SER A 531 13.75 28.65 7.55
N ARG A 532 12.46 28.62 7.23
CA ARG A 532 11.77 27.37 6.87
C ARG A 532 12.06 26.97 5.42
N ASN A 533 12.80 25.87 5.21
CA ASN A 533 13.04 25.27 3.89
C ASN A 533 12.59 23.81 3.86
N LEU A 534 11.37 23.57 3.39
CA LEU A 534 10.79 22.22 3.31
C LEU A 534 11.39 21.36 2.18
N GLY A 535 12.09 21.98 1.21
CA GLY A 535 12.70 21.26 0.08
C GLY A 535 13.73 20.23 0.53
N ILE A 536 14.42 20.49 1.65
CA ILE A 536 15.39 19.56 2.25
C ILE A 536 14.68 18.28 2.72
N LEU A 537 13.49 18.39 3.31
CA LEU A 537 12.72 17.25 3.83
C LEU A 537 12.00 16.48 2.71
N ARG A 538 11.56 17.19 1.67
CA ARG A 538 10.97 16.54 0.47
C ARG A 538 11.99 15.74 -0.32
N ALA A 539 13.26 16.15 -0.31
CA ALA A 539 14.35 15.47 -0.99
C ALA A 539 14.92 14.27 -0.20
N LEU A 540 14.43 14.00 1.01
CA LEU A 540 14.87 12.83 1.78
C LEU A 540 14.48 11.53 1.04
N PRO A 541 15.38 10.53 1.00
CA PRO A 541 15.05 9.22 0.45
C PRO A 541 13.85 8.59 1.15
N ARG A 542 13.04 7.86 0.38
CA ARG A 542 11.83 7.16 0.83
C ARG A 542 11.83 5.75 0.25
N ASP A 543 11.06 4.87 0.86
CA ASP A 543 10.76 3.56 0.28
C ASP A 543 9.63 3.64 -0.74
N ARG A 544 9.25 2.48 -1.30
CA ARG A 544 8.14 2.33 -2.23
C ARG A 544 6.78 2.79 -1.68
N ASP A 545 6.61 2.79 -0.35
CA ASP A 545 5.38 3.17 0.35
C ASP A 545 5.40 4.68 0.72
N GLY A 546 6.47 5.40 0.36
CA GLY A 546 6.63 6.83 0.59
C GLY A 546 7.17 7.19 1.97
N PHE A 547 7.63 6.21 2.75
CA PHE A 547 8.11 6.41 4.12
C PHE A 547 9.61 6.73 4.18
N PRO A 548 10.01 7.82 4.87
CA PRO A 548 11.41 8.13 5.12
C PRO A 548 11.95 7.27 6.27
N LEU A 549 13.28 7.23 6.40
CA LEU A 549 13.96 6.42 7.42
C LEU A 549 13.43 6.69 8.84
N ALA A 550 13.16 7.95 9.20
CA ALA A 550 12.63 8.31 10.52
C ALA A 550 11.29 7.62 10.83
N PHE A 551 10.34 7.66 9.89
CA PHE A 551 9.03 7.02 10.07
C PHE A 551 9.17 5.50 10.13
N ARG A 552 9.98 4.90 9.23
CA ARG A 552 10.24 3.45 9.20
C ARG A 552 10.81 2.95 10.54
N LEU A 553 11.77 3.67 11.11
CA LEU A 553 12.34 3.34 12.42
C LEU A 553 11.30 3.42 13.54
N ALA A 554 10.48 4.47 13.57
CA ALA A 554 9.44 4.63 14.59
C ALA A 554 8.34 3.57 14.46
N TYR A 555 7.90 3.26 13.24
CA TYR A 555 6.94 2.20 12.96
C TYR A 555 7.51 0.85 13.45
N TYR A 556 8.68 0.44 12.95
CA TYR A 556 9.29 -0.83 13.33
C TYR A 556 9.46 -0.97 14.86
N VAL A 557 10.01 0.06 15.52
CA VAL A 557 10.25 0.02 16.97
C VAL A 557 8.95 0.04 17.77
N THR A 558 7.91 0.73 17.31
CA THR A 558 6.59 0.70 17.96
C THR A 558 6.03 -0.72 17.95
N LYS A 559 6.02 -1.41 16.80
CA LYS A 559 5.53 -2.79 16.69
C LYS A 559 6.36 -3.77 17.52
N LEU A 560 7.70 -3.65 17.49
CA LEU A 560 8.60 -4.47 18.30
C LEU A 560 8.33 -4.32 19.81
N LEU A 561 8.15 -3.08 20.29
CA LEU A 561 7.90 -2.80 21.71
C LEU A 561 6.50 -3.24 22.16
N THR A 562 5.52 -3.22 21.27
CA THR A 562 4.19 -3.78 21.53
C THR A 562 4.26 -5.29 21.74
N ALA A 563 5.13 -6.00 21.02
CA ALA A 563 5.30 -7.45 21.15
C ALA A 563 6.14 -7.86 22.38
N VAL A 564 7.30 -7.21 22.60
CA VAL A 564 8.30 -7.64 23.61
C VAL A 564 8.12 -6.93 24.97
N GLY A 565 7.60 -5.71 24.96
CA GLY A 565 7.57 -4.84 26.14
C GLY A 565 8.94 -4.24 26.49
N ILE A 566 8.92 -3.25 27.39
CA ILE A 566 10.09 -2.41 27.71
C ILE A 566 11.03 -3.01 28.77
N ASP A 567 10.53 -3.92 29.60
CA ASP A 567 11.25 -4.38 30.80
C ASP A 567 12.48 -5.25 30.46
N ALA A 568 12.48 -5.87 29.27
CA ALA A 568 13.56 -6.71 28.75
C ALA A 568 14.75 -5.92 28.17
N LEU A 569 14.62 -4.59 27.97
CA LEU A 569 15.62 -3.80 27.24
C LEU A 569 16.74 -3.26 28.13
N PRO A 570 18.03 -3.55 27.84
CA PRO A 570 19.15 -2.99 28.59
C PRO A 570 19.38 -1.48 28.30
N LEU A 571 20.07 -0.81 29.22
CA LEU A 571 20.69 0.50 28.99
C LEU A 571 22.02 0.27 28.26
N PRO A 572 22.46 1.08 27.27
CA PRO A 572 21.89 2.35 26.76
C PRO A 572 20.73 2.35 25.73
N PRO A 573 20.42 1.29 24.95
CA PRO A 573 19.40 1.33 23.90
C PRO A 573 18.02 1.84 24.35
N LEU A 574 17.65 1.55 25.59
CA LEU A 574 16.43 2.06 26.21
C LEU A 574 16.36 3.60 26.23
N GLU A 575 17.46 4.30 26.53
CA GLU A 575 17.50 5.77 26.51
C GLU A 575 17.38 6.33 25.08
N ASN A 576 17.89 5.61 24.06
CA ASN A 576 17.69 5.99 22.66
C ASN A 576 16.21 5.92 22.29
N VAL A 577 15.51 4.83 22.66
CA VAL A 577 14.06 4.70 22.45
C VAL A 577 13.32 5.83 23.14
N PHE A 578 13.65 6.12 24.41
CA PHE A 578 13.06 7.22 25.17
C PHE A 578 13.27 8.60 24.54
N THR A 579 14.36 8.78 23.80
CA THR A 579 14.68 10.04 23.13
C THR A 579 13.95 10.15 21.80
N TYR A 580 14.23 9.22 20.87
CA TYR A 580 13.91 9.41 19.46
C TYR A 580 12.48 9.02 19.09
N LEU A 581 11.92 7.98 19.72
CA LEU A 581 10.56 7.55 19.40
C LEU A 581 9.53 8.66 19.72
N PRO A 582 9.50 9.26 20.93
CA PRO A 582 8.55 10.35 21.20
C PRO A 582 8.70 11.55 20.26
N LEU A 583 9.93 11.89 19.87
CA LEU A 583 10.21 13.00 18.95
C LEU A 583 9.71 12.74 17.53
N ILE A 584 9.88 11.51 17.02
CA ILE A 584 9.36 11.14 15.71
C ILE A 584 7.84 11.12 15.74
N ILE A 585 7.23 10.53 16.77
CA ILE A 585 5.77 10.47 16.92
C ILE A 585 5.17 11.87 17.00
N GLN A 586 5.85 12.83 17.65
CA GLN A 586 5.45 14.24 17.64
C GLN A 586 5.48 14.85 16.23
N LEU A 587 6.46 14.52 15.38
CA LEU A 587 6.51 15.00 14.00
C LEU A 587 5.39 14.38 13.14
N VAL A 588 5.12 13.08 13.31
CA VAL A 588 4.03 12.39 12.59
C VAL A 588 2.67 12.97 12.98
N ASP A 589 2.45 13.18 14.27
CA ASP A 589 1.23 13.80 14.81
C ASP A 589 1.04 15.23 14.27
N GLU A 590 2.12 16.00 14.15
CA GLU A 590 2.07 17.32 13.52
C GLU A 590 1.73 17.24 12.03
N GLU A 591 2.29 16.31 11.26
CA GLU A 591 1.96 16.12 9.84
C GLU A 591 0.50 15.73 9.63
N LEU A 592 -0.03 14.84 10.48
CA LEU A 592 -1.44 14.44 10.45
C LEU A 592 -2.40 15.60 10.71
N SER A 593 -1.96 16.56 11.54
CA SER A 593 -2.72 17.74 11.94
C SER A 593 -2.58 18.91 10.95
N ILE A 594 -1.38 19.06 10.37
CA ILE A 594 -0.98 20.18 9.54
C ILE A 594 -0.24 19.62 8.32
N ASP A 595 -0.94 19.59 7.19
CA ASP A 595 -0.40 19.06 5.95
C ASP A 595 0.89 19.81 5.53
N GLU A 596 1.88 19.08 5.05
CA GLU A 596 3.21 19.57 4.71
C GLU A 596 3.90 20.42 5.80
N SER A 597 3.70 20.09 7.09
CA SER A 597 4.39 20.79 8.20
C SER A 597 5.83 20.31 8.38
N THR A 598 6.00 18.99 8.40
CA THR A 598 7.24 18.25 8.63
C THR A 598 7.67 17.43 7.42
N ALA A 599 6.75 17.14 6.48
CA ALA A 599 6.97 16.23 5.36
C ALA A 599 7.47 14.82 5.80
N ILE A 600 7.23 14.40 7.04
CA ILE A 600 7.61 13.07 7.49
C ILE A 600 6.78 11.97 6.80
N ILE A 601 5.58 12.32 6.34
CA ILE A 601 4.75 11.51 5.45
C ILE A 601 4.37 12.40 4.28
N TYR A 602 4.90 12.11 3.08
CA TYR A 602 4.71 12.97 1.92
C TYR A 602 4.85 12.14 0.62
N PRO A 603 3.84 12.15 -0.27
CA PRO A 603 2.51 12.76 -0.11
C PRO A 603 1.67 12.02 0.94
N LEU A 604 0.81 12.74 1.67
CA LEU A 604 -0.10 12.17 2.66
C LEU A 604 -1.37 11.65 1.97
N THR A 605 -1.37 10.36 1.61
CA THR A 605 -2.52 9.63 1.02
C THR A 605 -3.46 9.09 2.10
N SER A 606 -4.66 8.62 1.73
CA SER A 606 -5.61 8.01 2.67
C SER A 606 -5.01 6.76 3.38
N ASP A 607 -4.30 5.92 2.61
CA ASP A 607 -3.67 4.71 3.13
C ASP A 607 -2.53 5.03 4.12
N THR A 608 -1.62 5.93 3.73
CA THR A 608 -0.50 6.35 4.60
C THR A 608 -0.99 7.11 5.84
N ARG A 609 -2.08 7.89 5.73
CA ARG A 609 -2.74 8.54 6.86
C ARG A 609 -3.29 7.51 7.86
N THR A 610 -3.92 6.45 7.38
CA THR A 610 -4.48 5.39 8.23
C THR A 610 -3.39 4.68 9.03
N ILE A 611 -2.31 4.27 8.35
CA ILE A 611 -1.14 3.66 8.99
C ILE A 611 -0.54 4.60 10.04
N ALA A 612 -0.35 5.87 9.71
CA ALA A 612 0.22 6.85 10.62
C ALA A 612 -0.64 7.10 11.88
N ILE A 613 -1.97 7.16 11.74
CA ILE A 613 -2.89 7.28 12.88
C ILE A 613 -2.76 6.05 13.79
N GLU A 614 -2.71 4.85 13.22
CA GLU A 614 -2.50 3.60 13.99
C GLU A 614 -1.18 3.65 14.77
N ILE A 615 -0.07 4.00 14.11
CA ILE A 615 1.25 4.05 14.76
C ILE A 615 1.33 5.13 15.83
N VAL A 616 0.77 6.32 15.60
CA VAL A 616 0.71 7.38 16.63
C VAL A 616 -0.12 6.91 17.83
N SER A 617 -1.25 6.24 17.59
CA SER A 617 -2.11 5.69 18.64
C SER A 617 -1.37 4.63 19.48
N GLU A 618 -0.77 3.63 18.84
CA GLU A 618 -0.02 2.57 19.52
C GLU A 618 1.16 3.11 20.30
N ALA A 619 1.95 4.01 19.71
CA ALA A 619 3.09 4.62 20.39
C ALA A 619 2.66 5.45 21.61
N ARG A 620 1.53 6.18 21.53
CA ARG A 620 0.95 6.89 22.69
C ARG A 620 0.53 5.95 23.80
N ILE A 621 -0.09 4.81 23.47
CA ILE A 621 -0.44 3.78 24.46
C ILE A 621 0.82 3.28 25.18
N LEU A 622 1.89 2.98 24.43
CA LEU A 622 3.18 2.58 25.01
C LEU A 622 3.75 3.66 25.95
N MET A 623 3.85 4.90 25.48
CA MET A 623 4.39 6.02 26.25
C MET A 623 3.58 6.28 27.53
N ASN A 624 2.26 6.25 27.46
CA ASN A 624 1.39 6.41 28.62
C ASN A 624 1.58 5.26 29.63
N GLY A 625 1.78 4.03 29.15
CA GLY A 625 2.18 2.89 29.97
C GLY A 625 3.51 3.13 30.70
N TRP A 626 4.51 3.72 30.02
CA TRP A 626 5.80 4.04 30.61
C TRP A 626 5.72 5.17 31.65
N ILE A 627 4.88 6.18 31.40
CA ILE A 627 4.59 7.26 32.36
C ILE A 627 3.93 6.67 33.62
N GLN A 628 2.90 5.84 33.46
CA GLN A 628 2.20 5.22 34.58
C GLN A 628 3.12 4.32 35.42
N LYS A 629 3.96 3.48 34.77
CA LYS A 629 4.97 2.67 35.46
C LYS A 629 5.97 3.53 36.25
N SER A 630 6.37 4.68 35.71
CA SER A 630 7.25 5.64 36.40
C SER A 630 6.61 6.21 37.68
N CYS A 631 5.28 6.27 37.76
CA CYS A 631 4.54 6.73 38.94
C CYS A 631 4.30 5.63 40.00
N THR A 632 4.03 4.39 39.59
CA THR A 632 3.57 3.30 40.48
C THR A 632 4.68 2.38 40.99
N ALA A 633 5.81 2.28 40.31
CA ALA A 633 6.88 1.34 40.63
C ALA A 633 7.61 1.63 41.97
N ASP A 634 8.31 0.60 42.46
CA ASP A 634 9.06 0.58 43.72
C ASP A 634 10.13 1.69 43.80
N ALA A 635 10.59 2.03 45.00
CA ALA A 635 11.50 3.15 45.25
C ALA A 635 12.79 3.11 44.39
N ALA A 636 13.23 1.91 43.97
CA ALA A 636 14.38 1.71 43.09
C ALA A 636 14.14 2.12 41.62
N PHE A 637 12.93 1.92 41.08
CA PHE A 637 12.56 2.35 39.73
C PHE A 637 12.34 3.87 39.68
N LYS A 638 11.86 4.45 40.79
CA LYS A 638 11.70 5.91 40.97
C LYS A 638 13.01 6.68 41.08
N ALA A 639 14.10 6.04 41.50
CA ALA A 639 15.41 6.66 41.70
C ALA A 639 16.45 6.30 40.61
N GLY A 640 16.11 5.42 39.66
CA GLY A 640 17.04 4.81 38.72
C GLY A 640 16.96 5.30 37.26
N ALA A 641 18.01 5.02 36.48
CA ALA A 641 18.18 5.40 35.07
C ALA A 641 17.19 4.76 34.07
N ARG A 642 16.23 3.94 34.52
CA ARG A 642 15.20 3.28 33.67
C ARG A 642 13.83 3.98 33.70
N SER A 643 13.66 5.02 34.52
CA SER A 643 12.41 5.78 34.58
C SER A 643 12.30 6.72 33.37
N PHE A 644 11.23 6.56 32.58
CA PHE A 644 10.96 7.38 31.40
C PHE A 644 10.78 8.86 31.75
N VAL A 645 10.02 9.14 32.82
CA VAL A 645 9.78 10.52 33.29
C VAL A 645 11.08 11.15 33.80
N PHE A 646 11.86 10.42 34.61
CA PHE A 646 13.12 10.94 35.15
C PHE A 646 14.17 11.17 34.06
N PHE A 647 14.18 10.32 33.03
CA PHE A 647 15.02 10.50 31.85
C PHE A 647 14.76 11.86 31.18
N TRP A 648 13.50 12.21 30.94
CA TRP A 648 13.13 13.49 30.34
C TRP A 648 13.39 14.69 31.27
N GLU A 649 13.21 14.54 32.58
CA GLU A 649 13.58 15.55 33.59
C GLU A 649 15.07 15.89 33.59
N ARG A 650 15.93 14.88 33.41
CA ARG A 650 17.38 15.10 33.28
C ARG A 650 17.73 15.68 31.90
N SER A 651 17.09 15.18 30.84
CA SER A 651 17.51 15.46 29.45
C SER A 651 17.12 16.84 28.94
N VAL A 652 16.09 17.48 29.50
CA VAL A 652 15.65 18.81 29.05
C VAL A 652 16.73 19.89 29.18
N TYR A 653 17.67 19.72 30.13
CA TYR A 653 18.78 20.65 30.35
C TYR A 653 19.99 20.40 29.42
N ASN A 654 19.98 19.35 28.61
CA ASN A 654 21.10 19.01 27.72
C ASN A 654 21.15 19.83 26.42
N PHE A 655 20.12 20.64 26.15
CA PHE A 655 19.98 21.37 24.89
C PHE A 655 20.05 22.88 25.13
N GLU A 656 20.85 23.57 24.31
CA GLU A 656 21.06 25.02 24.33
C GLU A 656 20.62 25.67 22.99
N GLY A 657 20.34 26.96 23.03
CA GLY A 657 19.97 27.83 21.91
C GLY A 657 18.47 28.06 21.73
N ILE A 658 18.15 28.78 20.65
CA ILE A 658 16.79 29.04 20.15
C ILE A 658 16.48 28.28 18.85
N ASN A 659 17.16 27.17 18.64
CA ASN A 659 17.03 26.34 17.43
C ASN A 659 15.76 25.44 17.47
N PRO A 660 15.31 24.91 16.31
CA PRO A 660 14.15 24.03 16.27
C PRO A 660 14.31 22.77 17.11
N ARG A 661 15.54 22.21 17.20
CA ARG A 661 15.85 21.05 18.05
C ARG A 661 15.46 21.29 19.50
N ALA A 662 15.96 22.38 20.11
CA ALA A 662 15.68 22.73 21.49
C ALA A 662 14.16 22.92 21.74
N TYR A 663 13.45 23.51 20.78
CA TYR A 663 11.99 23.64 20.85
C TYR A 663 11.28 22.27 20.82
N ARG A 664 11.63 21.38 19.88
CA ARG A 664 11.00 20.05 19.74
C ARG A 664 11.18 19.21 21.00
N PHE A 665 12.39 19.20 21.56
CA PHE A 665 12.69 18.54 22.82
C PHE A 665 11.89 19.12 23.99
N ALA A 666 11.81 20.44 24.11
CA ALA A 666 11.03 21.11 25.13
C ALA A 666 9.53 20.82 25.00
N GLU A 667 9.01 20.73 23.78
CA GLU A 667 7.60 20.39 23.51
C GLU A 667 7.30 18.95 23.92
N CYS A 668 8.16 18.00 23.54
CA CYS A 668 8.04 16.60 23.94
C CYS A 668 8.09 16.45 25.47
N PHE A 669 9.03 17.13 26.12
CA PHE A 669 9.11 17.21 27.57
C PHE A 669 7.81 17.73 28.19
N ALA A 670 7.27 18.84 27.67
CA ALA A 670 6.02 19.40 28.19
C ALA A 670 4.86 18.41 28.07
N ARG A 671 4.67 17.75 26.92
CA ARG A 671 3.60 16.75 26.73
C ARG A 671 3.71 15.59 27.73
N ILE A 672 4.90 15.01 27.87
CA ILE A 672 5.14 13.88 28.78
C ILE A 672 4.89 14.29 30.25
N LEU A 673 5.36 15.47 30.64
CA LEU A 673 5.21 15.93 32.03
C LEU A 673 3.78 16.37 32.34
N THR A 674 3.05 16.95 31.39
CA THR A 674 1.63 17.29 31.56
C THR A 674 0.80 16.02 31.82
N GLU A 675 0.98 14.96 31.02
CA GLU A 675 0.30 13.68 31.24
C GLU A 675 0.65 13.09 32.62
N ARG A 676 1.92 13.21 33.02
CA ARG A 676 2.39 12.75 34.33
C ARG A 676 1.78 13.56 35.48
N ASP A 677 1.72 14.89 35.37
CA ASP A 677 1.22 15.78 36.43
C ASP A 677 -0.29 15.60 36.63
N ALA A 678 -1.00 15.32 35.54
CA ALA A 678 -2.42 14.97 35.55
C ALA A 678 -2.72 13.66 36.32
N ILE A 679 -1.82 12.67 36.28
CA ILE A 679 -1.96 11.42 37.05
C ILE A 679 -1.83 11.68 38.56
N ARG A 680 -0.80 12.43 38.96
CA ARG A 680 -0.56 12.76 40.38
C ARG A 680 0.25 14.05 40.53
N PRO A 681 -0.21 15.02 41.35
CA PRO A 681 0.54 16.22 41.64
C PRO A 681 1.95 15.93 42.16
N THR A 682 2.91 16.71 41.68
CA THR A 682 4.33 16.56 41.90
C THR A 682 4.82 17.43 43.06
N PRO A 683 5.16 16.86 44.23
CA PRO A 683 5.58 17.67 45.39
C PRO A 683 6.87 18.47 45.17
N SER A 684 7.75 17.99 44.28
CA SER A 684 9.03 18.62 43.94
C SER A 684 8.97 19.64 42.80
N ALA A 685 7.78 19.90 42.22
CA ALA A 685 7.66 20.76 41.04
C ALA A 685 8.08 22.23 41.29
N ASP A 686 7.80 22.80 42.46
CA ASP A 686 8.23 24.16 42.81
C ASP A 686 9.76 24.29 42.85
N GLY A 687 10.47 23.23 43.28
CA GLY A 687 11.93 23.18 43.24
C GLY A 687 12.46 23.15 41.81
N LYS A 688 11.81 22.38 40.92
CA LYS A 688 12.17 22.30 39.50
C LYS A 688 11.92 23.61 38.76
N LEU A 689 10.83 24.31 39.09
CA LEU A 689 10.56 25.65 38.57
C LEU A 689 11.67 26.63 38.96
N LYS A 690 12.12 26.63 40.22
CA LYS A 690 13.23 27.49 40.67
C LYS A 690 14.53 27.18 39.92
N ALA A 691 14.86 25.91 39.75
CA ALA A 691 16.03 25.50 38.97
C ALA A 691 15.94 25.96 37.49
N ALA A 692 14.76 25.87 36.87
CA ALA A 692 14.54 26.39 35.52
C ALA A 692 14.65 27.93 35.44
N MET A 693 14.27 28.66 36.50
CA MET A 693 14.44 30.12 36.59
C MET A 693 15.90 30.55 36.79
N GLU A 694 16.70 29.72 37.45
CA GLU A 694 18.14 29.95 37.68
C GLU A 694 19.01 29.64 36.46
N THR A 695 18.45 28.94 35.47
CA THR A 695 19.12 28.70 34.19
C THR A 695 19.29 30.03 33.46
N PRO A 696 20.50 30.40 32.97
CA PRO A 696 20.71 31.71 32.34
C PRO A 696 19.73 31.90 31.17
N GLY A 697 19.01 33.02 31.14
CA GLY A 697 17.96 33.28 30.15
C GLY A 697 18.43 33.36 28.68
N LEU A 698 19.74 33.25 28.44
CA LEU A 698 20.39 33.16 27.13
C LEU A 698 20.70 31.72 26.70
N SER A 699 20.69 30.73 27.60
CA SER A 699 21.09 29.35 27.30
C SER A 699 20.00 28.58 26.55
N ASN A 700 18.76 28.53 27.04
CA ASN A 700 17.63 27.90 26.35
C ASN A 700 16.31 28.46 26.92
N PRO A 701 15.58 29.32 26.17
CA PRO A 701 14.36 29.94 26.68
C PRO A 701 13.17 28.99 26.79
N PHE A 702 13.24 27.80 26.18
CA PHE A 702 12.13 26.85 26.16
C PHE A 702 12.00 26.03 27.45
N ILE A 703 13.08 25.86 28.21
CA ILE A 703 13.10 25.04 29.44
C ILE A 703 12.10 25.59 30.46
N LEU A 704 12.13 26.90 30.73
CA LEU A 704 11.23 27.53 31.68
C LEU A 704 9.77 27.41 31.22
N ILE A 705 9.50 27.66 29.93
CA ILE A 705 8.15 27.55 29.35
C ILE A 705 7.63 26.12 29.48
N ALA A 706 8.43 25.14 29.08
CA ALA A 706 8.06 23.72 29.12
C ALA A 706 7.91 23.20 30.55
N THR A 707 8.71 23.69 31.50
CA THR A 707 8.56 23.39 32.93
C THR A 707 7.26 23.96 33.49
N ILE A 708 6.90 25.19 33.11
CA ILE A 708 5.64 25.82 33.51
C ILE A 708 4.44 25.03 32.98
N VAL A 709 4.48 24.63 31.72
CA VAL A 709 3.40 23.87 31.06
C VAL A 709 3.31 22.44 31.61
N GLY A 710 4.45 21.75 31.75
CA GLY A 710 4.51 20.37 32.20
C GLY A 710 4.05 20.16 33.64
N TYR A 711 4.32 21.10 34.55
CA TYR A 711 3.94 21.00 35.97
C TYR A 711 2.79 21.92 36.38
N ARG A 712 1.97 22.35 35.43
CA ARG A 712 1.00 23.41 35.64
C ARG A 712 0.13 23.17 36.87
N ASP A 713 -0.49 22.00 36.99
CA ASP A 713 -1.44 21.70 38.06
C ASP A 713 -0.78 21.70 39.44
N SER A 714 0.50 21.35 39.49
CA SER A 714 1.30 21.36 40.72
C SER A 714 1.86 22.73 41.13
N ILE A 715 2.13 23.65 40.18
CA ILE A 715 2.84 24.91 40.48
C ILE A 715 1.97 26.17 40.44
N ILE A 716 0.82 26.14 39.75
CA ILE A 716 0.10 27.39 39.39
C ILE A 716 -0.35 28.23 40.60
N GLU A 717 -0.57 27.59 41.76
CA GLU A 717 -0.97 28.23 43.02
C GLU A 717 0.22 28.57 43.95
N THR A 718 1.47 28.27 43.55
CA THR A 718 2.63 28.53 44.42
C THR A 718 3.00 30.00 44.44
N GLN A 719 3.57 30.46 45.57
CA GLN A 719 4.05 31.83 45.72
C GLN A 719 5.16 32.17 44.71
N THR A 720 5.93 31.18 44.25
CA THR A 720 6.98 31.34 43.24
C THR A 720 6.37 31.83 41.91
N VAL A 721 5.28 31.19 41.46
CA VAL A 721 4.56 31.58 40.24
C VAL A 721 3.93 32.97 40.37
N VAL A 722 3.32 33.30 41.52
CA VAL A 722 2.73 34.64 41.74
C VAL A 722 3.80 35.74 41.67
N LYS A 723 4.98 35.50 42.28
CA LYS A 723 6.11 36.45 42.21
C LYS A 723 6.64 36.63 40.78
N LEU A 724 6.83 35.53 40.05
CA LEU A 724 7.29 35.55 38.66
C LEU A 724 6.29 36.29 37.76
N CYS A 725 4.99 35.99 37.89
CA CYS A 725 3.93 36.65 37.15
C CYS A 725 3.92 38.17 37.41
N ASN A 726 4.03 38.58 38.67
CA ASN A 726 4.08 40.00 39.03
C ASN A 726 5.32 40.69 38.40
N GLN A 727 6.49 40.05 38.46
CA GLN A 727 7.72 40.58 37.85
C GLN A 727 7.55 40.76 36.34
N LEU A 728 7.07 39.73 35.64
CA LEU A 728 6.82 39.81 34.19
C LEU A 728 5.81 40.90 33.84
N VAL A 729 4.74 41.07 34.64
CA VAL A 729 3.79 42.18 34.44
C VAL A 729 4.45 43.56 34.60
N ALA A 730 5.44 43.74 35.49
CA ALA A 730 6.22 45.00 35.51
C ALA A 730 7.02 45.16 34.22
N ASP A 731 7.78 44.15 33.85
CA ASP A 731 8.67 44.22 32.69
C ASP A 731 7.88 44.56 31.42
N MET A 732 6.69 43.98 31.27
CA MET A 732 5.82 44.22 30.11
C MET A 732 5.17 45.61 30.10
N THR A 733 5.08 46.31 31.24
CA THR A 733 4.65 47.72 31.25
C THR A 733 5.71 48.68 30.67
N GLY A 734 6.94 48.21 30.46
CA GLY A 734 8.06 48.96 29.86
C GLY A 734 8.51 48.42 28.49
N LEU A 735 7.67 47.63 27.80
CA LEU A 735 7.93 47.06 26.47
C LEU A 735 8.29 48.19 25.47
N LYS A 736 9.45 48.08 24.81
CA LYS A 736 9.87 49.06 23.79
C LYS A 736 9.22 48.76 22.44
N HIS A 737 9.05 49.76 21.58
CA HIS A 737 8.54 49.64 20.21
C HIS A 737 9.54 49.00 19.24
N THR A 738 10.13 47.87 19.61
CA THR A 738 11.15 47.16 18.82
C THR A 738 10.88 45.67 18.87
N ASP A 739 10.99 44.98 17.73
CA ASP A 739 10.92 43.52 17.62
C ASP A 739 12.15 42.87 18.29
N ASN A 740 12.14 42.81 19.63
CA ASN A 740 13.19 42.21 20.42
C ASN A 740 12.76 40.81 20.89
N ILE A 741 13.56 39.80 20.56
CA ILE A 741 13.36 38.40 20.99
C ILE A 741 13.25 38.29 22.52
N GLY A 742 13.97 39.13 23.27
CA GLY A 742 13.89 39.18 24.73
C GLY A 742 12.50 39.54 25.26
N ASP A 743 11.80 40.45 24.58
CA ASP A 743 10.47 40.89 24.98
C ASP A 743 9.40 39.86 24.57
N LEU A 744 9.54 39.25 23.38
CA LEU A 744 8.71 38.12 22.96
C LEU A 744 8.81 36.93 23.93
N ARG A 745 10.02 36.58 24.38
CA ARG A 745 10.22 35.51 25.39
C ARG A 745 9.42 35.77 26.65
N LYS A 746 9.47 36.99 27.18
CA LYS A 746 8.74 37.38 28.39
C LYS A 746 7.23 37.30 28.20
N LEU A 747 6.71 37.73 27.04
CA LEU A 747 5.30 37.61 26.69
C LEU A 747 4.84 36.14 26.64
N VAL A 748 5.62 35.27 26.01
CA VAL A 748 5.32 33.83 25.94
C VAL A 748 5.31 33.18 27.32
N ILE A 749 6.29 33.50 28.19
CA ILE A 749 6.32 33.01 29.58
C ILE A 749 5.10 33.54 30.35
N LEU A 750 4.74 34.80 30.17
CA LEU A 750 3.56 35.36 30.83
C LEU A 750 2.27 34.66 30.39
N ASN A 751 2.11 34.41 29.09
CA ASN A 751 0.97 33.67 28.55
C ASN A 751 0.93 32.22 29.04
N SER A 752 2.07 31.53 29.14
CA SER A 752 2.11 30.16 29.67
C SER A 752 1.68 30.12 31.14
N LEU A 753 1.98 31.14 31.95
CA LEU A 753 1.47 31.27 33.31
C LEU A 753 -0.05 31.53 33.34
N MET A 754 -0.56 32.39 32.47
CA MET A 754 -1.96 32.81 32.47
C MET A 754 -2.94 31.82 31.78
N TYR A 755 -2.44 30.82 31.07
CA TYR A 755 -3.24 29.90 30.26
C TYR A 755 -4.22 29.00 31.08
N GLY A 756 -5.53 29.09 30.89
CA GLY A 756 -6.51 28.20 31.55
C GLY A 756 -7.17 28.80 32.80
N GLY A 757 -7.95 28.01 33.54
CA GLY A 757 -8.92 28.53 34.54
C GLY A 757 -8.31 29.18 35.80
N LYS A 758 -7.12 28.72 36.22
CA LYS A 758 -6.39 29.25 37.38
C LYS A 758 -5.36 30.29 36.91
N ASN A 759 -5.76 31.55 36.84
CA ASN A 759 -4.89 32.64 36.41
C ASN A 759 -4.20 33.32 37.64
N PRO A 760 -2.86 33.26 37.77
CA PRO A 760 -2.13 33.86 38.89
C PRO A 760 -2.18 35.39 38.89
N ALA A 761 -2.54 36.03 37.77
CA ALA A 761 -2.71 37.48 37.69
C ALA A 761 -3.84 38.02 38.59
N LYS A 762 -4.75 37.16 39.08
CA LYS A 762 -5.76 37.51 40.10
C LYS A 762 -5.16 38.10 41.38
N ASN A 763 -3.92 37.72 41.70
CA ASN A 763 -3.21 38.18 42.90
C ASN A 763 -2.38 39.46 42.66
N ILE A 764 -2.44 40.05 41.46
CA ILE A 764 -1.69 41.26 41.10
C ILE A 764 -2.59 42.49 41.34
N PRO A 765 -2.06 43.60 41.91
CA PRO A 765 -2.84 44.83 42.08
C PRO A 765 -3.43 45.35 40.76
N THR A 766 -4.74 45.62 40.76
CA THR A 766 -5.51 46.03 39.57
C THR A 766 -4.90 47.24 38.85
N GLN A 767 -4.37 48.22 39.59
CA GLN A 767 -3.71 49.40 38.98
C GLN A 767 -2.55 49.01 38.04
N ARG A 768 -1.78 47.97 38.37
CA ARG A 768 -0.66 47.51 37.55
C ARG A 768 -1.15 46.81 36.28
N LEU A 769 -2.24 46.06 36.38
CA LEU A 769 -2.91 45.45 35.23
C LEU A 769 -3.46 46.54 34.28
N VAL A 770 -4.02 47.63 34.83
CA VAL A 770 -4.46 48.79 34.04
C VAL A 770 -3.31 49.41 33.24
N PHE A 771 -2.16 49.63 33.88
CA PHE A 771 -0.98 50.16 33.18
C PHE A 771 -0.49 49.22 32.09
N LEU A 772 -0.49 47.91 32.34
CA LEU A 772 -0.13 46.90 31.34
C LEU A 772 -1.06 46.98 30.13
N VAL A 773 -2.38 46.92 30.34
CA VAL A 773 -3.38 46.94 29.25
C VAL A 773 -3.23 48.20 28.40
N LYS A 774 -3.12 49.39 29.02
CA LYS A 774 -2.94 50.66 28.29
C LYS A 774 -1.66 50.65 27.44
N HIS A 775 -0.56 50.13 27.97
CA HIS A 775 0.70 50.03 27.24
C HIS A 775 0.59 49.06 26.06
N LEU A 776 0.03 47.87 26.29
CA LEU A 776 -0.16 46.85 25.25
C LEU A 776 -1.07 47.32 24.10
N ILE A 777 -2.13 48.08 24.39
CA ILE A 777 -2.97 48.72 23.36
C ILE A 777 -2.15 49.71 22.52
N THR A 778 -1.31 50.51 23.18
CA THR A 778 -0.41 51.46 22.50
C THR A 778 0.56 50.73 21.58
N CYS A 779 1.11 49.59 22.04
CA CYS A 779 1.96 48.71 21.24
C CYS A 779 1.23 48.15 20.00
N LEU A 780 0.00 47.67 20.15
CA LEU A 780 -0.79 47.16 19.01
C LEU A 780 -1.11 48.25 17.97
N ARG A 781 -1.26 49.50 18.40
CA ARG A 781 -1.55 50.64 17.52
C ARG A 781 -0.34 51.13 16.73
N SER A 782 0.90 50.92 17.21
CA SER A 782 2.09 51.39 16.48
C SER A 782 2.26 50.66 15.14
N GLY A 783 1.81 49.40 15.05
CA GLY A 783 1.89 48.59 13.83
C GLY A 783 3.32 48.16 13.46
N GLU A 784 4.28 48.35 14.37
CA GLU A 784 5.71 48.11 14.14
C GLU A 784 6.18 46.70 14.54
N PHE A 785 5.28 45.89 15.13
CA PHE A 785 5.61 44.56 15.65
C PHE A 785 5.32 43.44 14.66
N GLY A 786 6.14 42.39 14.69
CA GLY A 786 5.89 41.15 13.97
C GLY A 786 4.65 40.39 14.45
N VAL A 787 4.12 39.51 13.60
CA VAL A 787 2.89 38.72 13.85
C VAL A 787 2.94 37.90 15.15
N GLY A 788 4.13 37.42 15.54
CA GLY A 788 4.33 36.66 16.78
C GLY A 788 4.08 37.49 18.04
N ILE A 789 4.63 38.70 18.11
CA ILE A 789 4.43 39.60 19.26
C ILE A 789 2.96 40.04 19.32
N ILE A 790 2.37 40.41 18.18
CA ILE A 790 0.94 40.79 18.12
C ILE A 790 0.06 39.66 18.68
N SER A 791 0.26 38.42 18.20
CA SER A 791 -0.47 37.24 18.68
C SER A 791 -0.35 37.06 20.19
N GLU A 792 0.86 37.16 20.75
CA GLU A 792 1.08 36.98 22.18
C GLU A 792 0.50 38.13 23.02
N ILE A 793 0.53 39.39 22.54
CA ILE A 793 -0.12 40.51 23.21
C ILE A 793 -1.64 40.27 23.30
N LEU A 794 -2.28 39.82 22.22
CA LEU A 794 -3.72 39.54 22.20
C LEU A 794 -4.12 38.43 23.19
N LYS A 795 -3.26 37.41 23.37
CA LYS A 795 -3.45 36.36 24.37
C LYS A 795 -3.35 36.90 25.81
N VAL A 796 -2.37 37.77 26.08
CA VAL A 796 -2.23 38.42 27.41
C VAL A 796 -3.48 39.25 27.72
N LEU A 797 -3.94 40.06 26.76
CA LEU A 797 -5.15 40.87 26.91
C LEU A 797 -6.37 40.01 27.22
N SER A 798 -6.55 38.90 26.49
CA SER A 798 -7.66 37.95 26.72
C SER A 798 -7.67 37.37 28.14
N ALA A 799 -6.50 37.19 28.75
CA ALA A 799 -6.38 36.63 30.10
C ALA A 799 -6.53 37.69 31.22
N VAL A 800 -6.14 38.94 30.96
CA VAL A 800 -6.11 40.03 31.96
C VAL A 800 -7.43 40.79 32.03
N LEU A 801 -8.11 41.04 30.90
CA LEU A 801 -9.34 41.86 30.86
C LEU A 801 -10.47 41.36 31.79
N PRO A 802 -10.71 40.05 31.96
CA PRO A 802 -11.71 39.57 32.93
C PRO A 802 -11.47 40.01 34.38
N LEU A 803 -10.22 40.32 34.74
CA LEU A 803 -9.83 40.80 36.07
C LEU A 803 -10.07 42.29 36.28
N MET A 804 -10.40 43.00 35.20
CA MET A 804 -10.59 44.47 35.17
C MET A 804 -12.00 44.87 34.73
N LYS A 805 -12.97 43.96 34.76
CA LYS A 805 -14.33 44.19 34.25
C LYS A 805 -15.06 45.40 34.87
N GLU A 806 -14.68 45.82 36.08
CA GLU A 806 -15.29 46.96 36.80
C GLU A 806 -14.60 48.30 36.53
N ILE A 807 -13.50 48.31 35.76
CA ILE A 807 -12.70 49.51 35.53
C ILE A 807 -13.20 50.29 34.30
N TYR A 808 -13.53 51.56 34.53
CA TYR A 808 -13.90 52.52 33.49
C TYR A 808 -12.66 53.07 32.75
N GLY A 809 -12.79 53.35 31.45
CA GLY A 809 -11.79 54.05 30.63
C GLY A 809 -11.78 53.65 29.15
N SER A 810 -11.06 54.43 28.33
CA SER A 810 -11.01 54.30 26.86
C SER A 810 -10.48 52.98 26.31
N HIS A 811 -9.83 52.15 27.13
CA HIS A 811 -9.27 50.88 26.70
C HIS A 811 -10.28 49.93 26.04
N TRP A 812 -11.57 49.99 26.41
CA TRP A 812 -12.61 49.16 25.79
C TRP A 812 -12.85 49.49 24.32
N PRO A 813 -13.24 50.73 23.94
CA PRO A 813 -13.38 51.09 22.52
C PRO A 813 -12.04 50.99 21.77
N ASP A 814 -10.92 51.34 22.43
CA ASP A 814 -9.59 51.25 21.83
C ASP A 814 -9.25 49.81 21.37
N LEU A 815 -9.67 48.79 22.12
CA LEU A 815 -9.45 47.37 21.79
C LEU A 815 -10.31 46.91 20.60
N PHE A 816 -11.57 47.33 20.53
CA PHE A 816 -12.43 47.03 19.39
C PHE A 816 -11.85 47.65 18.10
N ASP A 817 -11.40 48.91 18.15
CA ASP A 817 -10.75 49.54 16.98
C ASP A 817 -9.50 48.78 16.50
N VAL A 818 -8.70 48.27 17.44
CA VAL A 818 -7.53 47.44 17.12
C VAL A 818 -7.96 46.13 16.46
N LEU A 819 -8.96 45.43 16.99
CA LEU A 819 -9.48 44.18 16.42
C LEU A 819 -9.98 44.38 14.99
N LYS A 820 -10.79 45.42 14.77
CA LYS A 820 -11.27 45.80 13.44
C LYS A 820 -10.11 46.06 12.47
N THR A 821 -9.10 46.82 12.91
CA THR A 821 -7.92 47.14 12.10
C THR A 821 -7.13 45.88 11.73
N LEU A 822 -6.96 44.94 12.66
CA LEU A 822 -6.26 43.68 12.42
C LEU A 822 -6.99 42.81 11.40
N TRP A 823 -8.31 42.68 11.49
CA TRP A 823 -9.10 41.89 10.53
C TRP A 823 -9.18 42.53 9.14
N GLN A 824 -9.11 43.86 9.04
CA GLN A 824 -9.07 44.55 7.75
C GLN A 824 -7.69 44.48 7.08
N LYS A 825 -6.61 44.51 7.85
CA LYS A 825 -5.23 44.44 7.34
C LYS A 825 -4.74 43.01 7.09
N GLY A 826 -5.26 42.04 7.84
CA GLY A 826 -4.82 40.65 7.82
C GLY A 826 -5.40 39.87 6.65
N GLY A 827 -4.54 39.38 5.75
CA GLY A 827 -4.92 38.41 4.74
C GLY A 827 -5.06 36.98 5.31
N LEU A 828 -5.84 36.14 4.63
CA LEU A 828 -5.96 34.72 4.94
C LEU A 828 -4.67 33.97 4.57
N SER A 829 -3.71 33.93 5.50
CA SER A 829 -2.44 33.22 5.34
C SER A 829 -2.10 32.42 6.61
N SER A 830 -1.42 31.29 6.43
CA SER A 830 -0.98 30.44 7.56
C SER A 830 -0.05 31.19 8.54
N GLU A 831 0.74 32.14 8.04
CA GLU A 831 1.62 32.99 8.86
C GLU A 831 0.85 33.98 9.75
N TYR A 832 -0.28 34.50 9.26
CA TYR A 832 -1.12 35.44 10.02
C TYR A 832 -2.17 34.74 10.89
N LEU A 833 -2.41 33.45 10.67
CA LEU A 833 -3.42 32.65 11.37
C LEU A 833 -3.35 32.74 12.91
N PRO A 834 -2.17 32.75 13.58
CA PRO A 834 -2.11 32.92 15.03
C PRO A 834 -2.68 34.26 15.54
N VAL A 835 -2.49 35.34 14.78
CA VAL A 835 -3.04 36.67 15.08
C VAL A 835 -4.56 36.64 14.90
N LEU A 836 -5.04 36.05 13.80
CA LEU A 836 -6.47 35.89 13.55
C LEU A 836 -7.14 35.08 14.66
N HIS A 837 -6.59 33.93 15.02
CA HIS A 837 -7.09 33.09 16.11
C HIS A 837 -7.13 33.85 17.44
N SER A 838 -6.03 34.50 17.82
CA SER A 838 -5.92 35.21 19.10
C SER A 838 -6.83 36.45 19.17
N SER A 839 -7.01 37.15 18.05
CA SER A 839 -7.92 38.31 17.95
C SER A 839 -9.39 37.90 18.05
N LEU A 840 -9.81 36.79 17.43
CA LEU A 840 -11.15 36.24 17.58
C LEU A 840 -11.42 35.76 19.02
N ARG A 841 -10.41 35.18 19.69
CA ARG A 841 -10.52 34.81 21.12
C ARG A 841 -10.67 36.04 22.01
N LEU A 842 -9.93 37.11 21.73
CA LEU A 842 -10.05 38.37 22.44
C LEU A 842 -11.44 38.99 22.24
N PHE A 843 -11.96 38.99 21.00
CA PHE A 843 -13.32 39.44 20.71
C PHE A 843 -14.38 38.62 21.48
N SER A 844 -14.25 37.28 21.48
CA SER A 844 -15.11 36.38 22.25
C SER A 844 -15.07 36.69 23.75
N CYS A 845 -13.87 37.00 24.27
CA CYS A 845 -13.69 37.41 25.66
C CYS A 845 -14.42 38.73 25.96
N LEU A 846 -14.22 39.78 25.15
CA LEU A 846 -14.87 41.07 25.31
C LEU A 846 -16.40 40.95 25.27
N ARG A 847 -16.93 40.18 24.31
CA ARG A 847 -18.36 39.92 24.20
C ARG A 847 -18.94 39.22 25.44
N LYS A 848 -18.22 38.23 25.99
CA LYS A 848 -18.66 37.52 27.21
C LYS A 848 -18.60 38.39 28.46
N LEU A 849 -17.77 39.43 28.46
CA LEU A 849 -17.69 40.40 29.56
C LEU A 849 -18.76 41.49 29.45
N ALA A 850 -19.26 41.80 28.25
CA ALA A 850 -20.32 42.77 28.01
C ALA A 850 -21.71 42.19 28.35
N THR A 851 -21.97 42.03 29.64
CA THR A 851 -23.27 41.63 30.23
C THR A 851 -23.98 42.84 30.85
N GLU A 852 -25.25 42.72 31.23
CA GLU A 852 -26.00 43.79 31.92
C GLU A 852 -25.37 44.26 33.26
N ASP A 853 -24.49 43.43 33.86
CA ASP A 853 -23.72 43.77 35.06
C ASP A 853 -22.33 44.38 34.75
N SER A 854 -22.07 44.77 33.51
CA SER A 854 -20.75 45.31 33.09
C SER A 854 -20.68 46.84 33.23
N ASN A 855 -19.48 47.41 33.13
CA ASN A 855 -19.33 48.87 33.20
C ASN A 855 -19.90 49.55 31.94
N GLU A 856 -20.43 50.76 32.09
CA GLU A 856 -21.10 51.51 31.02
C GLU A 856 -20.20 51.72 29.78
N ASP A 857 -18.90 51.98 29.98
CA ASP A 857 -17.95 52.15 28.87
C ASP A 857 -17.81 50.89 28.00
N LEU A 858 -17.81 49.70 28.60
CA LEU A 858 -17.76 48.43 27.88
C LEU A 858 -19.08 48.14 27.18
N GLU A 859 -20.22 48.41 27.81
CA GLU A 859 -21.54 48.24 27.18
C GLU A 859 -21.69 49.11 25.94
N ASP A 860 -21.29 50.38 26.03
CA ASP A 860 -21.39 51.33 24.93
C ASP A 860 -20.41 51.00 23.80
N ALA A 861 -19.16 50.65 24.15
CA ALA A 861 -18.19 50.16 23.16
C ALA A 861 -18.68 48.90 22.46
N TRP A 862 -19.32 47.97 23.18
CA TRP A 862 -19.91 46.76 22.58
C TRP A 862 -21.08 47.08 21.65
N LYS A 863 -21.99 47.99 22.04
CA LYS A 863 -23.12 48.43 21.19
C LYS A 863 -22.62 48.99 19.86
N GLU A 864 -21.58 49.82 19.89
CA GLU A 864 -20.96 50.39 18.68
C GLU A 864 -20.20 49.34 17.85
N ALA A 865 -19.41 48.49 18.51
CA ALA A 865 -18.62 47.46 17.85
C ALA A 865 -19.49 46.40 17.16
N ARG A 866 -20.66 46.06 17.72
CA ARG A 866 -21.53 44.96 17.26
C ARG A 866 -21.79 45.01 15.76
N LYS A 867 -22.19 46.15 15.20
CA LYS A 867 -22.48 46.26 13.77
C LYS A 867 -21.21 46.23 12.92
N SER A 868 -20.25 47.09 13.23
CA SER A 868 -19.04 47.27 12.42
C SER A 868 -18.13 46.03 12.37
N HIS A 869 -18.04 45.28 13.47
CA HIS A 869 -17.22 44.07 13.56
C HIS A 869 -17.89 42.88 12.87
N THR A 870 -19.22 42.81 12.90
CA THR A 870 -20.00 41.82 12.13
C THR A 870 -19.70 41.94 10.65
N GLU A 871 -19.83 43.15 10.09
CA GLU A 871 -19.53 43.41 8.67
C GLU A 871 -18.08 43.00 8.33
N THR A 872 -17.13 43.27 9.23
CA THR A 872 -15.72 42.91 9.04
C THR A 872 -15.51 41.39 9.04
N MET A 873 -16.14 40.65 9.96
CA MET A 873 -16.07 39.17 10.00
C MET A 873 -16.80 38.52 8.82
N VAL A 874 -17.92 39.08 8.38
CA VAL A 874 -18.63 38.65 7.16
C VAL A 874 -17.75 38.87 5.93
N ASN A 875 -17.06 40.01 5.83
CA ASN A 875 -16.10 40.26 4.76
C ASN A 875 -14.90 39.30 4.79
N MET A 876 -14.53 38.78 5.95
CA MET A 876 -13.51 37.73 6.05
C MET A 876 -13.99 36.40 5.46
N LEU A 877 -15.26 36.02 5.65
CA LEU A 877 -15.83 34.83 5.01
C LEU A 877 -15.79 34.91 3.47
N LYS A 878 -15.95 36.11 2.92
CA LYS A 878 -15.87 36.35 1.47
C LYS A 878 -14.46 36.20 0.89
N GLN A 879 -13.41 36.23 1.73
CA GLN A 879 -12.03 36.09 1.27
C GLN A 879 -11.62 34.63 1.04
N PHE A 880 -12.36 33.65 1.57
CA PHE A 880 -12.08 32.24 1.32
C PHE A 880 -12.43 31.90 -0.13
N GLY A 881 -11.47 31.32 -0.84
CA GLY A 881 -11.62 30.90 -2.24
C GLY A 881 -11.52 29.37 -2.40
N PRO A 882 -11.85 28.84 -3.58
CA PRO A 882 -11.95 27.38 -3.82
C PRO A 882 -10.62 26.63 -3.64
N SER A 883 -9.47 27.31 -3.68
CA SER A 883 -8.15 26.71 -3.40
C SER A 883 -7.83 26.56 -1.92
N PHE A 884 -8.77 26.90 -1.03
CA PHE A 884 -8.59 26.81 0.41
C PHE A 884 -8.84 25.38 0.89
N HIS A 885 -7.78 24.73 1.35
CA HIS A 885 -7.86 23.45 2.03
C HIS A 885 -7.50 23.67 3.51
N PRO A 886 -8.45 23.51 4.44
CA PRO A 886 -8.18 23.73 5.85
C PRO A 886 -7.29 22.61 6.42
N ASP A 887 -6.31 23.02 7.23
CA ASP A 887 -5.66 22.15 8.20
C ASP A 887 -6.32 22.31 9.57
N GLN A 888 -5.90 21.52 10.57
CA GLN A 888 -6.52 21.56 11.88
C GLN A 888 -6.46 22.95 12.57
N PRO A 889 -5.35 23.73 12.50
CA PRO A 889 -5.34 25.12 12.95
C PRO A 889 -6.38 26.02 12.27
N TRP A 890 -6.60 25.85 10.97
CA TRP A 890 -7.66 26.55 10.23
C TRP A 890 -9.06 26.12 10.70
N ASP A 891 -9.30 24.83 10.90
CA ASP A 891 -10.59 24.34 11.41
C ASP A 891 -10.91 24.91 12.79
N ILE A 892 -9.95 24.89 13.72
CA ILE A 892 -10.11 25.49 15.05
C ILE A 892 -10.47 26.97 14.96
N THR A 893 -9.86 27.70 14.02
CA THR A 893 -10.04 29.15 13.89
C THR A 893 -11.34 29.51 13.17
N THR A 894 -11.72 28.76 12.13
CA THR A 894 -12.98 28.94 11.40
C THR A 894 -14.18 28.52 12.26
N ASP A 895 -14.04 27.50 13.11
CA ASP A 895 -15.05 27.15 14.11
C ASP A 895 -15.27 28.27 15.12
N LEU A 896 -14.20 28.93 15.57
CA LEU A 896 -14.29 30.10 16.44
C LEU A 896 -15.00 31.27 15.75
N LEU A 897 -14.63 31.56 14.51
CA LEU A 897 -15.31 32.58 13.69
C LEU A 897 -16.80 32.27 13.54
N SER A 898 -17.15 31.02 13.23
CA SER A 898 -18.52 30.55 13.10
C SER A 898 -19.33 30.76 14.37
N ARG A 899 -18.75 30.40 15.54
CA ARG A 899 -19.39 30.62 16.85
C ARG A 899 -19.64 32.09 17.12
N GLU A 900 -18.69 32.98 16.84
CA GLU A 900 -18.88 34.42 17.05
C GLU A 900 -19.96 35.00 16.13
N LEU A 901 -20.01 34.58 14.86
CA LEU A 901 -21.05 34.99 13.91
C LEU A 901 -22.44 34.44 14.25
N SER A 902 -22.53 33.28 14.91
CA SER A 902 -23.81 32.68 15.33
C SER A 902 -24.56 33.50 16.39
N VAL A 903 -23.84 34.24 17.25
CA VAL A 903 -24.42 35.00 18.38
C VAL A 903 -24.85 36.42 17.95
N ILE A 904 -24.37 36.88 16.80
CA ILE A 904 -24.63 38.23 16.31
C ILE A 904 -26.02 38.35 15.69
N ASN A 905 -26.62 39.55 15.80
CA ASN A 905 -27.95 39.82 15.22
C ASN A 905 -27.87 39.91 13.69
N ALA A 906 -28.69 39.09 13.03
CA ALA A 906 -28.87 39.07 11.58
C ALA A 906 -29.34 40.42 10.99
N ASP A 907 -29.99 41.29 11.78
CA ASP A 907 -30.49 42.61 11.33
C ASP A 907 -29.40 43.57 10.84
N ALA A 908 -28.14 43.32 11.22
CA ALA A 908 -27.01 44.16 10.84
C ALA A 908 -26.51 43.90 9.40
N ILE A 909 -26.94 42.81 8.76
CA ILE A 909 -26.40 42.34 7.47
C ILE A 909 -27.38 42.71 6.36
N SER A 910 -26.99 43.64 5.50
CA SER A 910 -27.85 44.15 4.42
C SER A 910 -27.68 43.42 3.08
N ASP A 911 -26.54 42.76 2.83
CA ASP A 911 -26.27 42.05 1.57
C ASP A 911 -25.59 40.70 1.83
N ILE A 912 -26.21 39.63 1.31
CA ILE A 912 -25.76 38.24 1.39
C ILE A 912 -25.35 37.67 0.03
N SER A 913 -25.45 38.46 -1.05
CA SER A 913 -25.30 37.97 -2.43
C SER A 913 -23.91 37.37 -2.68
N GLU A 914 -22.87 37.93 -2.08
CA GLU A 914 -21.48 37.45 -2.22
C GLU A 914 -21.12 36.29 -1.29
N LEU A 915 -22.04 35.81 -0.44
CA LEU A 915 -21.77 34.73 0.51
C LEU A 915 -22.13 33.33 -0.03
N PHE A 916 -22.96 33.24 -1.08
CA PHE A 916 -23.32 31.94 -1.65
C PHE A 916 -22.10 31.10 -2.10
N PRO A 917 -21.05 31.68 -2.73
CA PRO A 917 -19.84 30.94 -3.08
C PRO A 917 -19.09 30.41 -1.86
N SER A 918 -19.18 31.07 -0.70
CA SER A 918 -18.53 30.58 0.53
C SER A 918 -19.13 29.26 1.04
N LEU A 919 -20.33 28.87 0.59
CA LEU A 919 -20.91 27.56 0.89
C LEU A 919 -20.20 26.41 0.16
N SER A 920 -19.53 26.68 -0.97
CA SER A 920 -18.80 25.65 -1.74
C SER A 920 -17.39 25.40 -1.22
N ILE A 921 -16.93 26.16 -0.21
CA ILE A 921 -15.63 25.94 0.41
C ILE A 921 -15.69 24.66 1.24
N GLU A 922 -14.75 23.73 1.03
CA GLU A 922 -14.62 22.48 1.75
C GLU A 922 -14.02 22.68 3.16
N SER A 923 -14.70 23.51 3.97
CA SER A 923 -14.38 23.72 5.38
C SER A 923 -15.66 23.75 6.20
N LYS A 924 -15.75 22.84 7.18
CA LYS A 924 -16.92 22.71 8.05
C LYS A 924 -17.27 24.02 8.76
N GLY A 925 -16.27 24.71 9.29
CA GLY A 925 -16.42 26.00 9.99
C GLY A 925 -16.93 27.11 9.07
N VAL A 926 -16.38 27.22 7.85
CA VAL A 926 -16.78 28.22 6.86
C VAL A 926 -18.21 27.97 6.38
N GLN A 927 -18.56 26.73 6.03
CA GLN A 927 -19.91 26.35 5.62
C GLN A 927 -20.92 26.62 6.73
N ARG A 928 -20.62 26.24 7.98
CA ARG A 928 -21.49 26.49 9.15
C ARG A 928 -21.73 27.98 9.36
N ALA A 929 -20.66 28.79 9.34
CA ALA A 929 -20.75 30.24 9.53
C ALA A 929 -21.61 30.88 8.42
N THR A 930 -21.32 30.52 7.17
CA THR A 930 -21.99 31.05 5.98
C THR A 930 -23.47 30.67 5.96
N TYR A 931 -23.78 29.38 6.10
CA TYR A 931 -25.16 28.89 6.19
C TYR A 931 -25.90 29.54 7.35
N GLY A 932 -25.29 29.59 8.54
CA GLY A 932 -25.91 30.17 9.73
C GLY A 932 -26.27 31.66 9.57
N ILE A 933 -25.51 32.43 8.78
CA ILE A 933 -25.87 33.80 8.41
C ILE A 933 -27.02 33.79 7.41
N ILE A 934 -26.84 33.10 6.29
CA ILE A 934 -27.78 33.10 5.17
C ILE A 934 -29.18 32.63 5.61
N HIS A 935 -29.24 31.52 6.36
CA HIS A 935 -30.47 30.92 6.88
C HIS A 935 -31.28 31.88 7.77
N ARG A 936 -30.62 32.73 8.57
CA ARG A 936 -31.28 33.69 9.47
C ARG A 936 -31.71 34.99 8.78
N VAL A 937 -31.00 35.39 7.72
CA VAL A 937 -31.22 36.67 7.03
C VAL A 937 -32.28 36.53 5.92
N ILE A 938 -32.30 35.43 5.18
CA ILE A 938 -33.21 35.22 4.04
C ILE A 938 -34.69 35.46 4.39
N PRO A 939 -35.25 34.87 5.46
CA PRO A 939 -36.68 35.04 5.77
C PRO A 939 -37.11 36.52 5.81
N LYS A 940 -36.28 37.40 6.39
CA LYS A 940 -36.54 38.85 6.50
C LYS A 940 -36.44 39.57 5.15
N ILE A 941 -35.45 39.19 4.33
CA ILE A 941 -35.32 39.72 2.96
C ILE A 941 -36.56 39.34 2.15
N GLN A 942 -37.05 38.10 2.29
CA GLN A 942 -38.22 37.62 1.54
C GLN A 942 -39.54 38.28 1.98
N GLU A 943 -39.71 38.60 3.26
CA GLU A 943 -40.87 39.37 3.74
C GLU A 943 -40.93 40.76 3.10
N THR A 944 -39.79 41.46 3.10
CA THR A 944 -39.65 42.79 2.48
C THR A 944 -39.90 42.73 0.98
N LEU A 945 -39.27 41.76 0.30
CA LEU A 945 -39.42 41.55 -1.13
C LEU A 945 -40.86 41.20 -1.52
N SER A 946 -41.54 40.38 -0.71
CA SER A 946 -42.94 40.02 -0.93
C SER A 946 -43.88 41.22 -0.85
N PHE A 947 -43.59 42.16 0.06
CA PHE A 947 -44.32 43.42 0.14
C PHE A 947 -44.07 44.29 -1.10
N ASP A 948 -42.81 44.42 -1.53
CA ASP A 948 -42.44 45.21 -2.71
C ASP A 948 -43.04 44.66 -4.01
N VAL A 949 -43.04 43.34 -4.19
CA VAL A 949 -43.65 42.66 -5.35
C VAL A 949 -45.16 42.86 -5.38
N ALA A 950 -45.82 42.81 -4.23
CA ALA A 950 -47.26 43.08 -4.14
C ALA A 950 -47.62 44.50 -4.60
N LEU A 951 -46.71 45.47 -4.41
CA LEU A 951 -46.89 46.87 -4.84
C LEU A 951 -46.49 47.13 -6.30
N SER A 952 -45.37 46.56 -6.74
CA SER A 952 -44.69 46.94 -7.99
C SER A 952 -44.86 45.97 -9.17
N LYS A 953 -45.30 44.72 -8.91
CA LYS A 953 -45.45 43.63 -9.90
C LYS A 953 -44.18 43.31 -10.71
N THR A 954 -42.99 43.61 -10.20
CA THR A 954 -41.71 43.24 -10.82
C THR A 954 -41.47 41.73 -10.74
N ALA A 955 -40.82 41.18 -11.78
CA ALA A 955 -40.38 39.79 -11.79
C ALA A 955 -39.18 39.62 -10.85
N VAL A 956 -39.19 38.56 -10.05
CA VAL A 956 -38.16 38.23 -9.06
C VAL A 956 -37.58 36.87 -9.36
N HIS A 957 -36.27 36.71 -9.25
CA HIS A 957 -35.57 35.46 -9.54
C HIS A 957 -34.72 35.02 -8.35
N LEU A 958 -34.48 33.71 -8.25
CA LEU A 958 -33.48 33.17 -7.32
C LEU A 958 -32.07 33.68 -7.71
N PRO A 959 -31.16 33.89 -6.74
CA PRO A 959 -29.79 34.30 -7.04
C PRO A 959 -29.09 33.30 -7.98
N GLY A 960 -28.48 33.79 -9.07
CA GLY A 960 -27.81 32.94 -10.06
C GLY A 960 -26.71 32.06 -9.46
N GLN A 961 -25.89 32.62 -8.57
CA GLN A 961 -24.83 31.88 -7.87
C GLN A 961 -25.37 30.72 -7.01
N LEU A 962 -26.57 30.89 -6.43
CA LEU A 962 -27.24 29.82 -5.69
C LEU A 962 -27.71 28.72 -6.65
N LEU A 963 -28.28 29.07 -7.82
CA LEU A 963 -28.69 28.10 -8.83
C LEU A 963 -27.50 27.32 -9.43
N ASP A 964 -26.35 27.98 -9.60
CA ASP A 964 -25.15 27.33 -10.10
C ASP A 964 -24.64 26.27 -9.11
N LEU A 965 -24.72 26.53 -7.80
CA LEU A 965 -24.39 25.56 -6.74
C LEU A 965 -25.30 24.31 -6.74
N LEU A 966 -26.52 24.41 -7.28
CA LEU A 966 -27.43 23.26 -7.43
C LEU A 966 -27.15 22.42 -8.68
N SER A 967 -26.23 22.84 -9.55
CA SER A 967 -25.96 22.16 -10.82
C SER A 967 -24.96 21.01 -10.68
N GLU A 968 -24.11 21.04 -9.65
CA GLU A 968 -23.08 20.03 -9.41
C GLU A 968 -23.57 18.98 -8.40
N VAL A 969 -24.06 17.85 -8.91
CA VAL A 969 -24.56 16.74 -8.07
C VAL A 969 -23.37 15.93 -7.52
N PRO A 970 -23.30 15.66 -6.20
CA PRO A 970 -22.23 14.84 -5.63
C PRO A 970 -22.23 13.39 -6.16
N PRO A 971 -21.07 12.73 -6.32
CA PRO A 971 -21.00 11.36 -6.81
C PRO A 971 -21.55 10.33 -5.80
N ILE A 972 -22.21 9.27 -6.28
CA ILE A 972 -22.94 8.30 -5.42
C ILE A 972 -22.02 7.19 -4.85
N ALA A 973 -20.85 6.94 -5.45
CA ALA A 973 -20.01 5.77 -5.16
C ALA A 973 -19.64 5.56 -3.67
N PRO A 974 -19.31 6.59 -2.86
CA PRO A 974 -18.84 6.40 -1.47
C PRO A 974 -19.94 6.04 -0.45
N PHE A 975 -21.23 6.10 -0.80
CA PHE A 975 -22.32 6.00 0.19
C PHE A 975 -22.68 4.59 0.64
N ARG A 976 -22.27 3.57 -0.11
CA ARG A 976 -22.56 2.18 0.23
C ARG A 976 -21.66 1.64 1.33
N GLU A 977 -20.62 2.40 1.69
CA GLU A 977 -19.68 2.07 2.75
C GLU A 977 -20.29 2.34 4.13
N THR A 978 -19.72 1.70 5.16
CA THR A 978 -20.17 1.84 6.54
C THR A 978 -20.00 3.27 7.03
N ASP A 979 -18.88 3.91 6.68
CA ASP A 979 -18.51 5.29 7.01
C ASP A 979 -18.34 6.12 5.74
N ILE A 980 -18.60 7.42 5.83
CA ILE A 980 -18.45 8.36 4.71
C ILE A 980 -17.18 9.17 4.97
N GLU A 981 -16.26 9.21 4.00
CA GLU A 981 -15.07 10.07 4.06
C GLU A 981 -15.47 11.55 4.26
N GLU A 982 -14.73 12.26 5.11
CA GLU A 982 -15.08 13.63 5.50
C GLU A 982 -15.03 14.62 4.33
N ASN A 983 -14.03 14.50 3.44
CA ASN A 983 -13.93 15.34 2.24
C ASN A 983 -15.14 15.19 1.33
N PHE A 984 -15.57 13.95 1.12
CA PHE A 984 -16.76 13.65 0.35
C PHE A 984 -18.02 14.27 1.00
N TRP A 985 -18.15 14.13 2.33
CA TRP A 985 -19.25 14.74 3.07
C TRP A 985 -19.27 16.27 2.91
N LEU A 986 -18.13 16.95 2.95
CA LEU A 986 -18.07 18.42 2.82
C LEU A 986 -18.58 18.90 1.46
N GLY A 987 -18.29 18.17 0.37
CA GLY A 987 -18.86 18.43 -0.95
C GLY A 987 -20.38 18.21 -1.00
N ALA A 988 -20.85 17.06 -0.51
CA ALA A 988 -22.29 16.75 -0.46
C ALA A 988 -23.07 17.71 0.45
N ARG A 989 -22.47 18.11 1.58
CA ARG A 989 -23.01 19.08 2.53
C ARG A 989 -23.23 20.43 1.87
N SER A 990 -22.28 20.90 1.05
CA SER A 990 -22.44 22.14 0.29
C SER A 990 -23.70 22.12 -0.57
N TYR A 991 -23.84 21.09 -1.41
CA TYR A 991 -25.00 20.90 -2.30
C TYR A 991 -26.33 20.89 -1.53
N LEU A 992 -26.40 20.13 -0.44
CA LEU A 992 -27.63 20.01 0.36
C LEU A 992 -27.96 21.27 1.16
N LEU A 993 -26.95 21.99 1.67
CA LEU A 993 -27.15 23.29 2.30
C LEU A 993 -27.62 24.33 1.27
N GLY A 994 -27.14 24.25 0.03
CA GLY A 994 -27.68 25.03 -1.10
C GLY A 994 -29.18 24.85 -1.26
N TRP A 995 -29.65 23.59 -1.32
CA TRP A 995 -31.08 23.29 -1.37
C TRP A 995 -31.85 23.78 -0.14
N LYS A 996 -31.28 23.64 1.05
CA LYS A 996 -31.90 24.15 2.27
C LYS A 996 -32.07 25.67 2.22
N VAL A 997 -31.07 26.39 1.72
CA VAL A 997 -31.08 27.85 1.48
C VAL A 997 -32.11 28.23 0.42
N VAL A 998 -32.28 27.44 -0.64
CA VAL A 998 -33.37 27.64 -1.62
C VAL A 998 -34.73 27.57 -0.91
N PHE A 999 -34.96 26.55 -0.09
CA PHE A 999 -36.24 26.43 0.62
C PHE A 999 -36.46 27.52 1.69
N ASP A 1000 -35.39 28.11 2.24
CA ASP A 1000 -35.51 29.31 3.08
C ASP A 1000 -36.08 30.50 2.28
N HIS A 1001 -35.78 30.61 0.99
CA HIS A 1001 -36.39 31.62 0.13
C HIS A 1001 -37.89 31.39 -0.03
N PHE A 1002 -38.38 30.15 0.01
CA PHE A 1002 -39.81 29.86 -0.10
C PHE A 1002 -40.58 30.15 1.19
N ALA A 1003 -40.00 29.84 2.36
CA ALA A 1003 -40.72 29.80 3.63
C ALA A 1003 -41.45 31.10 4.01
N SER A 1004 -40.84 32.26 3.73
CA SER A 1004 -41.39 33.60 4.03
C SER A 1004 -41.78 34.40 2.78
N SER A 1005 -41.90 33.74 1.63
CA SER A 1005 -42.29 34.39 0.37
C SER A 1005 -43.80 34.34 0.13
N SER A 1006 -44.34 35.39 -0.49
CA SER A 1006 -45.71 35.40 -1.03
C SER A 1006 -45.87 34.41 -2.19
N ILE A 1007 -47.11 33.99 -2.47
CA ILE A 1007 -47.43 33.03 -3.53
C ILE A 1007 -46.85 33.43 -4.90
N PRO A 1008 -46.98 34.69 -5.39
CA PRO A 1008 -46.41 35.08 -6.68
C PRO A 1008 -44.88 34.94 -6.74
N VAL A 1009 -44.19 35.21 -5.64
CA VAL A 1009 -42.73 35.06 -5.54
C VAL A 1009 -42.34 33.57 -5.57
N GLN A 1010 -43.07 32.73 -4.83
CA GLN A 1010 -42.88 31.28 -4.85
C GLN A 1010 -43.13 30.67 -6.24
N GLU A 1011 -44.11 31.17 -7.00
CA GLU A 1011 -44.36 30.75 -8.38
C GLU A 1011 -43.18 31.09 -9.30
N SER A 1012 -42.58 32.27 -9.13
CA SER A 1012 -41.39 32.68 -9.88
C SER A 1012 -40.18 31.78 -9.57
N TYR A 1013 -39.90 31.53 -8.29
CA TYR A 1013 -38.83 30.61 -7.87
C TYR A 1013 -39.06 29.18 -8.35
N SER A 1014 -40.32 28.72 -8.36
CA SER A 1014 -40.69 27.42 -8.91
C SER A 1014 -40.39 27.34 -10.42
N SER A 1015 -40.59 28.44 -11.15
CA SER A 1015 -40.26 28.55 -12.57
C SER A 1015 -38.74 28.49 -12.80
N ASP A 1016 -37.95 29.19 -12.00
CA ASP A 1016 -36.48 29.18 -12.11
C ASP A 1016 -35.91 27.76 -11.90
N ILE A 1017 -36.37 27.05 -10.86
CA ILE A 1017 -35.96 25.66 -10.56
C ILE A 1017 -36.37 24.72 -11.69
N LYS A 1018 -37.58 24.89 -12.23
CA LYS A 1018 -38.07 24.09 -13.35
C LYS A 1018 -37.29 24.33 -14.65
N GLN A 1019 -36.85 25.57 -14.90
CA GLN A 1019 -36.05 25.91 -16.08
C GLN A 1019 -34.65 25.28 -16.02
N LYS A 1020 -34.06 25.19 -14.83
CA LYS A 1020 -32.74 24.56 -14.61
C LYS A 1020 -32.79 23.03 -14.45
N ASP A 1021 -33.97 22.44 -14.26
CA ASP A 1021 -34.21 21.00 -14.04
C ASP A 1021 -33.32 20.36 -12.96
N CYS A 1022 -33.04 21.10 -11.88
CA CYS A 1022 -32.15 20.63 -10.81
C CYS A 1022 -32.87 19.78 -9.75
N LEU A 1023 -34.18 19.91 -9.58
CA LEU A 1023 -34.93 19.18 -8.54
C LEU A 1023 -34.93 17.66 -8.78
N SER A 1024 -35.06 17.23 -10.04
CA SER A 1024 -35.05 15.82 -10.42
C SER A 1024 -33.76 15.14 -9.94
N SER A 1025 -32.63 15.80 -10.14
CA SER A 1025 -31.31 15.34 -9.69
C SER A 1025 -31.18 15.27 -8.17
N LEU A 1026 -31.73 16.24 -7.42
CA LEU A 1026 -31.78 16.16 -5.95
C LEU A 1026 -32.56 14.93 -5.48
N LEU A 1027 -33.72 14.67 -6.08
CA LEU A 1027 -34.61 13.59 -5.65
C LEU A 1027 -34.00 12.21 -5.97
N ASP A 1028 -33.40 12.05 -7.14
CA ASP A 1028 -32.63 10.85 -7.49
C ASP A 1028 -31.49 10.62 -6.48
N PHE A 1029 -30.67 11.65 -6.23
CA PHE A 1029 -29.58 11.60 -5.24
C PHE A 1029 -30.10 11.25 -3.83
N THR A 1030 -31.22 11.83 -3.42
CA THR A 1030 -31.82 11.60 -2.11
C THR A 1030 -32.18 10.13 -1.91
N PHE A 1031 -32.89 9.52 -2.86
CA PHE A 1031 -33.33 8.13 -2.70
C PHE A 1031 -32.22 7.12 -2.99
N ASP A 1032 -31.20 7.46 -3.76
CA ASP A 1032 -29.99 6.65 -3.88
C ASP A 1032 -29.17 6.63 -2.57
N CYS A 1033 -29.10 7.75 -1.84
CA CYS A 1033 -28.40 7.85 -0.54
C CYS A 1033 -29.20 7.30 0.66
N LEU A 1034 -30.53 7.34 0.60
CA LEU A 1034 -31.42 6.79 1.64
C LEU A 1034 -31.68 5.29 1.49
N GLU A 1035 -31.20 4.65 0.42
CA GLU A 1035 -31.28 3.21 0.22
C GLU A 1035 -30.12 2.49 0.96
N THR A 1036 -30.45 1.47 1.75
CA THR A 1036 -29.45 0.61 2.40
C THR A 1036 -28.78 -0.33 1.40
N PRO A 1037 -27.62 -0.94 1.73
CA PRO A 1037 -27.00 -1.95 0.87
C PRO A 1037 -27.91 -3.14 0.52
N GLN A 1038 -28.94 -3.40 1.34
CA GLN A 1038 -29.95 -4.44 1.12
C GLN A 1038 -31.10 -3.98 0.20
N GLY A 1039 -31.06 -2.76 -0.32
CA GLY A 1039 -32.05 -2.21 -1.24
C GLY A 1039 -33.34 -1.72 -0.57
N GLN A 1040 -33.30 -1.39 0.71
CA GLN A 1040 -34.45 -0.89 1.48
C GLN A 1040 -34.23 0.57 1.90
N LEU A 1041 -35.29 1.38 1.92
CA LEU A 1041 -35.18 2.76 2.41
C LEU A 1041 -35.03 2.78 3.94
N ILE A 1042 -34.19 3.68 4.45
CA ILE A 1042 -33.97 3.84 5.89
C ILE A 1042 -35.24 4.24 6.64
N ASP A 1043 -35.28 3.98 7.95
CA ASP A 1043 -36.40 4.36 8.81
C ASP A 1043 -36.35 5.85 9.18
N ALA A 1044 -37.20 6.66 8.54
CA ALA A 1044 -37.25 8.11 8.75
C ALA A 1044 -37.76 8.53 10.14
N SER A 1045 -38.41 7.62 10.90
CA SER A 1045 -38.92 7.97 12.23
C SER A 1045 -37.84 8.30 13.25
N LYS A 1046 -36.57 8.02 12.92
CA LYS A 1046 -35.38 8.33 13.72
C LYS A 1046 -34.87 9.77 13.55
N PHE A 1047 -35.51 10.56 12.68
CA PHE A 1047 -35.13 11.93 12.34
C PHE A 1047 -36.30 12.88 12.58
N GLU A 1048 -35.98 14.15 12.87
CA GLU A 1048 -36.99 15.20 12.92
C GLU A 1048 -37.29 15.68 11.50
N ILE A 1049 -38.52 15.49 11.02
CA ILE A 1049 -38.84 15.72 9.60
C ILE A 1049 -39.10 17.21 9.30
N ARG A 1050 -39.72 17.92 10.25
CA ARG A 1050 -40.12 19.33 10.07
C ARG A 1050 -38.98 20.33 10.22
N SER A 1051 -37.88 19.96 10.86
CA SER A 1051 -36.77 20.86 11.17
C SER A 1051 -35.43 20.16 10.93
N PHE A 1052 -34.39 20.98 10.75
CA PHE A 1052 -33.02 20.52 10.61
C PHE A 1052 -32.09 21.52 11.31
N GLU A 1053 -31.19 20.99 12.13
CA GLU A 1053 -30.14 21.76 12.78
C GLU A 1053 -28.77 21.24 12.36
N LEU A 1054 -27.95 22.14 11.82
CA LEU A 1054 -26.62 21.81 11.33
C LEU A 1054 -25.65 21.51 12.48
N ASP A 1055 -24.85 20.46 12.32
CA ASP A 1055 -23.83 19.95 13.24
C ASP A 1055 -24.33 19.36 14.56
N ASN A 1056 -25.60 18.92 14.59
CA ASN A 1056 -26.22 18.33 15.79
C ASN A 1056 -26.37 16.79 15.74
N ALA A 1057 -25.99 16.13 14.64
CA ALA A 1057 -26.05 14.68 14.54
C ALA A 1057 -24.78 13.98 15.08
N GLU A 1058 -24.92 12.72 15.48
CA GLU A 1058 -23.82 11.90 16.02
C GLU A 1058 -22.71 11.59 14.99
N SER A 1059 -23.03 11.59 13.69
CA SER A 1059 -22.08 11.31 12.61
C SER A 1059 -22.45 12.03 11.32
N SER A 1060 -21.47 12.26 10.44
CA SER A 1060 -21.65 12.90 9.14
C SER A 1060 -22.69 12.18 8.27
N LYS A 1061 -22.71 10.85 8.30
CA LYS A 1061 -23.71 10.02 7.59
C LYS A 1061 -25.13 10.25 8.13
N ARG A 1062 -25.29 10.33 9.45
CA ARG A 1062 -26.60 10.58 10.08
C ARG A 1062 -27.08 12.01 9.84
N GLU A 1063 -26.18 12.98 9.87
CA GLU A 1063 -26.47 14.38 9.51
C GLU A 1063 -26.97 14.50 8.07
N MET A 1064 -26.26 13.86 7.14
CA MET A 1064 -26.65 13.82 5.74
C MET A 1064 -28.04 13.23 5.55
N GLN A 1065 -28.30 12.06 6.14
CA GLN A 1065 -29.60 11.40 6.05
C GLN A 1065 -30.71 12.29 6.59
N TRP A 1066 -30.48 12.97 7.72
CA TRP A 1066 -31.43 13.92 8.28
C TRP A 1066 -31.72 15.07 7.31
N LEU A 1067 -30.68 15.68 6.74
CA LEU A 1067 -30.80 16.79 5.80
C LEU A 1067 -31.52 16.36 4.52
N LEU A 1068 -31.27 15.14 4.02
CA LEU A 1068 -31.97 14.55 2.86
C LEU A 1068 -33.46 14.33 3.13
N VAL A 1069 -33.82 13.75 4.29
CA VAL A 1069 -35.21 13.56 4.70
C VAL A 1069 -35.92 14.91 4.82
N HIS A 1070 -35.26 15.89 5.44
CA HIS A 1070 -35.82 17.23 5.61
C HIS A 1070 -35.97 17.98 4.28
N THR A 1071 -34.97 17.94 3.39
CA THR A 1071 -35.04 18.57 2.06
C THR A 1071 -36.11 17.92 1.18
N TYR A 1072 -36.32 16.60 1.26
CA TYR A 1072 -37.44 15.94 0.59
C TYR A 1072 -38.80 16.40 1.12
N TYR A 1073 -38.94 16.54 2.45
CA TYR A 1073 -40.14 17.13 3.06
C TYR A 1073 -40.41 18.56 2.53
N LEU A 1074 -39.37 19.40 2.45
CA LEU A 1074 -39.49 20.76 1.91
C LEU A 1074 -39.83 20.76 0.40
N ALA A 1075 -39.28 19.83 -0.37
CA ALA A 1075 -39.62 19.66 -1.79
C ALA A 1075 -41.10 19.30 -1.98
N LEU A 1076 -41.65 18.40 -1.17
CA LEU A 1076 -43.08 18.09 -1.19
C LEU A 1076 -43.95 19.27 -0.72
N ARG A 1077 -43.47 20.07 0.22
CA ARG A 1077 -44.20 21.23 0.75
C ARG A 1077 -44.28 22.39 -0.23
N TYR A 1078 -43.15 22.77 -0.84
CA TYR A 1078 -43.03 23.98 -1.65
C TYR A 1078 -43.05 23.72 -3.16
N LEU A 1079 -42.66 22.52 -3.60
CA LEU A 1079 -42.60 22.10 -5.01
C LEU A 1079 -43.37 20.79 -5.26
N PRO A 1080 -44.62 20.64 -4.79
CA PRO A 1080 -45.36 19.37 -4.84
C PRO A 1080 -45.57 18.86 -6.27
N ASN A 1081 -45.87 19.76 -7.22
CA ASN A 1081 -46.13 19.39 -8.62
C ASN A 1081 -44.88 18.87 -9.33
N THR A 1082 -43.73 19.51 -9.14
CA THR A 1082 -42.46 19.09 -9.74
C THR A 1082 -41.98 17.78 -9.12
N THR A 1083 -42.07 17.64 -7.80
CA THR A 1083 -41.76 16.39 -7.08
C THR A 1083 -42.65 15.24 -7.54
N ARG A 1084 -43.94 15.50 -7.76
CA ARG A 1084 -44.88 14.54 -8.32
C ARG A 1084 -44.50 14.13 -9.75
N ALA A 1085 -44.15 15.08 -10.61
CA ALA A 1085 -43.73 14.79 -11.98
C ALA A 1085 -42.55 13.81 -11.98
N TRP A 1086 -41.52 14.10 -11.18
CA TRP A 1086 -40.40 13.18 -10.94
C TRP A 1086 -40.88 11.79 -10.47
N TRP A 1087 -41.73 11.70 -9.44
CA TRP A 1087 -42.23 10.41 -8.94
C TRP A 1087 -43.05 9.62 -9.97
N VAL A 1088 -43.80 10.30 -10.84
CA VAL A 1088 -44.54 9.65 -11.94
C VAL A 1088 -43.57 9.00 -12.93
N ASP A 1089 -42.48 9.70 -13.23
CA ASP A 1089 -41.44 9.30 -14.19
C ASP A 1089 -40.35 8.39 -13.58
N CYS A 1090 -40.36 8.21 -12.25
CA CYS A 1090 -39.42 7.33 -11.54
C CYS A 1090 -39.39 5.89 -12.06
N LYS A 1091 -38.20 5.28 -12.00
CA LYS A 1091 -37.97 3.85 -12.29
C LYS A 1091 -38.94 2.99 -11.47
N LYS A 1092 -39.51 1.94 -12.09
CA LYS A 1092 -40.48 1.03 -11.44
C LYS A 1092 -39.99 0.47 -10.10
N ARG A 1093 -38.68 0.25 -9.93
CA ARG A 1093 -38.07 -0.25 -8.68
C ARG A 1093 -38.25 0.71 -7.51
N LEU A 1094 -38.14 2.02 -7.73
CA LEU A 1094 -38.18 3.04 -6.67
C LEU A 1094 -39.59 3.62 -6.45
N LYS A 1095 -40.45 3.59 -7.48
CA LYS A 1095 -41.77 4.23 -7.44
C LYS A 1095 -42.64 3.79 -6.24
N THR A 1096 -42.75 2.48 -5.99
CA THR A 1096 -43.58 1.92 -4.91
C THR A 1096 -42.93 2.03 -3.52
N PRO A 1097 -41.62 1.75 -3.34
CA PRO A 1097 -40.94 2.03 -2.07
C PRO A 1097 -41.04 3.50 -1.65
N VAL A 1098 -40.79 4.45 -2.56
CA VAL A 1098 -40.86 5.89 -2.28
C VAL A 1098 -42.27 6.29 -1.86
N GLU A 1099 -43.31 5.81 -2.55
CA GLU A 1099 -44.71 6.09 -2.21
C GLU A 1099 -45.06 5.60 -0.80
N THR A 1100 -44.74 4.34 -0.51
CA THR A 1100 -45.04 3.71 0.79
C THR A 1100 -44.30 4.41 1.93
N TRP A 1101 -43.03 4.74 1.68
CA TRP A 1101 -42.18 5.44 2.64
C TRP A 1101 -42.68 6.87 2.90
N THR A 1102 -43.05 7.60 1.85
CA THR A 1102 -43.61 8.96 1.95
C THR A 1102 -44.93 8.95 2.71
N GLN A 1103 -45.84 8.02 2.39
CA GLN A 1103 -47.11 7.84 3.10
C GLN A 1103 -46.92 7.62 4.60
N ARG A 1104 -45.92 6.81 4.97
CA ARG A 1104 -45.68 6.43 6.36
C ARG A 1104 -45.04 7.55 7.17
N TYR A 1105 -44.03 8.22 6.61
CA TYR A 1105 -43.16 9.11 7.36
C TYR A 1105 -43.37 10.59 7.09
N VAL A 1106 -43.71 11.01 5.86
CA VAL A 1106 -43.67 12.43 5.46
C VAL A 1106 -45.06 13.02 5.23
N SER A 1107 -45.94 12.29 4.52
CA SER A 1107 -47.31 12.74 4.21
C SER A 1107 -48.14 13.17 5.41
N PRO A 1108 -48.08 12.51 6.59
CA PRO A 1108 -48.85 12.96 7.76
C PRO A 1108 -48.54 14.41 8.16
N PHE A 1109 -47.26 14.81 8.09
CA PHE A 1109 -46.83 16.17 8.41
C PHE A 1109 -47.27 17.19 7.35
N ILE A 1110 -47.20 16.84 6.06
CA ILE A 1110 -47.65 17.72 4.98
C ILE A 1110 -49.18 17.92 5.03
N ILE A 1111 -49.94 16.85 5.32
CA ILE A 1111 -51.39 16.92 5.48
C ILE A 1111 -51.75 17.84 6.64
N GLU A 1112 -51.14 17.64 7.81
CA GLU A 1112 -51.37 18.48 8.98
C GLU A 1112 -51.07 19.97 8.67
N ASP A 1113 -49.91 20.26 8.08
CA ASP A 1113 -49.51 21.62 7.70
C ASP A 1113 -50.48 22.26 6.68
N SER A 1114 -50.95 21.48 5.71
CA SER A 1114 -51.90 21.96 4.68
C SER A 1114 -53.25 22.31 5.29
N LEU A 1115 -53.77 21.45 6.18
CA LEU A 1115 -55.03 21.69 6.89
C LEU A 1115 -54.94 22.89 7.83
N GLN A 1116 -53.82 23.02 8.55
CA GLN A 1116 -53.58 24.17 9.42
C GLN A 1116 -53.47 25.47 8.62
N SER A 1117 -52.80 25.44 7.46
CA SER A 1117 -52.68 26.60 6.57
C SER A 1117 -54.05 27.10 6.11
N VAL A 1118 -54.97 26.19 5.77
CA VAL A 1118 -56.35 26.55 5.37
C VAL A 1118 -57.13 27.13 6.55
N SER A 1119 -56.98 26.54 7.75
CA SER A 1119 -57.62 27.08 8.96
C SER A 1119 -57.13 28.50 9.27
N ASN A 1120 -55.83 28.75 9.18
CA ASN A 1120 -55.24 30.07 9.44
C ASN A 1120 -55.68 31.10 8.39
N TRP A 1121 -55.69 30.72 7.11
CA TRP A 1121 -56.17 31.57 6.01
C TRP A 1121 -57.63 31.96 6.18
N TYR A 1122 -58.49 31.01 6.57
CA TYR A 1122 -59.92 31.25 6.75
C TYR A 1122 -60.18 32.22 7.90
N SER A 1123 -59.56 31.99 9.07
CA SER A 1123 -59.72 32.83 10.27
C SER A 1123 -59.13 34.24 10.11
N GLY A 1124 -58.21 34.43 9.15
CA GLY A 1124 -57.58 35.74 8.88
C GLY A 1124 -58.40 36.65 7.97
N GLN A 1125 -59.54 36.20 7.43
CA GLN A 1125 -60.41 36.99 6.57
C GLN A 1125 -61.71 37.40 7.29
N ASP A 1126 -62.24 38.57 6.91
CA ASP A 1126 -63.52 39.08 7.41
C ASP A 1126 -64.67 38.63 6.50
N TRP A 1127 -65.36 37.56 6.93
CA TRP A 1127 -66.48 36.97 6.19
C TRP A 1127 -67.85 37.49 6.65
N ASP A 1128 -67.94 38.11 7.83
CA ASP A 1128 -69.21 38.45 8.50
C ASP A 1128 -70.00 39.55 7.75
N ASN A 1129 -69.33 40.32 6.90
CA ASN A 1129 -69.91 41.42 6.13
C ASN A 1129 -70.27 41.05 4.67
N GLU A 1130 -70.14 39.77 4.27
CA GLU A 1130 -70.37 39.33 2.89
C GLU A 1130 -71.68 38.53 2.71
N ASP A 1131 -72.50 38.91 1.74
CA ASP A 1131 -73.65 38.11 1.31
C ASP A 1131 -73.18 36.75 0.73
N HIS A 1132 -73.80 35.66 1.20
CA HIS A 1132 -73.42 34.27 0.88
C HIS A 1132 -71.94 33.97 1.20
N ALA A 1133 -71.54 34.28 2.44
CA ALA A 1133 -70.20 33.99 2.96
C ALA A 1133 -69.82 32.51 2.81
N LEU A 1134 -68.53 32.27 2.56
CA LEU A 1134 -67.96 30.92 2.57
C LEU A 1134 -67.73 30.51 4.01
N GLU A 1135 -68.27 29.37 4.42
CA GLU A 1135 -67.92 28.69 5.66
C GLU A 1135 -66.92 27.57 5.40
N VAL A 1136 -65.86 27.49 6.20
CA VAL A 1136 -64.85 26.42 6.09
C VAL A 1136 -64.76 25.62 7.39
N LYS A 1137 -64.92 24.30 7.29
CA LYS A 1137 -64.74 23.35 8.39
C LYS A 1137 -63.61 22.38 8.05
N VAL A 1138 -62.58 22.35 8.89
CA VAL A 1138 -61.41 21.49 8.71
C VAL A 1138 -61.49 20.28 9.63
N SER A 1139 -61.35 19.07 9.08
CA SER A 1139 -61.35 17.81 9.81
C SER A 1139 -59.97 17.15 9.72
N SER A 1140 -59.16 17.35 10.78
CA SER A 1140 -57.82 16.74 10.88
C SER A 1140 -57.87 15.20 10.82
N LYS A 1141 -58.81 14.57 11.54
CA LYS A 1141 -58.93 13.10 11.58
C LYS A 1141 -59.30 12.47 10.23
N ALA A 1142 -60.11 13.16 9.43
CA ALA A 1142 -60.52 12.67 8.11
C ALA A 1142 -59.57 13.12 6.99
N ALA A 1143 -58.63 14.02 7.29
CA ALA A 1143 -57.84 14.76 6.31
C ALA A 1143 -58.72 15.46 5.24
N GLU A 1144 -59.81 16.09 5.69
CA GLU A 1144 -60.80 16.73 4.80
C GLU A 1144 -61.06 18.19 5.17
N ILE A 1145 -61.33 19.00 4.14
CA ILE A 1145 -61.79 20.39 4.26
C ILE A 1145 -63.17 20.48 3.63
N ILE A 1146 -64.16 20.96 4.38
CA ILE A 1146 -65.53 21.15 3.93
C ILE A 1146 -65.76 22.65 3.75
N GLY A 1147 -66.05 23.06 2.50
CA GLY A 1147 -66.50 24.41 2.19
C GLY A 1147 -68.02 24.40 2.00
N SER A 1148 -68.75 25.22 2.75
CA SER A 1148 -70.20 25.41 2.66
C SER A 1148 -70.57 26.86 2.39
N ILE A 1149 -71.60 27.09 1.57
CA ILE A 1149 -72.20 28.41 1.36
C ILE A 1149 -73.70 28.28 1.55
N GLU A 1150 -74.25 29.05 2.47
CA GLU A 1150 -75.68 29.14 2.69
C GLU A 1150 -76.34 30.04 1.63
N ILE A 1151 -77.35 29.51 0.95
CA ILE A 1151 -78.06 30.20 -0.13
C ILE A 1151 -79.44 30.68 0.33
N ASP A 1152 -80.13 29.85 1.11
CA ASP A 1152 -81.49 30.10 1.62
C ASP A 1152 -81.66 29.31 2.93
N GLU A 1153 -82.24 29.95 3.97
CA GLU A 1153 -82.36 29.41 5.34
C GLU A 1153 -83.13 28.07 5.39
N GLU A 1154 -84.09 27.88 4.47
CA GLU A 1154 -84.91 26.67 4.39
C GLU A 1154 -84.23 25.52 3.63
N SER A 1155 -83.03 25.74 3.07
CA SER A 1155 -82.29 24.77 2.26
C SER A 1155 -80.95 24.36 2.88
N PRO A 1156 -80.47 23.12 2.68
CA PRO A 1156 -79.13 22.76 3.13
C PRO A 1156 -78.08 23.60 2.38
N PRO A 1157 -76.97 23.98 3.03
CA PRO A 1157 -75.94 24.77 2.37
C PRO A 1157 -75.35 24.00 1.18
N THR A 1158 -74.98 24.71 0.10
CA THR A 1158 -74.22 24.11 -0.98
C THR A 1158 -72.83 23.82 -0.45
N SER A 1159 -72.36 22.57 -0.55
CA SER A 1159 -71.09 22.19 0.06
C SER A 1159 -70.27 21.19 -0.75
N ILE A 1160 -68.96 21.40 -0.71
CA ILE A 1160 -67.94 20.51 -1.26
C ILE A 1160 -67.04 19.99 -0.13
N ALA A 1161 -66.40 18.85 -0.36
CA ALA A 1161 -65.33 18.35 0.47
C ALA A 1161 -64.07 18.15 -0.38
N ILE A 1162 -62.97 18.74 0.06
CA ILE A 1162 -61.62 18.53 -0.46
C ILE A 1162 -60.94 17.51 0.45
N SER A 1163 -60.72 16.30 -0.03
CA SER A 1163 -60.14 15.20 0.74
C SER A 1163 -58.69 14.95 0.32
N LEU A 1164 -57.78 14.94 1.30
CA LEU A 1164 -56.35 14.69 1.08
C LEU A 1164 -56.07 13.19 1.24
N PRO A 1165 -55.50 12.51 0.23
CA PRO A 1165 -55.16 11.08 0.35
C PRO A 1165 -54.00 10.86 1.35
N PRO A 1166 -53.84 9.65 1.91
CA PRO A 1166 -52.73 9.35 2.83
C PRO A 1166 -51.33 9.56 2.22
N THR A 1167 -51.22 9.53 0.89
CA THR A 1167 -50.00 9.76 0.10
C THR A 1167 -49.88 11.19 -0.41
N TYR A 1168 -50.71 12.13 0.07
CA TYR A 1168 -50.62 13.55 -0.32
C TYR A 1168 -49.24 14.12 0.00
N PRO A 1169 -48.58 14.89 -0.89
CA PRO A 1169 -49.08 15.43 -2.17
C PRO A 1169 -48.72 14.61 -3.42
N LEU A 1170 -48.11 13.42 -3.29
CA LEU A 1170 -47.82 12.54 -4.43
C LEU A 1170 -49.12 12.17 -5.17
N HIS A 1171 -50.18 11.88 -4.43
CA HIS A 1171 -51.54 11.84 -4.95
C HIS A 1171 -52.27 13.15 -4.66
N GLN A 1172 -53.07 13.65 -5.61
CA GLN A 1172 -53.72 14.96 -5.48
C GLN A 1172 -54.88 14.90 -4.49
N ALA A 1173 -55.19 16.08 -3.94
CA ALA A 1173 -56.46 16.31 -3.31
C ALA A 1173 -57.61 15.98 -4.28
N THR A 1174 -58.65 15.36 -3.74
CA THR A 1174 -59.86 15.02 -4.51
C THR A 1174 -61.01 15.90 -4.06
N VAL A 1175 -61.82 16.37 -5.01
CA VAL A 1175 -62.94 17.26 -4.71
C VAL A 1175 -64.24 16.49 -4.92
N SER A 1176 -65.00 16.32 -3.84
CA SER A 1176 -66.28 15.62 -3.83
C SER A 1176 -67.42 16.57 -3.43
N GLY A 1177 -68.62 16.31 -3.94
CA GLY A 1177 -69.81 17.07 -3.55
C GLY A 1177 -70.46 16.49 -2.29
N ARG A 1178 -70.76 17.34 -1.30
CA ARG A 1178 -71.49 16.94 -0.08
C ARG A 1178 -72.98 17.28 -0.18
N SER A 1179 -73.29 18.51 -0.60
CA SER A 1179 -74.66 18.97 -0.84
C SER A 1179 -74.69 19.84 -2.09
N ARG A 1180 -75.57 19.49 -3.04
CA ARG A 1180 -75.74 20.21 -4.31
C ARG A 1180 -77.05 20.98 -4.26
N VAL A 1181 -76.95 22.30 -4.26
CA VAL A 1181 -78.10 23.22 -4.33
C VAL A 1181 -77.85 24.24 -5.46
N ALA A 1182 -78.93 24.82 -6.00
CA ALA A 1182 -78.98 25.84 -7.04
C ALA A 1182 -78.63 25.42 -8.49
N VAL A 1183 -77.88 24.35 -8.72
CA VAL A 1183 -77.43 23.90 -10.06
C VAL A 1183 -77.78 22.45 -10.39
N ASP A 1184 -77.89 22.13 -11.69
CA ASP A 1184 -78.07 20.76 -12.17
C ASP A 1184 -76.81 19.88 -11.97
N GLU A 1185 -76.99 18.56 -12.07
CA GLU A 1185 -75.90 17.60 -11.82
C GLU A 1185 -74.74 17.71 -12.82
N LYS A 1186 -75.01 18.07 -14.08
CA LYS A 1186 -73.99 18.18 -15.12
C LYS A 1186 -73.06 19.36 -14.82
N LYS A 1187 -73.63 20.52 -14.49
CA LYS A 1187 -72.88 21.71 -14.07
C LYS A 1187 -72.14 21.46 -12.77
N TRP A 1188 -72.74 20.78 -11.81
CA TRP A 1188 -72.09 20.42 -10.56
C TRP A 1188 -70.84 19.55 -10.77
N LYS A 1189 -70.93 18.48 -11.57
CA LYS A 1189 -69.77 17.66 -11.93
C LYS A 1189 -68.68 18.47 -12.63
N SER A 1190 -69.08 19.40 -13.51
CA SER A 1190 -68.13 20.33 -14.15
C SER A 1190 -67.44 21.25 -13.13
N TRP A 1191 -68.15 21.74 -12.11
CA TRP A 1191 -67.55 22.55 -11.05
C TRP A 1191 -66.53 21.78 -10.24
N LEU A 1192 -66.87 20.56 -9.80
CA LEU A 1192 -65.93 19.72 -9.04
C LEU A 1192 -64.63 19.47 -9.82
N LEU A 1193 -64.72 19.18 -11.12
CA LEU A 1193 -63.56 19.01 -12.00
C LEU A 1193 -62.75 20.30 -12.17
N VAL A 1194 -63.41 21.45 -12.35
CA VAL A 1194 -62.73 22.75 -12.47
C VAL A 1194 -62.03 23.11 -11.18
N ILE A 1195 -62.68 22.93 -10.03
CA ILE A 1195 -62.09 23.20 -8.70
C ILE A 1195 -60.88 22.31 -8.47
N GLN A 1196 -61.00 21.01 -8.75
CA GLN A 1196 -59.87 20.08 -8.66
C GLN A 1196 -58.73 20.46 -9.62
N GLY A 1197 -59.07 20.90 -10.84
CA GLY A 1197 -58.10 21.41 -11.81
C GLY A 1197 -57.39 22.68 -11.33
N VAL A 1198 -58.10 23.63 -10.72
CA VAL A 1198 -57.51 24.84 -10.13
C VAL A 1198 -56.46 24.46 -9.09
N ILE A 1199 -56.79 23.59 -8.14
CA ILE A 1199 -55.85 23.11 -7.10
C ILE A 1199 -54.60 22.49 -7.75
N LEU A 1200 -54.77 21.69 -8.81
CA LEU A 1200 -53.65 21.08 -9.52
C LEU A 1200 -52.74 22.13 -10.17
N PHE A 1201 -53.31 23.09 -10.90
CA PHE A 1201 -52.51 24.09 -11.63
C PHE A 1201 -51.92 25.19 -10.74
N SER A 1202 -52.45 25.39 -9.52
CA SER A 1202 -51.93 26.34 -8.52
C SER A 1202 -50.98 25.69 -7.50
N ASN A 1203 -50.13 24.74 -7.92
CA ASN A 1203 -49.18 24.05 -7.04
C ASN A 1203 -49.79 23.41 -5.78
N GLY A 1204 -51.02 22.91 -5.88
CA GLY A 1204 -51.70 22.27 -4.76
C GLY A 1204 -52.34 23.26 -3.77
N ASN A 1205 -52.47 24.54 -4.13
CA ASN A 1205 -53.09 25.54 -3.26
C ASN A 1205 -54.59 25.27 -3.05
N LEU A 1206 -54.92 24.77 -1.85
CA LEU A 1206 -56.28 24.39 -1.46
C LEU A 1206 -57.22 25.61 -1.34
N MET A 1207 -56.67 26.78 -1.01
CA MET A 1207 -57.43 28.03 -0.85
C MET A 1207 -57.96 28.52 -2.20
N ASP A 1208 -57.19 28.38 -3.27
CA ASP A 1208 -57.66 28.71 -4.63
C ASP A 1208 -58.82 27.80 -5.06
N GLY A 1209 -58.81 26.54 -4.65
CA GLY A 1209 -59.93 25.62 -4.84
C GLY A 1209 -61.21 26.10 -4.14
N LEU A 1210 -61.10 26.50 -2.86
CA LEU A 1210 -62.23 27.05 -2.10
C LEU A 1210 -62.74 28.38 -2.69
N MET A 1211 -61.84 29.24 -3.15
CA MET A 1211 -62.21 30.49 -3.82
C MET A 1211 -62.86 30.26 -5.18
N ALA A 1212 -62.41 29.25 -5.94
CA ALA A 1212 -63.07 28.83 -7.17
C ALA A 1212 -64.49 28.31 -6.90
N PHE A 1213 -64.68 27.55 -5.81
CA PHE A 1213 -66.00 27.11 -5.36
C PHE A 1213 -66.91 28.32 -5.04
N ARG A 1214 -66.42 29.27 -4.25
CA ARG A 1214 -67.15 30.51 -3.93
C ARG A 1214 -67.56 31.28 -5.19
N ARG A 1215 -66.62 31.51 -6.11
CA ARG A 1215 -66.88 32.19 -7.40
C ARG A 1215 -67.94 31.48 -8.23
N ASN A 1216 -67.92 30.13 -8.25
CA ASN A 1216 -68.91 29.34 -8.97
C ASN A 1216 -70.32 29.49 -8.38
N VAL A 1217 -70.46 29.44 -7.05
CA VAL A 1217 -71.75 29.62 -6.34
C VAL A 1217 -72.28 31.03 -6.57
N GLN A 1218 -71.46 32.07 -6.33
CA GLN A 1218 -71.84 33.46 -6.57
C GLN A 1218 -72.22 33.71 -8.03
N GLY A 1219 -71.47 33.13 -8.97
CA GLY A 1219 -71.76 33.21 -10.40
C GLY A 1219 -73.10 32.56 -10.78
N ALA A 1220 -73.50 31.47 -10.12
CA ALA A 1220 -74.79 30.81 -10.37
C ALA A 1220 -75.99 31.58 -9.79
N LEU A 1221 -75.79 32.28 -8.68
CA LEU A 1221 -76.84 33.10 -8.03
C LEU A 1221 -77.01 34.46 -8.69
N LYS A 1222 -75.99 34.94 -9.41
CA LYS A 1222 -76.01 36.25 -10.08
C LYS A 1222 -77.19 36.35 -11.07
N GLY A 1223 -78.15 37.21 -10.74
CA GLY A 1223 -79.35 37.47 -11.56
C GLY A 1223 -80.51 36.50 -11.34
N GLN A 1224 -80.45 35.64 -10.33
CA GLN A 1224 -81.59 34.84 -9.85
C GLN A 1224 -82.38 35.66 -8.82
N GLY A 1225 -83.69 35.77 -9.00
CA GLY A 1225 -84.60 36.35 -8.00
C GLY A 1225 -85.41 35.26 -7.30
N GLU A 1226 -86.01 35.59 -6.16
CA GLU A 1226 -86.92 34.69 -5.45
C GLU A 1226 -88.11 34.29 -6.34
N CYS A 1227 -88.53 33.02 -6.25
CA CYS A 1227 -89.72 32.53 -6.93
C CYS A 1227 -90.96 33.16 -6.26
N PRO A 1228 -91.78 33.95 -6.97
CA PRO A 1228 -92.88 34.67 -6.33
C PRO A 1228 -94.05 33.80 -5.86
N ILE A 1229 -93.98 32.48 -6.07
CA ILE A 1229 -94.97 31.50 -5.57
C ILE A 1229 -94.60 31.02 -4.16
N CYS A 1230 -93.32 30.71 -3.93
CA CYS A 1230 -92.84 30.19 -2.65
C CYS A 1230 -91.94 31.16 -1.89
N CYS A 1231 -91.72 32.36 -2.42
CA CYS A 1231 -90.86 33.41 -1.85
C CYS A 1231 -89.45 32.93 -1.49
N SER A 1232 -88.93 31.95 -2.23
CA SER A 1232 -87.61 31.36 -2.01
C SER A 1232 -86.87 31.26 -3.34
N ILE A 1233 -85.54 31.39 -3.27
CA ILE A 1233 -84.63 31.20 -4.41
C ILE A 1233 -84.47 29.70 -4.72
N ILE A 1234 -84.66 28.80 -3.74
CA ILE A 1234 -84.43 27.37 -3.89
C ILE A 1234 -85.74 26.58 -3.84
N SER A 1235 -85.99 25.73 -4.84
CA SER A 1235 -87.16 24.84 -4.84
C SER A 1235 -86.97 23.66 -3.88
N ALA A 1236 -88.06 22.97 -3.55
CA ALA A 1236 -88.01 21.67 -2.85
C ALA A 1236 -87.13 20.62 -3.56
N ASN A 1237 -86.87 20.77 -4.87
CA ASN A 1237 -85.97 19.92 -5.65
C ASN A 1237 -84.53 20.48 -5.75
N MET A 1238 -84.17 21.44 -4.88
CA MET A 1238 -82.85 22.07 -4.76
C MET A 1238 -82.37 22.81 -6.02
N GLN A 1239 -83.30 23.27 -6.87
CA GLN A 1239 -83.01 24.03 -8.08
C GLN A 1239 -83.43 25.49 -7.96
N THR A 1240 -82.70 26.38 -8.62
CA THR A 1240 -83.07 27.79 -8.83
C THR A 1240 -84.26 27.95 -9.79
N PRO A 1241 -84.93 29.12 -9.81
CA PRO A 1241 -86.09 29.35 -10.66
C PRO A 1241 -85.69 29.29 -12.14
N ASN A 1242 -86.07 28.22 -12.81
CA ASN A 1242 -85.61 27.89 -14.17
C ASN A 1242 -86.63 28.21 -15.27
N LYS A 1243 -87.87 28.61 -14.92
CA LYS A 1243 -88.91 28.96 -15.88
C LYS A 1243 -89.20 30.46 -15.82
N LYS A 1244 -88.83 31.18 -16.86
CA LYS A 1244 -89.00 32.65 -16.97
C LYS A 1244 -90.28 32.99 -17.72
N CYS A 1245 -91.09 33.90 -17.19
CA CYS A 1245 -92.25 34.42 -17.92
C CYS A 1245 -91.81 35.33 -19.07
N GLY A 1246 -92.28 35.07 -20.29
CA GLY A 1246 -91.99 35.92 -21.45
C GLY A 1246 -92.54 37.34 -21.34
N THR A 1247 -93.60 37.57 -20.54
CA THR A 1247 -94.19 38.90 -20.35
C THR A 1247 -93.54 39.67 -19.20
N CYS A 1248 -93.71 39.20 -17.95
CA CYS A 1248 -93.26 39.93 -16.76
C CYS A 1248 -91.79 39.69 -16.40
N LYS A 1249 -91.09 38.80 -17.12
CA LYS A 1249 -89.67 38.44 -16.92
C LYS A 1249 -89.30 37.85 -15.55
N ASN A 1250 -90.26 37.72 -14.62
CA ASN A 1250 -90.04 37.00 -13.36
C ASN A 1250 -89.84 35.51 -13.61
N THR A 1251 -89.02 34.90 -12.77
CA THR A 1251 -88.62 33.50 -12.82
C THR A 1251 -89.34 32.69 -11.75
N PHE A 1252 -89.74 31.48 -12.09
CA PHE A 1252 -90.44 30.55 -11.22
C PHE A 1252 -89.73 29.20 -11.22
N HIS A 1253 -89.79 28.47 -10.11
CA HIS A 1253 -89.38 27.06 -10.11
C HIS A 1253 -90.35 26.25 -10.97
N SER A 1254 -89.81 25.33 -11.77
CA SER A 1254 -90.63 24.45 -12.61
C SER A 1254 -91.73 23.72 -11.82
N ASP A 1255 -91.44 23.27 -10.59
CA ASP A 1255 -92.37 22.57 -9.71
C ASP A 1255 -93.43 23.49 -9.09
N CYS A 1256 -93.03 24.68 -8.62
CA CYS A 1256 -93.98 25.66 -8.07
C CYS A 1256 -94.96 26.09 -9.16
N LEU A 1257 -94.45 26.34 -10.37
CA LEU A 1257 -95.25 26.69 -11.53
C LEU A 1257 -96.15 25.53 -11.98
N PHE A 1258 -95.64 24.29 -11.98
CA PHE A 1258 -96.43 23.09 -12.31
C PHE A 1258 -97.56 22.83 -11.29
N ARG A 1259 -97.26 22.91 -9.99
CA ARG A 1259 -98.27 22.80 -8.92
C ARG A 1259 -99.30 23.91 -9.02
N TRP A 1260 -98.87 25.14 -9.31
CA TRP A 1260 -99.77 26.26 -9.54
C TRP A 1260 -100.70 26.04 -10.72
N PHE A 1261 -100.20 25.55 -11.86
CA PHE A 1261 -101.05 25.23 -13.02
C PHE A 1261 -102.05 24.13 -12.68
N ARG A 1262 -101.63 23.12 -11.91
CA ARG A 1262 -102.49 22.03 -11.49
C ARG A 1262 -103.57 22.47 -10.49
N SER A 1263 -103.28 23.38 -9.57
CA SER A 1263 -104.26 23.89 -8.58
C SER A 1263 -105.19 24.97 -9.14
N SER A 1264 -104.69 25.84 -10.02
CA SER A 1264 -105.46 26.94 -10.63
C SER A 1264 -106.25 26.53 -11.88
N ASN A 1265 -106.05 25.29 -12.37
CA ASN A 1265 -106.66 24.75 -13.59
C ASN A 1265 -106.44 25.63 -14.84
N SER A 1266 -105.36 26.44 -14.85
CA SER A 1266 -104.99 27.33 -15.96
C SER A 1266 -103.46 27.44 -16.07
N SER A 1267 -102.93 27.44 -17.30
CA SER A 1267 -101.50 27.64 -17.56
C SER A 1267 -101.14 29.13 -17.65
N SER A 1268 -101.61 29.93 -16.70
CA SER A 1268 -101.38 31.39 -16.67
C SER A 1268 -100.35 31.78 -15.61
N CYS A 1269 -99.52 32.79 -15.91
CA CYS A 1269 -98.51 33.30 -15.00
C CYS A 1269 -99.17 33.79 -13.69
N PRO A 1270 -98.70 33.36 -12.50
CA PRO A 1270 -99.29 33.77 -11.21
C PRO A 1270 -99.32 35.29 -11.00
N LEU A 1271 -98.37 36.03 -11.58
CA LEU A 1271 -98.21 37.47 -11.37
C LEU A 1271 -98.93 38.32 -12.42
N CYS A 1272 -98.73 38.03 -13.71
CA CYS A 1272 -99.28 38.84 -14.79
C CYS A 1272 -100.51 38.24 -15.47
N ARG A 1273 -100.93 37.03 -15.07
CA ARG A 1273 -102.11 36.29 -15.57
C ARG A 1273 -102.13 36.02 -17.08
N ASN A 1274 -101.07 36.35 -17.82
CA ASN A 1274 -100.91 35.97 -19.22
C ASN A 1274 -100.61 34.48 -19.37
N SER A 1275 -100.98 33.92 -20.53
CA SER A 1275 -100.67 32.53 -20.91
C SER A 1275 -99.17 32.28 -20.81
N PHE A 1276 -98.78 31.26 -20.05
CA PHE A 1276 -97.39 30.88 -19.83
C PHE A 1276 -97.00 29.79 -20.82
N LEU A 1277 -95.98 30.06 -21.64
CA LEU A 1277 -95.41 29.06 -22.55
C LEU A 1277 -94.49 28.13 -21.73
N TYR A 1278 -94.97 26.94 -21.41
CA TYR A 1278 -94.21 25.93 -20.69
C TYR A 1278 -93.38 25.10 -21.68
N SER A 1279 -92.31 25.69 -22.21
CA SER A 1279 -91.26 24.98 -22.94
C SER A 1279 -90.06 24.76 -22.02
#